data_AF-A0A935KEW5-F1
#
_entry.id   AF-A0A935KEW5-F1
#
_cell.length_a   1.000
_cell.length_b   1.000
_cell.length_c   1.000
_cell.angle_alpha   90.00
_cell.angle_beta   90.00
_cell.angle_gamma   90.00
#
_symmetry.space_group_name_H-M   'P 1'
#
loop_
_entity.id
_entity.type
_entity.pdbx_description
1 polymer ?
#
loop_
_entity_poly.entity_id
_entity_poly.type
_entity_poly.pdbx_seq_one_letter_code
_entity_poly.pdbx_strand_id
1 'polypeptide(L)'
;MDSRATQSRRHDGAGNTPPRRGGRLFRKYFVLILALVTAALLIPSSISLWFSYRETLDTLHALQHEKAVAAAERIEQYVLQVQAQLKGAALPQLGAEGAEQRRLEFLKLLKQVPGVTDIAWIGADGCEKSQVSRLAMDASGDCLRDRSRDPAFLEPTAARPWYGRVTFRKETEPYMQIAVRSSGNAGPVTVADVNLKFMWDVISRIKIGEKGKAYVVDSEGYLIADPDIGLVLRKTDLSGFAHVRAALDGSGAEERVVVTRDADGTEVLSAHAGIESLGWKVFVVQPTSEVFARLNDSVARIGVLLLGGLLFSALAALFLARGMTRPIRTLQEGAQLIGEGRLDHAIDVRTGDELEALAGQFNRMTAQLRESYAGLERKVDERTAALKTALEQQTAISEILRVISASPTDVQPVMDAVAERAAILCDAPSAQVLLLADDGALHIMASCVRGDLPAIPPGYVVALDRGMITGRCVLDGRTVHHADVVPLLDTEFPAARENVLKFGFRAVLAVPLMREQKAYGTLFVWRPVPGHFSPDEVALLETFARQAAIAIDNVRLFNETREALEQQQASGEVLATISSSISNTTPVFERILESCARLFDGKVVGIPLLGEDGQMSLGAYRGPERAAMERIYPRPADETSGAGTAILRREIQHYPDIEAPGVPPSARTIFRVNGVRAALFAPMLWKDGAIGAIFVGRMNAGPFSDKEIALLRTFASQAVIAIQNARLFNETREALEQQTATAEVLQVISSSVADTAPVFDKILDSCQHLFATGQLGIFLADGDGMVHAAAWRGAALAAIVESFPKPLAQTVTGTVLSERRTIHIPDVAAMAAMPATVRSVLDRIGNFSCAWAPMIWEGRGVGSIAVLRQPPHPMTGKDLALLKTFADQAVIAIQNVRQFREIQQKSRELEIASQHKSEFLANMSHELRTPLNAIIGFSEVLLERMFGELNEKQDDYLKDIHSSGRHLLSLINDILDLSKVEAGRMELEPARFDVPTAIGNAMTLVRERAQRHGIALGIDVAPEVGEIVADERKFKQILLNLLTNAVKFTPDGGRVDVLARRTADALEVAVRDTGIGIAKEDQAAVFEEFRQVGRHYTNKQEGTGLGLALTRRFVELHGARSGSRASRARARRSRSRSRTGHEGRDMDTILIVEDNEKNMKLVRDVLQVKGYATLEAVTGEDGVRLAKERLPALVLMDIQLPGISGIEALKQLRADPATAAIPVIAVTASVMVSDRRNITDAGFDGYVGKPLNLKEFLAAVASALAPRGS
;
A
#
# COMPACT_ATOMS: atom_id res chain seq x y z
N MET A 1 10.44 -40.91 70.78
CA MET A 1 9.98 -41.54 72.02
C MET A 1 8.50 -41.21 72.13
N ASP A 2 7.51 -42.08 72.13
CA ASP A 2 7.26 -43.52 72.02
C ASP A 2 5.71 -43.56 71.94
N SER A 3 4.95 -44.51 71.42
CA SER A 3 5.13 -45.76 70.71
C SER A 3 3.72 -46.11 70.22
N ARG A 4 3.70 -46.70 69.04
CA ARG A 4 2.70 -47.52 68.35
C ARG A 4 1.46 -48.07 69.10
N ALA A 5 0.40 -48.15 68.29
CA ALA A 5 -0.58 -49.24 68.11
C ALA A 5 -1.66 -49.41 69.20
N THR A 6 -2.94 -49.72 68.90
CA THR A 6 -3.47 -50.62 67.86
C THR A 6 -5.00 -50.43 67.65
N GLN A 7 -5.41 -50.42 66.37
CA GLN A 7 -6.67 -50.92 65.74
C GLN A 7 -8.06 -50.79 66.43
N SER A 8 -9.03 -50.17 65.74
CA SER A 8 -10.12 -50.88 65.02
C SER A 8 -11.12 -49.90 64.38
N ARG A 9 -11.77 -50.34 63.30
CA ARG A 9 -12.57 -49.58 62.31
C ARG A 9 -13.97 -49.18 62.82
N ARG A 10 -14.41 -47.94 62.55
CA ARG A 10 -15.45 -47.56 61.56
C ARG A 10 -15.66 -46.03 61.57
N HIS A 11 -15.97 -45.52 60.38
CA HIS A 11 -15.91 -44.13 59.92
C HIS A 11 -16.96 -43.20 60.54
N ASP A 12 -16.51 -42.03 61.00
CA ASP A 12 -17.33 -40.81 61.16
C ASP A 12 -16.59 -39.56 60.65
N GLY A 13 -17.32 -38.74 59.91
CA GLY A 13 -17.22 -37.27 59.88
C GLY A 13 -15.89 -36.60 59.53
N ALA A 14 -15.51 -36.59 58.25
CA ALA A 14 -14.61 -35.56 57.72
C ALA A 14 -15.40 -34.51 56.95
N GLY A 15 -15.53 -33.33 57.54
CA GLY A 15 -16.07 -32.13 56.92
C GLY A 15 -15.27 -31.77 55.67
N ASN A 16 -15.86 -32.02 54.51
CA ASN A 16 -15.33 -31.64 53.22
C ASN A 16 -16.18 -30.48 52.69
N THR A 17 -15.76 -29.24 52.92
CA THR A 17 -16.30 -28.09 52.18
C THR A 17 -16.07 -28.31 50.69
N PRO A 18 -17.11 -28.35 49.84
CA PRO A 18 -16.92 -28.55 48.41
C PRO A 18 -16.33 -27.28 47.78
N PRO A 19 -15.50 -27.40 46.72
CA PRO A 19 -14.90 -26.25 46.06
C PRO A 19 -15.99 -25.45 45.34
N ARG A 20 -15.99 -24.13 45.52
CA ARG A 20 -16.85 -23.16 44.79
C ARG A 20 -16.69 -23.35 43.27
N ARG A 21 -17.55 -24.18 42.66
CA ARG A 21 -17.62 -24.42 41.20
C ARG A 21 -18.42 -23.36 40.42
N GLY A 22 -18.87 -22.28 41.07
CA GLY A 22 -19.75 -21.26 40.47
C GLY A 22 -19.10 -20.29 39.46
N GLY A 23 -17.79 -20.36 39.24
CA GLY A 23 -17.08 -19.48 38.30
C GLY A 23 -16.71 -20.11 36.96
N ARG A 24 -16.90 -21.43 36.78
CA ARG A 24 -16.27 -22.15 35.65
C ARG A 24 -16.89 -21.79 34.30
N LEU A 25 -18.21 -21.63 34.22
CA LEU A 25 -18.90 -21.23 32.99
C LEU A 25 -18.58 -19.79 32.62
N PHE A 26 -18.71 -18.86 33.57
CA PHE A 26 -18.35 -17.45 33.39
C PHE A 26 -16.91 -17.30 32.91
N ARG A 27 -15.96 -17.95 33.59
CA ARG A 27 -14.55 -17.95 33.21
C ARG A 27 -14.33 -18.57 31.84
N LYS A 28 -15.05 -19.65 31.47
CA LYS A 28 -14.93 -20.28 30.15
C LYS A 28 -15.41 -19.36 29.03
N TYR A 29 -16.58 -18.73 29.16
CA TYR A 29 -17.11 -17.80 28.16
C TYR A 29 -16.32 -16.49 28.10
N PHE A 30 -15.93 -15.93 29.25
CA PHE A 30 -15.07 -14.76 29.31
C PHE A 30 -13.73 -15.02 28.62
N VAL A 31 -13.07 -16.13 28.93
CA VAL A 31 -11.79 -16.51 28.29
C VAL A 31 -11.98 -16.77 26.81
N LEU A 32 -13.06 -17.42 26.37
CA LEU A 32 -13.34 -17.69 24.96
C LEU A 32 -13.54 -16.39 24.16
N ILE A 33 -14.42 -15.49 24.63
CA ILE A 33 -14.71 -14.21 23.98
C ILE A 33 -13.46 -13.33 23.99
N LEU A 34 -12.77 -13.24 25.12
CA LEU A 34 -11.53 -12.49 25.23
C LEU A 34 -10.47 -13.04 24.28
N ALA A 35 -10.28 -14.35 24.21
CA ALA A 35 -9.31 -14.97 23.30
C ALA A 35 -9.64 -14.69 21.83
N LEU A 36 -10.91 -14.78 21.43
CA LEU A 36 -11.35 -14.57 20.06
C LEU A 36 -11.15 -13.10 19.61
N VAL A 37 -11.53 -12.14 20.46
CA VAL A 37 -11.34 -10.72 20.17
C VAL A 37 -9.87 -10.31 20.25
N THR A 38 -9.12 -10.87 21.22
CA THR A 38 -7.67 -10.66 21.33
C THR A 38 -6.96 -11.18 20.09
N ALA A 39 -7.34 -12.35 19.56
CA ALA A 39 -6.81 -12.86 18.30
C ALA A 39 -7.17 -11.94 17.12
N ALA A 40 -8.41 -11.45 17.05
CA ALA A 40 -8.87 -10.54 16.00
C ALA A 40 -8.17 -9.17 16.02
N LEU A 41 -7.67 -8.72 17.17
CA LEU A 41 -6.87 -7.49 17.29
C LEU A 41 -5.37 -7.76 17.08
N LEU A 42 -4.83 -8.79 17.72
CA LEU A 42 -3.40 -9.09 17.65
C LEU A 42 -2.96 -9.54 16.26
N ILE A 43 -3.74 -10.36 15.56
CA ILE A 43 -3.32 -10.90 14.25
C ILE A 43 -3.16 -9.76 13.22
N PRO A 44 -4.18 -8.89 12.97
CA PRO A 44 -4.03 -7.80 12.01
C PRO A 44 -3.00 -6.75 12.46
N SER A 45 -2.92 -6.43 13.75
CA SER A 45 -1.91 -5.50 14.25
C SER A 45 -0.49 -6.06 14.13
N SER A 46 -0.29 -7.36 14.35
CA SER A 46 1.02 -8.00 14.15
C SER A 46 1.40 -8.05 12.68
N ILE A 47 0.44 -8.35 11.80
CA ILE A 47 0.63 -8.33 10.35
C ILE A 47 0.96 -6.91 9.87
N SER A 48 0.21 -5.91 10.30
CA SER A 48 0.43 -4.49 9.96
C SER A 48 1.78 -4.00 10.47
N LEU A 49 2.17 -4.36 11.70
CA LEU A 49 3.48 -4.03 12.25
C LEU A 49 4.60 -4.72 11.47
N TRP A 50 4.41 -5.97 11.06
CA TRP A 50 5.37 -6.70 10.24
C TRP A 50 5.52 -6.09 8.84
N PHE A 51 4.42 -5.70 8.19
CA PHE A 51 4.48 -5.00 6.90
C PHE A 51 5.14 -3.62 7.03
N SER A 52 4.76 -2.82 8.03
CA SER A 52 5.37 -1.51 8.27
C SER A 52 6.86 -1.62 8.59
N TYR A 53 7.24 -2.63 9.38
CA TYR A 53 8.64 -2.95 9.65
C TYR A 53 9.39 -3.29 8.36
N ARG A 54 8.82 -4.17 7.53
CA ARG A 54 9.41 -4.60 6.27
C ARG A 54 9.55 -3.45 5.27
N GLU A 55 8.49 -2.67 5.07
CA GLU A 55 8.47 -1.51 4.17
C GLU A 55 9.45 -0.41 4.60
N THR A 56 9.58 -0.16 5.91
CA THR A 56 10.56 0.80 6.45
C THR A 56 12.00 0.31 6.23
N LEU A 57 12.25 -0.99 6.40
CA LEU A 57 13.56 -1.57 6.10
C LEU A 57 13.89 -1.53 4.61
N ASP A 58 12.94 -1.86 3.74
CA ASP A 58 13.13 -1.89 2.29
C ASP A 58 13.40 -0.47 1.73
N THR A 59 12.64 0.53 2.18
CA THR A 59 12.84 1.94 1.78
C THR A 59 14.17 2.51 2.27
N LEU A 60 14.59 2.17 3.49
CA LEU A 60 15.86 2.63 4.04
C LEU A 60 17.04 1.93 3.35
N HIS A 61 16.90 0.65 3.01
CA HIS A 61 17.88 -0.09 2.21
C HIS A 61 18.04 0.53 0.81
N ALA A 62 16.93 0.81 0.12
CA ALA A 62 16.94 1.44 -1.20
C ALA A 62 17.65 2.81 -1.16
N LEU A 63 17.36 3.65 -0.16
CA LEU A 63 18.00 4.95 -0.01
C LEU A 63 19.51 4.84 0.27
N GLN A 64 19.92 3.93 1.17
CA GLN A 64 21.34 3.74 1.48
C GLN A 64 22.10 3.17 0.28
N HIS A 65 21.51 2.22 -0.45
CA HIS A 65 22.09 1.67 -1.66
C HIS A 65 22.20 2.73 -2.76
N GLU A 66 21.16 3.54 -2.98
CA GLU A 66 21.19 4.66 -3.93
C GLU A 66 22.31 5.66 -3.59
N LYS A 67 22.50 6.00 -2.31
CA LYS A 67 23.60 6.87 -1.89
C LYS A 67 24.97 6.23 -2.09
N ALA A 68 25.10 4.93 -1.82
CA ALA A 68 26.33 4.18 -2.07
C ALA A 68 26.65 4.13 -3.58
N VAL A 69 25.64 3.86 -4.42
CA VAL A 69 25.75 3.85 -5.88
C VAL A 69 26.13 5.23 -6.40
N ALA A 70 25.43 6.29 -5.99
CA ALA A 70 25.75 7.65 -6.42
C ALA A 70 27.17 8.08 -6.05
N ALA A 71 27.66 7.64 -4.88
CA ALA A 71 29.04 7.87 -4.45
C ALA A 71 30.04 7.08 -5.29
N ALA A 72 29.76 5.79 -5.50
CA ALA A 72 30.58 4.89 -6.28
C ALA A 72 30.65 5.35 -7.73
N GLU A 73 29.54 5.72 -8.36
CA GLU A 73 29.46 6.28 -9.70
C GLU A 73 30.22 7.60 -9.80
N ARG A 74 30.13 8.48 -8.80
CA ARG A 74 30.86 9.75 -8.83
C ARG A 74 32.38 9.55 -8.71
N ILE A 75 32.81 8.58 -7.91
CA ILE A 75 34.22 8.19 -7.78
C ILE A 75 34.69 7.48 -9.06
N GLU A 76 33.89 6.55 -9.59
CA GLU A 76 34.11 5.83 -10.84
C GLU A 76 34.22 6.79 -12.02
N GLN A 77 33.26 7.73 -12.17
CA GLN A 77 33.29 8.76 -13.21
C GLN A 77 34.54 9.63 -13.11
N TYR A 78 34.96 9.99 -11.90
CA TYR A 78 36.19 10.75 -11.70
C TYR A 78 37.42 9.95 -12.13
N VAL A 79 37.51 8.68 -11.74
CA VAL A 79 38.61 7.77 -12.10
C VAL A 79 38.61 7.51 -13.61
N LEU A 80 37.45 7.24 -14.21
CA LEU A 80 37.28 7.05 -15.65
C LEU A 80 37.55 8.32 -16.45
N GLN A 81 37.19 9.50 -15.92
CA GLN A 81 37.51 10.78 -16.53
C GLN A 81 39.02 11.00 -16.52
N VAL A 82 39.69 10.74 -15.39
CA VAL A 82 41.15 10.79 -15.30
C VAL A 82 41.77 9.79 -16.28
N GLN A 83 41.27 8.55 -16.32
CA GLN A 83 41.72 7.53 -17.26
C GLN A 83 41.52 7.93 -18.72
N ALA A 84 40.36 8.49 -19.09
CA ALA A 84 40.03 8.89 -20.45
C ALA A 84 40.90 10.06 -20.91
N GLN A 85 41.13 11.04 -20.03
CA GLN A 85 42.06 12.15 -20.29
C GLN A 85 43.48 11.62 -20.45
N LEU A 86 43.93 10.70 -19.60
CA LEU A 86 45.24 10.05 -19.71
C LEU A 86 45.37 9.25 -21.01
N LYS A 87 44.34 8.50 -21.41
CA LYS A 87 44.31 7.76 -22.67
C LYS A 87 44.33 8.68 -23.89
N GLY A 88 43.62 9.80 -23.81
CA GLY A 88 43.60 10.84 -24.84
C GLY A 88 44.97 11.50 -25.02
N ALA A 89 45.62 11.89 -23.93
CA ALA A 89 47.00 12.41 -23.96
C ALA A 89 48.05 11.34 -24.29
N ALA A 90 47.70 10.06 -24.18
CA ALA A 90 48.59 8.95 -24.52
C ALA A 90 48.56 8.60 -26.02
N LEU A 91 47.57 9.05 -26.82
CA LEU A 91 47.43 8.74 -28.24
C LEU A 91 48.30 9.65 -29.12
N PRO A 92 49.06 9.11 -30.10
CA PRO A 92 49.90 9.93 -30.99
C PRO A 92 49.04 10.76 -31.97
N GLN A 93 49.23 12.09 -32.01
CA GLN A 93 48.65 12.94 -33.06
C GLN A 93 49.50 12.86 -34.35
N LEU A 94 48.83 12.64 -35.49
CA LEU A 94 49.48 12.55 -36.82
C LEU A 94 50.24 13.85 -37.13
N GLY A 95 51.57 13.77 -37.18
CA GLY A 95 52.48 14.88 -37.51
C GLY A 95 53.26 15.47 -36.33
N ALA A 96 53.07 14.98 -35.10
CA ALA A 96 53.77 15.48 -33.91
C ALA A 96 54.80 14.47 -33.38
N GLU A 97 55.98 14.43 -33.97
CA GLU A 97 57.12 13.66 -33.44
C GLU A 97 58.04 14.57 -32.63
N GLY A 98 57.81 14.67 -31.32
CA GLY A 98 58.70 15.37 -30.40
C GLY A 98 58.35 15.12 -28.93
N ALA A 99 59.34 14.78 -28.11
CA ALA A 99 59.20 14.62 -26.66
C ALA A 99 58.65 15.90 -26.01
N GLU A 100 59.02 17.08 -26.55
CA GLU A 100 58.55 18.38 -26.08
C GLU A 100 57.06 18.60 -26.36
N GLN A 101 56.54 18.07 -27.47
CA GLN A 101 55.11 18.16 -27.78
C GLN A 101 54.28 17.33 -26.80
N ARG A 102 54.76 16.12 -26.44
CA ARG A 102 54.12 15.28 -25.41
C ARG A 102 54.16 15.91 -24.03
N ARG A 103 55.28 16.52 -23.65
CA ARG A 103 55.42 17.29 -22.41
C ARG A 103 54.37 18.40 -22.33
N LEU A 104 54.14 19.15 -23.41
CA LEU A 104 53.09 20.17 -23.49
C LEU A 104 51.67 19.59 -23.37
N GLU A 105 51.42 18.39 -23.90
CA GLU A 105 50.13 17.70 -23.75
C GLU A 105 49.90 17.23 -22.31
N PHE A 106 50.91 16.68 -21.63
CA PHE A 106 50.81 16.34 -20.22
C PHE A 106 50.66 17.57 -19.33
N LEU A 107 51.31 18.70 -19.65
CA LEU A 107 51.06 19.98 -18.98
C LEU A 107 49.63 20.49 -19.17
N LYS A 108 49.02 20.27 -20.34
CA LYS A 108 47.59 20.55 -20.56
C LYS A 108 46.71 19.62 -19.74
N LEU A 109 47.03 18.32 -19.68
CA LEU A 109 46.31 17.35 -18.86
C LEU A 109 46.38 17.70 -17.37
N LEU A 110 47.57 18.07 -16.88
CA LEU A 110 47.78 18.61 -15.54
C LEU A 110 47.09 19.95 -15.30
N LYS A 111 46.62 20.68 -16.31
CA LYS A 111 45.74 21.85 -16.06
C LYS A 111 44.27 21.45 -16.07
N GLN A 112 43.90 20.48 -16.89
CA GLN A 112 42.52 20.04 -17.08
C GLN A 112 42.02 19.09 -15.98
N VAL A 113 42.90 18.30 -15.36
CA VAL A 113 42.53 17.28 -14.36
C VAL A 113 43.22 17.56 -13.01
N PRO A 114 42.69 18.45 -12.16
CA PRO A 114 43.29 18.91 -10.90
C PRO A 114 43.72 17.85 -9.90
N GLY A 115 43.28 16.59 -9.99
CA GLY A 115 43.78 15.56 -9.09
C GLY A 115 45.00 14.78 -9.58
N VAL A 116 45.37 14.85 -10.86
CA VAL A 116 46.60 14.22 -11.34
C VAL A 116 47.78 15.11 -10.94
N THR A 117 48.66 14.64 -10.07
CA THR A 117 49.81 15.43 -9.60
C THR A 117 51.07 15.11 -10.34
N ASP A 118 51.28 13.89 -10.79
CA ASP A 118 52.47 13.48 -11.52
C ASP A 118 52.02 12.66 -12.73
N ILE A 119 52.64 12.83 -13.90
CA ILE A 119 52.40 12.06 -15.11
C ILE A 119 53.75 11.64 -15.67
N ALA A 120 54.06 10.36 -15.64
CA ALA A 120 55.22 9.77 -16.28
C ALA A 120 54.83 9.09 -17.59
N TRP A 121 55.66 9.22 -18.62
CA TRP A 121 55.56 8.55 -19.89
C TRP A 121 56.75 7.61 -20.03
N ILE A 122 56.44 6.32 -20.07
CA ILE A 122 57.37 5.21 -20.14
C ILE A 122 57.38 4.68 -21.56
N GLY A 123 58.57 4.67 -22.17
CA GLY A 123 58.77 4.16 -23.52
C GLY A 123 58.48 2.66 -23.63
N ALA A 124 58.39 2.15 -24.86
CA ALA A 124 58.22 0.72 -25.14
C ALA A 124 59.36 -0.15 -24.57
N ASP A 125 60.51 0.46 -24.30
CA ASP A 125 61.71 -0.13 -23.69
C ASP A 125 61.64 -0.21 -22.15
N GLY A 126 60.56 0.27 -21.52
CA GLY A 126 60.42 0.27 -20.06
C GLY A 126 61.14 1.41 -19.36
N CYS A 127 61.82 2.26 -20.13
CA CYS A 127 62.48 3.45 -19.64
C CYS A 127 61.51 4.63 -19.59
N GLU A 128 61.39 5.27 -18.44
CA GLU A 128 60.65 6.51 -18.28
C GLU A 128 61.31 7.62 -19.10
N LYS A 129 60.62 8.13 -20.13
CA LYS A 129 61.14 9.11 -21.09
C LYS A 129 60.82 10.54 -20.71
N SER A 130 59.68 10.75 -20.07
CA SER A 130 59.30 12.08 -19.58
C SER A 130 58.38 11.96 -18.38
N GLN A 131 58.61 12.77 -17.36
CA GLN A 131 57.74 12.96 -16.22
C GLN A 131 57.32 14.42 -16.18
N VAL A 132 56.05 14.70 -15.97
CA VAL A 132 55.53 16.05 -15.77
C VAL A 132 54.81 16.03 -14.43
N SER A 133 55.20 16.89 -13.51
CA SER A 133 54.70 16.87 -12.14
C SER A 133 54.30 18.26 -11.67
N ARG A 134 53.23 18.33 -10.88
CA ARG A 134 52.80 19.51 -10.12
C ARG A 134 53.58 19.70 -8.83
N LEU A 135 54.23 18.65 -8.35
CA LEU A 135 54.82 18.58 -7.01
C LEU A 135 56.33 18.36 -7.04
N ALA A 136 56.86 17.96 -8.19
CA ALA A 136 58.27 17.82 -8.49
C ALA A 136 58.56 18.51 -9.83
N MET A 137 59.83 18.78 -10.10
CA MET A 137 60.21 19.36 -11.37
C MET A 137 59.97 18.36 -12.51
N ASP A 138 59.65 18.86 -13.69
CA ASP A 138 59.43 18.00 -14.83
C ASP A 138 60.76 17.38 -15.26
N ALA A 139 60.68 16.19 -15.83
CA ALA A 139 61.83 15.52 -16.37
C ALA A 139 61.57 15.00 -17.79
N SER A 140 62.59 14.99 -18.65
CA SER A 140 62.55 14.45 -20.01
C SER A 140 63.95 14.01 -20.42
N GLY A 141 64.12 12.75 -20.81
CA GLY A 141 65.40 12.20 -21.23
C GLY A 141 65.25 10.81 -21.83
N ASP A 142 66.33 10.24 -22.37
CA ASP A 142 66.26 8.92 -23.02
C ASP A 142 65.94 7.77 -22.07
N CYS A 143 66.25 7.89 -20.77
CA CYS A 143 65.77 6.98 -19.73
C CYS A 143 65.98 7.62 -18.35
N LEU A 144 64.97 8.32 -17.86
CA LEU A 144 64.96 8.98 -16.55
C LEU A 144 65.00 7.96 -15.42
N ARG A 145 64.24 6.88 -15.58
CA ARG A 145 64.19 5.78 -14.64
C ARG A 145 63.83 4.51 -15.39
N ASP A 146 64.59 3.45 -15.16
CA ASP A 146 64.20 2.13 -15.63
C ASP A 146 63.01 1.65 -14.79
N ARG A 147 61.83 1.66 -15.39
CA ARG A 147 60.58 1.13 -14.83
C ARG A 147 60.14 -0.14 -15.54
N SER A 148 61.03 -0.80 -16.28
CA SER A 148 60.74 -2.04 -17.00
C SER A 148 60.25 -3.17 -16.09
N ARG A 149 60.59 -3.11 -14.80
CA ARG A 149 60.18 -4.09 -13.77
C ARG A 149 59.03 -3.61 -12.89
N ASP A 150 58.53 -2.41 -13.11
CA ASP A 150 57.49 -1.82 -12.29
C ASP A 150 56.12 -2.37 -12.67
N PRO A 151 55.25 -2.73 -11.71
CA PRO A 151 53.85 -3.06 -11.98
C PRO A 151 53.15 -2.03 -12.87
N ALA A 152 53.45 -0.74 -12.66
CA ALA A 152 52.90 0.36 -13.46
C ALA A 152 53.31 0.32 -14.94
N PHE A 153 54.35 -0.43 -15.30
CA PHE A 153 54.77 -0.64 -16.69
C PHE A 153 54.41 -2.04 -17.21
N LEU A 154 54.45 -3.07 -16.36
CA LEU A 154 54.24 -4.47 -16.77
C LEU A 154 52.76 -4.84 -16.90
N GLU A 155 51.93 -4.38 -15.97
CA GLU A 155 50.52 -4.80 -15.87
C GLU A 155 49.53 -4.07 -16.80
N PRO A 156 49.68 -2.78 -17.17
CA PRO A 156 48.70 -2.13 -18.03
C PRO A 156 48.75 -2.69 -19.46
N THR A 157 47.57 -2.93 -20.04
CA THR A 157 47.41 -3.39 -21.43
C THR A 157 46.78 -2.29 -22.29
N ALA A 158 46.78 -2.45 -23.62
CA ALA A 158 46.14 -1.46 -24.51
C ALA A 158 44.62 -1.32 -24.25
N ALA A 159 43.99 -2.34 -23.66
CA ALA A 159 42.56 -2.37 -23.34
C ALA A 159 42.26 -1.96 -21.89
N ARG A 160 43.13 -2.29 -20.92
CA ARG A 160 42.89 -2.04 -19.49
C ARG A 160 44.01 -1.23 -18.85
N PRO A 161 43.67 -0.13 -18.15
CA PRO A 161 44.63 0.57 -17.31
C PRO A 161 45.01 -0.29 -16.11
N TRP A 162 46.14 0.05 -15.48
CA TRP A 162 46.54 -0.49 -14.19
C TRP A 162 46.36 0.55 -13.09
N TYR A 163 45.88 0.11 -11.94
CA TYR A 163 45.67 0.94 -10.76
C TYR A 163 46.59 0.48 -9.64
N GLY A 164 47.44 1.38 -9.16
CA GLY A 164 48.35 1.12 -8.05
C GLY A 164 47.64 1.13 -6.71
N ARG A 165 48.30 0.57 -5.69
CA ARG A 165 47.80 0.64 -4.31
C ARG A 165 47.72 2.09 -3.82
N VAL A 166 46.77 2.37 -2.94
CA VAL A 166 46.67 3.68 -2.31
C VAL A 166 47.86 3.89 -1.38
N THR A 167 48.61 4.93 -1.65
CA THR A 167 49.80 5.33 -0.88
C THR A 167 49.54 6.68 -0.25
N PHE A 168 50.08 6.91 0.95
CA PHE A 168 49.94 8.17 1.64
C PHE A 168 51.22 8.97 1.46
N ARG A 169 51.13 10.09 0.77
CA ARG A 169 52.26 11.01 0.63
C ARG A 169 52.30 11.87 1.90
N LYS A 170 53.47 11.90 2.57
CA LYS A 170 53.69 12.60 3.86
C LYS A 170 52.77 12.14 5.01
N GLU A 171 52.22 10.93 4.94
CA GLU A 171 51.24 10.41 5.92
C GLU A 171 49.98 11.28 6.10
N THR A 172 49.60 12.07 5.07
CA THR A 172 48.45 12.99 5.19
C THR A 172 47.46 12.90 4.05
N GLU A 173 47.89 12.59 2.81
CA GLU A 173 47.01 12.61 1.64
C GLU A 173 47.10 11.29 0.85
N PRO A 174 45.95 10.68 0.49
CA PRO A 174 45.92 9.45 -0.29
C PRO A 174 46.17 9.71 -1.78
N TYR A 175 47.03 8.89 -2.38
CA TYR A 175 47.39 8.92 -3.79
C TYR A 175 47.32 7.53 -4.40
N MET A 176 46.95 7.44 -5.67
CA MET A 176 46.93 6.20 -6.44
C MET A 176 47.58 6.43 -7.80
N GLN A 177 48.38 5.45 -8.25
CA GLN A 177 48.91 5.45 -9.61
C GLN A 177 47.90 4.91 -10.60
N ILE A 178 47.75 5.56 -11.75
CA ILE A 178 46.94 5.10 -12.88
C ILE A 178 47.84 4.99 -14.09
N ALA A 179 48.01 3.80 -14.64
CA ALA A 179 48.87 3.57 -15.81
C ALA A 179 48.08 3.11 -17.04
N VAL A 180 48.31 3.73 -18.20
CA VAL A 180 47.55 3.50 -19.44
C VAL A 180 48.51 3.28 -20.62
N ARG A 181 48.30 2.22 -21.41
CA ARG A 181 49.15 1.90 -22.58
C ARG A 181 48.56 2.44 -23.89
N SER A 182 49.38 3.12 -24.69
CA SER A 182 48.95 3.86 -25.89
C SER A 182 48.62 2.99 -27.11
N SER A 183 49.40 1.92 -27.39
CA SER A 183 49.25 1.14 -28.63
C SER A 183 49.91 -0.25 -28.58
N GLY A 184 49.13 -1.33 -28.67
CA GLY A 184 49.61 -2.72 -28.63
C GLY A 184 50.17 -3.15 -27.25
N ASN A 185 50.50 -4.44 -27.05
CA ASN A 185 51.01 -4.94 -25.76
C ASN A 185 52.46 -4.55 -25.45
N ALA A 186 53.21 -4.04 -26.44
CA ALA A 186 54.58 -3.55 -26.28
C ALA A 186 54.69 -2.03 -26.49
N GLY A 187 53.56 -1.31 -26.50
CA GLY A 187 53.56 0.14 -26.66
C GLY A 187 53.97 0.89 -25.40
N PRO A 188 54.23 2.20 -25.50
CA PRO A 188 54.58 3.01 -24.35
C PRO A 188 53.39 3.17 -23.38
N VAL A 189 53.71 3.43 -22.11
CA VAL A 189 52.76 3.53 -20.99
C VAL A 189 52.81 4.93 -20.39
N THR A 190 51.65 5.53 -20.15
CA THR A 190 51.51 6.78 -19.40
C THR A 190 51.02 6.46 -18.00
N VAL A 191 51.83 6.69 -16.98
CA VAL A 191 51.53 6.52 -15.55
C VAL A 191 51.20 7.87 -14.95
N ALA A 192 50.22 7.95 -14.05
CA ALA A 192 49.82 9.18 -13.41
C ALA A 192 49.57 8.97 -11.91
N ASP A 193 50.18 9.78 -11.04
CA ASP A 193 49.82 9.84 -9.63
C ASP A 193 48.58 10.72 -9.46
N VAL A 194 47.52 10.16 -8.88
CA VAL A 194 46.23 10.81 -8.71
C VAL A 194 45.93 10.98 -7.23
N ASN A 195 45.77 12.23 -6.79
CA ASN A 195 45.32 12.57 -5.46
C ASN A 195 43.85 12.15 -5.29
N LEU A 196 43.59 11.32 -4.28
CA LEU A 196 42.27 10.77 -3.97
C LEU A 196 41.52 11.60 -2.93
N LYS A 197 41.98 12.81 -2.58
CA LYS A 197 41.25 13.74 -1.70
C LYS A 197 39.82 13.98 -2.16
N PHE A 198 39.57 13.99 -3.48
CA PHE A 198 38.23 14.04 -4.04
C PHE A 198 37.32 12.92 -3.51
N MET A 199 37.84 11.69 -3.37
CA MET A 199 37.06 10.57 -2.82
C MET A 199 36.70 10.81 -1.36
N TRP A 200 37.62 11.37 -0.58
CA TRP A 200 37.36 11.76 0.80
C TRP A 200 36.29 12.86 0.89
N ASP A 201 36.31 13.85 -0.01
CA ASP A 201 35.27 14.90 -0.10
C ASP A 201 33.90 14.30 -0.46
N VAL A 202 33.85 13.37 -1.43
CA VAL A 202 32.61 12.68 -1.82
C VAL A 202 32.03 11.90 -0.65
N ILE A 203 32.87 11.18 0.10
CA ILE A 203 32.47 10.30 1.19
C ILE A 203 32.08 11.09 2.44
N SER A 204 32.81 12.16 2.76
CA SER A 204 32.52 13.02 3.93
C SER A 204 31.25 13.86 3.80
N ARG A 205 30.81 14.16 2.56
CA ARG A 205 29.52 14.81 2.28
C ARG A 205 28.32 13.90 2.45
N ILE A 206 28.50 12.58 2.42
CA ILE A 206 27.40 11.62 2.53
C ILE A 206 27.05 11.45 4.00
N LYS A 207 26.00 12.16 4.42
CA LYS A 207 25.37 12.00 5.73
C LYS A 207 24.00 11.35 5.57
N ILE A 208 23.79 10.25 6.28
CA ILE A 208 22.50 9.56 6.35
C ILE A 208 22.04 9.58 7.80
N GLY A 209 21.01 10.39 8.06
CA GLY A 209 20.62 10.70 9.43
C GLY A 209 21.65 11.57 10.17
N GLU A 210 21.59 11.60 11.49
CA GLU A 210 22.49 12.35 12.34
C GLU A 210 23.84 11.65 12.55
N LYS A 211 23.85 10.32 12.59
CA LYS A 211 25.04 9.52 12.95
C LYS A 211 25.51 8.56 11.86
N GLY A 212 24.85 8.48 10.71
CA GLY A 212 25.31 7.65 9.59
C GLY A 212 26.49 8.26 8.86
N LYS A 213 27.38 7.39 8.37
CA LYS A 213 28.62 7.72 7.65
C LYS A 213 28.81 6.82 6.43
N ALA A 214 29.62 7.26 5.48
CA ALA A 214 30.08 6.44 4.37
C ALA A 214 31.59 6.19 4.47
N TYR A 215 32.10 5.12 3.87
CA TYR A 215 33.54 4.88 3.72
C TYR A 215 33.83 4.00 2.51
N VAL A 216 35.08 3.94 2.05
CA VAL A 216 35.52 3.16 0.89
C VAL A 216 36.59 2.18 1.34
N VAL A 217 36.50 0.95 0.85
CA VAL A 217 37.54 -0.07 1.03
C VAL A 217 38.02 -0.58 -0.32
N ASP A 218 39.27 -1.02 -0.36
CA ASP A 218 39.81 -1.70 -1.53
C ASP A 218 39.35 -3.17 -1.63
N SER A 219 39.80 -3.85 -2.67
CA SER A 219 39.48 -5.26 -2.91
C SER A 219 40.05 -6.22 -1.84
N GLU A 220 40.98 -5.76 -1.00
CA GLU A 220 41.58 -6.53 0.10
C GLU A 220 40.90 -6.21 1.45
N GLY A 221 39.99 -5.24 1.49
CA GLY A 221 39.25 -4.81 2.68
C GLY A 221 39.94 -3.74 3.51
N TYR A 222 41.00 -3.11 3.00
CA TYR A 222 41.63 -1.98 3.67
C TYR A 222 40.86 -0.69 3.40
N LEU A 223 40.76 0.12 4.45
CA LEU A 223 40.09 1.41 4.39
C LEU A 223 40.86 2.42 3.52
N ILE A 224 40.21 2.92 2.47
CA ILE A 224 40.74 3.90 1.52
C ILE A 224 40.26 5.32 1.82
N ALA A 225 39.00 5.48 2.20
CA ALA A 225 38.43 6.78 2.55
C ALA A 225 37.40 6.64 3.66
N ASP A 226 37.46 7.48 4.69
CA ASP A 226 36.49 7.57 5.79
C ASP A 226 36.43 9.03 6.26
N PRO A 227 35.28 9.53 6.75
CA PRO A 227 35.17 10.85 7.36
C PRO A 227 36.20 11.07 8.48
N ASP A 228 36.60 10.02 9.18
CA ASP A 228 37.76 9.99 10.08
C ASP A 228 39.02 9.49 9.34
N ILE A 229 39.80 10.44 8.84
CA ILE A 229 41.07 10.16 8.14
C ILE A 229 42.10 9.45 9.03
N GLY A 230 41.98 9.55 10.36
CA GLY A 230 42.87 8.87 11.31
C GLY A 230 42.77 7.35 11.20
N LEU A 231 41.59 6.83 10.84
CA LEU A 231 41.39 5.40 10.58
C LEU A 231 42.05 4.97 9.27
N VAL A 232 41.96 5.81 8.24
CA VAL A 232 42.56 5.56 6.93
C VAL A 232 44.10 5.48 7.04
N LEU A 233 44.71 6.42 7.78
CA LEU A 233 46.17 6.49 7.98
C LEU A 233 46.75 5.29 8.74
N ARG A 234 45.95 4.65 9.60
CA ARG A 234 46.33 3.43 10.32
C ARG A 234 46.30 2.18 9.44
N LYS A 235 45.96 2.30 8.15
CA LYS A 235 45.66 1.18 7.25
C LYS A 235 44.67 0.22 7.91
N THR A 236 43.60 0.79 8.47
CA THR A 236 42.61 0.01 9.20
C THR A 236 42.05 -1.07 8.29
N ASP A 237 42.26 -2.32 8.71
CA ASP A 237 41.73 -3.49 8.03
C ASP A 237 40.27 -3.70 8.47
N LEU A 238 39.35 -3.60 7.51
CA LEU A 238 37.93 -3.82 7.73
C LEU A 238 37.46 -5.19 7.20
N SER A 239 38.33 -6.02 6.63
CA SER A 239 37.99 -7.38 6.16
C SER A 239 37.48 -8.31 7.28
N GLY A 240 37.79 -7.95 8.54
CA GLY A 240 37.28 -8.60 9.75
C GLY A 240 35.76 -8.45 9.95
N PHE A 241 35.15 -7.40 9.39
CA PHE A 241 33.73 -7.12 9.56
C PHE A 241 32.86 -7.92 8.60
N ALA A 242 31.74 -8.45 9.10
CA ALA A 242 30.88 -9.36 8.34
C ALA A 242 30.32 -8.74 7.06
N HIS A 243 29.94 -7.46 7.10
CA HIS A 243 29.40 -6.74 5.95
C HIS A 243 30.46 -6.43 4.88
N VAL A 244 31.71 -6.16 5.28
CA VAL A 244 32.82 -5.96 4.34
C VAL A 244 33.22 -7.28 3.70
N ARG A 245 33.37 -8.35 4.49
CA ARG A 245 33.69 -9.69 3.98
C ARG A 245 32.66 -10.19 2.98
N ALA A 246 31.37 -10.09 3.33
CA ALA A 246 30.29 -10.52 2.44
C ALA A 246 30.27 -9.78 1.09
N ALA A 247 30.62 -8.50 1.08
CA ALA A 247 30.69 -7.68 -0.12
C ALA A 247 31.95 -7.93 -0.98
N LEU A 248 33.06 -8.38 -0.37
CA LEU A 248 34.33 -8.68 -1.04
C LEU A 248 34.39 -10.09 -1.63
N ASP A 249 33.78 -11.09 -0.96
CA ASP A 249 33.81 -12.50 -1.38
C ASP A 249 33.05 -12.75 -2.70
N GLY A 250 32.38 -11.74 -3.27
CA GLY A 250 31.64 -11.83 -4.53
C GLY A 250 30.45 -12.80 -4.47
N SER A 251 30.20 -13.41 -3.31
CA SER A 251 28.96 -14.11 -3.02
C SER A 251 27.84 -13.09 -3.15
N GLY A 252 27.10 -13.17 -4.26
CA GLY A 252 25.84 -12.46 -4.47
C GLY A 252 24.77 -12.92 -3.47
N ALA A 253 25.08 -12.86 -2.18
CA ALA A 253 24.11 -12.89 -1.10
C ALA A 253 23.36 -11.56 -1.19
N GLU A 254 22.37 -11.57 -2.09
CA GLU A 254 21.20 -10.71 -2.18
C GLU A 254 21.11 -9.71 -1.02
N GLU A 255 21.17 -8.41 -1.33
CA GLU A 255 20.26 -7.34 -0.84
C GLU A 255 19.65 -7.49 0.58
N ARG A 256 20.34 -8.12 1.51
CA ARG A 256 19.87 -8.32 2.88
C ARG A 256 20.68 -7.40 3.75
N VAL A 257 19.97 -6.43 4.29
CA VAL A 257 20.22 -5.78 5.57
C VAL A 257 21.08 -6.68 6.47
N VAL A 258 22.40 -6.45 6.48
CA VAL A 258 23.29 -7.06 7.46
C VAL A 258 23.33 -6.09 8.62
N VAL A 259 22.52 -6.35 9.65
CA VAL A 259 22.78 -5.74 10.96
C VAL A 259 24.13 -6.28 11.41
N THR A 260 25.10 -5.38 11.42
CA THR A 260 26.51 -5.71 11.64
C THR A 260 27.05 -4.76 12.70
N ARG A 261 28.25 -5.03 13.20
CA ARG A 261 28.92 -4.09 14.09
C ARG A 261 29.94 -3.30 13.31
N ASP A 262 29.98 -2.00 13.54
CA ASP A 262 31.04 -1.14 13.03
C ASP A 262 32.32 -1.24 13.88
N ALA A 263 33.34 -0.46 13.50
CA ALA A 263 34.61 -0.40 14.22
C ALA A 263 34.51 0.08 15.68
N ASP A 264 33.41 0.75 16.05
CA ASP A 264 33.12 1.24 17.40
C ASP A 264 32.28 0.23 18.21
N GLY A 265 31.95 -0.92 17.63
CA GLY A 265 31.11 -1.96 18.24
C GLY A 265 29.61 -1.65 18.22
N THR A 266 29.20 -0.60 17.51
CA THR A 266 27.81 -0.16 17.38
C THR A 266 27.10 -1.00 16.33
N GLU A 267 25.87 -1.41 16.60
CA GLU A 267 25.05 -2.07 15.58
C GLU A 267 24.65 -1.07 14.50
N VAL A 268 25.03 -1.38 13.26
CA VAL A 268 24.78 -0.54 12.09
C VAL A 268 24.11 -1.34 10.99
N LEU A 269 23.30 -0.63 10.21
CA LEU A 269 22.79 -1.06 8.93
C LEU A 269 23.80 -0.64 7.86
N SER A 270 24.21 -1.55 6.98
CA SER A 270 25.19 -1.27 5.93
C SER A 270 24.62 -1.59 4.54
N ALA A 271 24.78 -0.65 3.61
CA ALA A 271 24.64 -0.89 2.17
C ALA A 271 25.99 -0.67 1.48
N HIS A 272 26.18 -1.25 0.30
CA HIS A 272 27.41 -1.07 -0.47
C HIS A 272 27.18 -0.99 -1.96
N ALA A 273 28.13 -0.37 -2.68
CA ALA A 273 28.18 -0.29 -4.13
C ALA A 273 29.62 -0.43 -4.62
N GLY A 274 29.81 -0.96 -5.83
CA GLY A 274 31.13 -1.19 -6.41
C GLY A 274 31.62 -0.04 -7.28
N ILE A 275 32.92 0.23 -7.19
CA ILE A 275 33.68 1.05 -8.14
C ILE A 275 34.35 0.04 -9.09
N GLU A 276 33.69 -0.24 -10.20
CA GLU A 276 34.02 -1.37 -11.09
C GLU A 276 35.45 -1.29 -11.64
N SER A 277 35.91 -0.09 -12.02
CA SER A 277 37.25 0.09 -12.57
C SER A 277 38.36 -0.27 -11.59
N LEU A 278 38.16 0.02 -10.30
CA LEU A 278 39.17 -0.18 -9.25
C LEU A 278 39.00 -1.49 -8.47
N GLY A 279 37.84 -2.13 -8.57
CA GLY A 279 37.46 -3.25 -7.70
C GLY A 279 37.21 -2.84 -6.25
N TRP A 280 37.03 -1.55 -5.98
CA TRP A 280 36.78 -1.01 -4.64
C TRP A 280 35.28 -1.01 -4.32
N LYS A 281 34.96 -0.89 -3.03
CA LYS A 281 33.58 -0.88 -2.55
C LYS A 281 33.33 0.34 -1.69
N VAL A 282 32.28 1.09 -1.99
CA VAL A 282 31.74 2.14 -1.12
C VAL A 282 30.73 1.51 -0.19
N PHE A 283 30.87 1.74 1.11
CA PHE A 283 29.92 1.37 2.14
C PHE A 283 29.24 2.62 2.69
N VAL A 284 27.95 2.49 2.97
CA VAL A 284 27.19 3.49 3.71
C VAL A 284 26.56 2.81 4.90
N VAL A 285 26.88 3.31 6.09
CA VAL A 285 26.49 2.72 7.37
C VAL A 285 25.68 3.70 8.21
N GLN A 286 24.66 3.20 8.90
CA GLN A 286 23.82 3.99 9.81
C GLN A 286 23.52 3.21 11.10
N PRO A 287 23.65 3.80 12.29
CA PRO A 287 23.32 3.12 13.55
C PRO A 287 21.86 2.64 13.60
N THR A 288 21.65 1.37 13.97
CA THR A 288 20.31 0.77 14.07
C THR A 288 19.44 1.49 15.09
N SER A 289 20.02 2.02 16.16
CA SER A 289 19.32 2.80 17.18
C SER A 289 18.63 4.05 16.60
N GLU A 290 19.22 4.63 15.55
CA GLU A 290 18.66 5.81 14.88
C GLU A 290 17.59 5.42 13.87
N VAL A 291 17.84 4.35 13.09
CA VAL A 291 16.88 3.78 12.14
C VAL A 291 15.58 3.38 12.83
N PHE A 292 15.68 2.73 13.99
CA PHE A 292 14.53 2.27 14.76
C PHE A 292 13.94 3.31 15.69
N ALA A 293 14.51 4.51 15.83
CA ALA A 293 13.94 5.54 16.70
C ALA A 293 12.51 5.93 16.26
N ARG A 294 12.32 6.16 14.95
CA ARG A 294 10.99 6.47 14.38
C ARG A 294 10.06 5.25 14.38
N LEU A 295 10.61 4.07 14.18
CA LEU A 295 9.85 2.83 14.25
C LEU A 295 9.34 2.60 15.66
N ASN A 296 10.16 2.86 16.68
CA ASN A 296 9.79 2.72 18.09
C ASN A 296 8.64 3.65 18.47
N ASP A 297 8.59 4.87 17.94
CA ASP A 297 7.44 5.76 18.15
C ASP A 297 6.14 5.21 17.53
N SER A 298 6.23 4.60 16.35
CA SER A 298 5.09 3.97 15.69
C SER A 298 4.66 2.67 16.39
N VAL A 299 5.62 1.84 16.82
CA VAL A 299 5.40 0.66 17.67
C VAL A 299 4.74 1.07 18.98
N ALA A 300 5.19 2.15 19.62
CA ALA A 300 4.62 2.67 20.86
C ALA A 300 3.16 3.12 20.66
N ARG A 301 2.86 3.86 19.58
CA ARG A 301 1.48 4.26 19.25
C ARG A 301 0.57 3.06 18.97
N ILE A 302 1.03 2.12 18.15
CA ILE A 302 0.29 0.88 17.86
C ILE A 302 0.08 0.07 19.15
N GLY A 303 1.10 -0.01 20.01
CA GLY A 303 1.03 -0.67 21.31
C GLY A 303 0.02 -0.02 22.27
N VAL A 304 -0.02 1.31 22.32
CA VAL A 304 -1.02 2.05 23.12
C VAL A 304 -2.43 1.82 22.59
N LEU A 305 -2.63 1.84 21.26
CA LEU A 305 -3.92 1.55 20.64
C LEU A 305 -4.35 0.09 20.87
N LEU A 306 -3.42 -0.86 20.77
CA LEU A 306 -3.65 -2.27 21.08
C LEU A 306 -4.03 -2.47 22.55
N LEU A 307 -3.31 -1.83 23.48
CA LEU A 307 -3.64 -1.86 24.91
C LEU A 307 -5.03 -1.27 25.18
N GLY A 308 -5.37 -0.15 24.54
CA GLY A 308 -6.70 0.45 24.62
C GLY A 308 -7.79 -0.46 24.06
N GLY A 309 -7.55 -1.07 22.89
CA GLY A 309 -8.44 -2.03 22.26
C GLY A 309 -8.64 -3.28 23.11
N LEU A 310 -7.57 -3.88 23.62
CA LEU A 310 -7.62 -5.05 24.50
C LEU A 310 -8.34 -4.75 25.82
N LEU A 311 -8.13 -3.55 26.39
CA LEU A 311 -8.85 -3.12 27.59
C LEU A 311 -10.35 -3.00 27.31
N PHE A 312 -10.73 -2.36 26.20
CA PHE A 312 -12.13 -2.23 25.78
C PHE A 312 -12.75 -3.62 25.52
N SER A 313 -12.05 -4.50 24.80
CA SER A 313 -12.47 -5.87 24.54
C SER A 313 -12.63 -6.69 25.82
N ALA A 314 -11.74 -6.52 26.80
CA ALA A 314 -11.87 -7.16 28.10
C ALA A 314 -13.10 -6.66 28.86
N LEU A 315 -13.39 -5.36 28.83
CA LEU A 315 -14.59 -4.79 29.44
C LEU A 315 -15.88 -5.27 28.74
N ALA A 316 -15.89 -5.32 27.41
CA ALA A 316 -17.01 -5.82 26.63
C ALA A 316 -17.24 -7.33 26.84
N ALA A 317 -16.17 -8.13 26.85
CA ALA A 317 -16.23 -9.56 27.16
C ALA A 317 -16.74 -9.81 28.59
N LEU A 318 -16.34 -8.96 29.55
CA LEU A 318 -16.82 -9.03 30.93
C LEU A 318 -18.33 -8.73 31.00
N PHE A 319 -18.79 -7.73 30.24
CA PHE A 319 -20.20 -7.36 30.17
C PHE A 319 -21.05 -8.47 29.54
N LEU A 320 -20.66 -8.97 28.37
CA LEU A 320 -21.36 -10.05 27.65
C LEU A 320 -21.36 -11.36 28.45
N ALA A 321 -20.20 -11.78 28.99
CA ALA A 321 -20.12 -12.98 29.80
C ALA A 321 -21.00 -12.87 31.06
N ARG A 322 -21.09 -11.69 31.69
CA ARG A 322 -22.02 -11.47 32.81
C ARG A 322 -23.48 -11.51 32.37
N GLY A 323 -23.79 -10.92 31.22
CA GLY A 323 -25.13 -10.90 30.63
C GLY A 323 -25.67 -12.29 30.35
N MET A 324 -24.83 -13.21 29.90
CA MET A 324 -25.26 -14.59 29.58
C MET A 324 -25.19 -15.54 30.79
N THR A 325 -24.15 -15.45 31.62
CA THR A 325 -23.94 -16.46 32.67
C THR A 325 -24.82 -16.27 33.90
N ARG A 326 -25.25 -15.04 34.21
CA ARG A 326 -26.16 -14.79 35.34
C ARG A 326 -27.54 -15.45 35.12
N PRO A 327 -28.23 -15.24 33.97
CA PRO A 327 -29.49 -15.92 33.67
C PRO A 327 -29.38 -17.45 33.70
N ILE A 328 -28.37 -18.01 33.02
CA ILE A 328 -28.16 -19.46 32.94
C ILE A 328 -27.93 -20.07 34.32
N ARG A 329 -27.15 -19.38 35.18
CA ARG A 329 -26.92 -19.84 36.54
C ARG A 329 -28.17 -19.78 37.40
N THR A 330 -28.97 -18.71 37.26
CA THR A 330 -30.24 -18.55 37.97
C THR A 330 -31.22 -19.66 37.56
N LEU A 331 -31.26 -19.99 36.26
CA LEU A 331 -31.98 -21.14 35.71
C LEU A 331 -31.49 -22.47 36.28
N GLN A 332 -30.17 -22.70 36.33
CA GLN A 332 -29.60 -23.94 36.84
C GLN A 332 -29.85 -24.12 38.35
N GLU A 333 -29.62 -23.07 39.15
CA GLU A 333 -29.85 -23.08 40.59
C GLU A 333 -31.35 -23.26 40.89
N GLY A 334 -32.21 -22.56 40.15
CA GLY A 334 -33.66 -22.71 40.27
C GLY A 334 -34.15 -24.11 39.90
N ALA A 335 -33.68 -24.67 38.79
CA ALA A 335 -34.01 -26.02 38.37
C ALA A 335 -33.50 -27.10 39.36
N GLN A 336 -32.31 -26.89 39.95
CA GLN A 336 -31.79 -27.79 40.98
C GLN A 336 -32.64 -27.75 42.25
N LEU A 337 -33.02 -26.57 42.73
CA LEU A 337 -33.90 -26.42 43.90
C LEU A 337 -35.27 -27.08 43.69
N ILE A 338 -35.84 -26.92 42.49
CA ILE A 338 -37.07 -27.61 42.08
C ILE A 338 -36.85 -29.14 42.08
N GLY A 339 -35.74 -29.61 41.53
CA GLY A 339 -35.37 -31.04 41.51
C GLY A 339 -35.11 -31.65 42.90
N GLU A 340 -34.71 -30.85 43.88
CA GLU A 340 -34.55 -31.24 45.29
C GLU A 340 -35.88 -31.23 46.07
N GLY A 341 -37.02 -31.00 45.39
CA GLY A 341 -38.36 -31.08 45.96
C GLY A 341 -38.93 -29.75 46.44
N ARG A 342 -38.23 -28.62 46.24
CA ARG A 342 -38.76 -27.28 46.56
C ARG A 342 -39.59 -26.72 45.42
N LEU A 343 -40.77 -27.30 45.22
CA LEU A 343 -41.70 -26.96 44.14
C LEU A 343 -42.35 -25.56 44.27
N ASP A 344 -42.12 -24.85 45.37
CA ASP A 344 -42.60 -23.46 45.55
C ASP A 344 -41.63 -22.40 45.01
N HIS A 345 -40.46 -22.80 44.53
CA HIS A 345 -39.45 -21.88 44.01
C HIS A 345 -39.72 -21.51 42.55
N ALA A 346 -39.82 -20.21 42.25
CA ALA A 346 -39.98 -19.69 40.89
C ALA A 346 -38.64 -19.14 40.36
N ILE A 347 -38.30 -19.52 39.13
CA ILE A 347 -37.13 -19.02 38.42
C ILE A 347 -37.48 -17.68 37.75
N ASP A 348 -36.95 -16.56 38.26
CA ASP A 348 -37.15 -15.21 37.69
C ASP A 348 -35.94 -14.81 36.82
N VAL A 349 -36.11 -14.93 35.50
CA VAL A 349 -35.13 -14.52 34.48
C VAL A 349 -35.84 -13.62 33.47
N ARG A 350 -35.40 -12.37 33.35
CA ARG A 350 -35.97 -11.36 32.43
C ARG A 350 -34.92 -10.91 31.43
N THR A 351 -34.84 -11.62 30.30
CA THR A 351 -33.84 -11.40 29.25
C THR A 351 -34.47 -11.04 27.91
N GLY A 352 -35.77 -11.24 27.73
CA GLY A 352 -36.52 -10.98 26.50
C GLY A 352 -36.22 -11.97 25.37
N ASP A 353 -35.56 -13.08 25.68
CA ASP A 353 -35.04 -14.07 24.73
C ASP A 353 -35.42 -15.50 25.14
N GLU A 354 -34.80 -16.50 24.51
CA GLU A 354 -35.09 -17.91 24.72
C GLU A 354 -34.81 -18.39 26.16
N LEU A 355 -33.94 -17.71 26.92
CA LEU A 355 -33.66 -18.07 28.32
C LEU A 355 -34.83 -17.71 29.24
N GLU A 356 -35.50 -16.58 28.99
CA GLU A 356 -36.74 -16.20 29.69
C GLU A 356 -37.88 -17.16 29.34
N ALA A 357 -38.01 -17.54 28.07
CA ALA A 357 -38.98 -18.55 27.64
C ALA A 357 -38.76 -19.92 28.33
N LEU A 358 -37.50 -20.32 28.49
CA LEU A 358 -37.12 -21.57 29.17
C LEU A 358 -37.41 -21.51 30.68
N ALA A 359 -37.14 -20.39 31.35
CA ALA A 359 -37.51 -20.19 32.76
C ALA A 359 -39.03 -20.28 32.94
N GLY A 360 -39.80 -19.70 32.02
CA GLY A 360 -41.25 -19.83 31.97
C GLY A 360 -41.73 -21.28 31.83
N GLN A 361 -41.06 -22.12 31.03
CA GLN A 361 -41.37 -23.54 30.90
C GLN A 361 -41.07 -24.33 32.18
N PHE A 362 -39.92 -24.11 32.83
CA PHE A 362 -39.59 -24.76 34.11
C PHE A 362 -40.61 -24.41 35.21
N ASN A 363 -41.03 -23.14 35.29
CA ASN A 363 -42.06 -22.72 36.24
C ASN A 363 -43.40 -23.41 35.99
N ARG A 364 -43.82 -23.58 34.72
CA ARG A 364 -45.05 -24.33 34.38
C ARG A 364 -44.95 -25.81 34.75
N MET A 365 -43.82 -26.47 34.48
CA MET A 365 -43.59 -27.87 34.83
C MET A 365 -43.64 -28.08 36.35
N THR A 366 -43.05 -27.15 37.11
CA THR A 366 -43.05 -27.19 38.59
C THR A 366 -44.46 -27.04 39.15
N ALA A 367 -45.28 -26.16 38.56
CA ALA A 367 -46.69 -26.02 38.93
C ALA A 367 -47.47 -27.32 38.72
N GLN A 368 -47.24 -28.03 37.61
CA GLN A 368 -47.84 -29.35 37.36
C GLN A 368 -47.32 -30.45 38.30
N LEU A 369 -46.03 -30.46 38.61
CA LEU A 369 -45.43 -31.39 39.57
C LEU A 369 -46.01 -31.19 40.98
N ARG A 370 -46.24 -29.94 41.40
CA ARG A 370 -46.90 -29.60 42.67
C ARG A 370 -48.31 -30.16 42.74
N GLU A 371 -49.07 -30.02 41.65
CA GLU A 371 -50.42 -30.55 41.52
C GLU A 371 -50.44 -32.09 41.60
N SER A 372 -49.43 -32.74 41.02
CA SER A 372 -49.25 -34.19 41.05
C SER A 372 -48.88 -34.72 42.45
N TYR A 373 -47.95 -34.07 43.16
CA TYR A 373 -47.57 -34.46 44.53
C TYR A 373 -48.71 -34.22 45.54
N ALA A 374 -49.48 -33.14 45.40
CA ALA A 374 -50.67 -32.88 46.21
C ALA A 374 -51.79 -33.93 46.02
N GLY A 375 -51.76 -34.67 44.90
CA GLY A 375 -52.67 -35.79 44.62
C GLY A 375 -52.20 -37.16 45.11
N LEU A 376 -50.92 -37.30 45.48
CA LEU A 376 -50.30 -38.60 45.79
C LEU A 376 -50.44 -38.99 47.28
N GLU A 377 -50.44 -38.01 48.18
CA GLU A 377 -50.56 -38.22 49.64
C GLU A 377 -51.99 -38.59 50.08
N ARG A 378 -52.99 -38.24 49.26
CA ARG A 378 -54.42 -38.54 49.52
C ARG A 378 -54.81 -39.98 49.18
N LYS A 379 -53.92 -40.77 48.58
CA LYS A 379 -54.28 -42.05 47.91
C LYS A 379 -53.80 -43.32 48.61
N VAL A 380 -53.08 -43.22 49.73
CA VAL A 380 -52.46 -44.40 50.37
C VAL A 380 -53.32 -44.99 51.50
N ASP A 381 -54.20 -44.23 52.16
CA ASP A 381 -54.96 -44.75 53.32
C ASP A 381 -56.37 -45.30 53.02
N GLU A 382 -56.94 -45.05 51.83
CA GLU A 382 -58.34 -45.43 51.54
C GLU A 382 -58.50 -46.76 50.77
N ARG A 383 -57.41 -47.36 50.26
CA ARG A 383 -57.47 -48.57 49.41
C ARG A 383 -57.20 -49.86 50.19
N THR A 384 -58.17 -50.37 50.94
CA THR A 384 -58.12 -51.80 51.31
C THR A 384 -59.46 -52.54 51.43
N ALA A 385 -60.61 -51.94 51.08
CA ALA A 385 -61.89 -52.66 51.13
C ALA A 385 -62.80 -52.54 49.88
N ALA A 386 -62.52 -51.63 48.94
CA ALA A 386 -63.43 -51.36 47.81
C ALA A 386 -63.01 -51.99 46.45
N LEU A 387 -62.02 -52.89 46.43
CA LEU A 387 -61.31 -53.25 45.19
C LEU A 387 -61.98 -54.34 44.32
N LYS A 388 -63.11 -54.95 44.73
CA LYS A 388 -63.68 -56.09 43.97
C LYS A 388 -64.74 -55.71 42.93
N THR A 389 -65.48 -54.62 43.12
CA THR A 389 -66.53 -54.19 42.18
C THR A 389 -66.06 -53.10 41.20
N ALA A 390 -64.99 -52.36 41.52
CA ALA A 390 -64.42 -51.32 40.65
C ALA A 390 -63.53 -51.87 39.50
N LEU A 391 -63.15 -53.16 39.55
CA LEU A 391 -62.21 -53.77 38.60
C LEU A 391 -62.83 -54.05 37.22
N GLU A 392 -64.13 -54.34 37.16
CA GLU A 392 -64.84 -54.63 35.91
C GLU A 392 -65.10 -53.36 35.07
N GLN A 393 -65.50 -52.26 35.72
CA GLN A 393 -65.65 -50.94 35.06
C GLN A 393 -64.30 -50.36 34.58
N GLN A 394 -63.21 -50.55 35.33
CA GLN A 394 -61.88 -50.05 34.95
C GLN A 394 -61.28 -50.82 33.76
N THR A 395 -61.62 -52.10 33.59
CA THR A 395 -61.15 -52.93 32.47
C THR A 395 -61.78 -52.47 31.15
N ALA A 396 -63.09 -52.19 31.12
CA ALA A 396 -63.79 -51.75 29.91
C ALA A 396 -63.36 -50.35 29.43
N ILE A 397 -63.15 -49.39 30.34
CA ILE A 397 -62.65 -48.05 30.00
C ILE A 397 -61.20 -48.12 29.48
N SER A 398 -60.35 -48.96 30.09
CA SER A 398 -58.95 -49.13 29.67
C SER A 398 -58.83 -49.73 28.27
N GLU A 399 -59.74 -50.61 27.87
CA GLU A 399 -59.74 -51.16 26.51
C GLU A 399 -60.15 -50.13 25.46
N ILE A 400 -61.17 -49.30 25.72
CA ILE A 400 -61.55 -48.21 24.81
C ILE A 400 -60.38 -47.23 24.67
N LEU A 401 -59.73 -46.84 25.77
CA LEU A 401 -58.53 -45.98 25.74
C LEU A 401 -57.36 -46.63 24.97
N ARG A 402 -57.21 -47.95 25.04
CA ARG A 402 -56.21 -48.70 24.28
C ARG A 402 -56.49 -48.66 22.78
N VAL A 403 -57.76 -48.81 22.38
CA VAL A 403 -58.16 -48.71 20.96
C VAL A 403 -57.95 -47.29 20.44
N ILE A 404 -58.30 -46.26 21.24
CA ILE A 404 -58.03 -44.85 20.91
C ILE A 404 -56.52 -44.61 20.68
N SER A 405 -55.67 -45.18 21.54
CA SER A 405 -54.22 -45.03 21.43
C SER A 405 -53.62 -45.80 20.24
N ALA A 406 -54.26 -46.89 19.81
CA ALA A 406 -53.78 -47.73 18.71
C ALA A 406 -54.15 -47.17 17.32
N SER A 407 -55.22 -46.38 17.23
CA SER A 407 -55.75 -45.82 15.97
C SER A 407 -55.85 -44.29 16.02
N PRO A 408 -54.72 -43.55 16.08
CA PRO A 408 -54.74 -42.09 16.21
C PRO A 408 -55.26 -41.35 14.96
N THR A 409 -55.34 -42.04 13.82
CA THR A 409 -55.76 -41.46 12.53
C THR A 409 -57.11 -41.95 12.04
N ASP A 410 -57.70 -42.94 12.70
CA ASP A 410 -58.97 -43.55 12.30
C ASP A 410 -59.87 -43.76 13.51
N VAL A 411 -61.03 -43.14 13.46
CA VAL A 411 -62.01 -43.15 14.53
C VAL A 411 -62.95 -44.36 14.46
N GLN A 412 -63.02 -45.05 13.33
CA GLN A 412 -63.93 -46.17 13.12
C GLN A 412 -63.74 -47.31 14.15
N PRO A 413 -62.50 -47.79 14.43
CA PRO A 413 -62.28 -48.85 15.42
C PRO A 413 -62.72 -48.45 16.83
N VAL A 414 -62.63 -47.16 17.17
CA VAL A 414 -63.09 -46.64 18.46
C VAL A 414 -64.62 -46.69 18.55
N MET A 415 -65.32 -46.32 17.47
CA MET A 415 -66.78 -46.38 17.44
C MET A 415 -67.30 -47.81 17.51
N ASP A 416 -66.66 -48.74 16.80
CA ASP A 416 -67.00 -50.17 16.85
C ASP A 416 -66.83 -50.73 18.27
N ALA A 417 -65.70 -50.43 18.91
CA ALA A 417 -65.43 -50.86 20.29
C ALA A 417 -66.42 -50.25 21.30
N VAL A 418 -66.79 -48.98 21.13
CA VAL A 418 -67.76 -48.31 22.01
C VAL A 418 -69.15 -48.91 21.85
N ALA A 419 -69.60 -49.19 20.61
CA ALA A 419 -70.89 -49.85 20.35
C ALA A 419 -70.92 -51.26 20.96
N GLU A 420 -69.87 -52.06 20.75
CA GLU A 420 -69.78 -53.42 21.28
C GLU A 420 -69.80 -53.45 22.82
N ARG A 421 -69.00 -52.61 23.46
CA ARG A 421 -68.93 -52.56 24.93
C ARG A 421 -70.21 -52.00 25.55
N ALA A 422 -70.85 -51.02 24.92
CA ALA A 422 -72.15 -50.50 25.33
C ALA A 422 -73.22 -51.60 25.34
N ALA A 423 -73.28 -52.45 24.31
CA ALA A 423 -74.22 -53.58 24.25
C ALA A 423 -73.95 -54.61 25.34
N ILE A 424 -72.68 -54.95 25.60
CA ILE A 424 -72.30 -55.96 26.61
C ILE A 424 -72.61 -55.50 28.04
N LEU A 425 -72.21 -54.28 28.41
CA LEU A 425 -72.28 -53.82 29.80
C LEU A 425 -73.68 -53.38 30.22
N CYS A 426 -74.54 -53.02 29.27
CA CYS A 426 -75.94 -52.68 29.53
C CYS A 426 -76.86 -53.88 29.26
N ASP A 427 -76.34 -55.10 29.16
CA ASP A 427 -77.08 -56.32 28.79
C ASP A 427 -78.17 -56.06 27.73
N ALA A 428 -77.78 -55.32 26.69
CA ALA A 428 -78.68 -54.82 25.68
C ALA A 428 -78.42 -55.57 24.37
N PRO A 429 -79.47 -56.04 23.68
CA PRO A 429 -79.28 -56.77 22.44
C PRO A 429 -78.89 -55.85 21.27
N SER A 430 -78.89 -54.52 21.43
CA SER A 430 -78.31 -53.62 20.42
C SER A 430 -77.78 -52.31 21.02
N ALA A 431 -76.66 -51.84 20.45
CA ALA A 431 -76.09 -50.53 20.68
C ALA A 431 -75.52 -49.94 19.37
N GLN A 432 -75.69 -48.64 19.17
CA GLN A 432 -75.31 -47.93 17.94
C GLN A 432 -74.63 -46.61 18.26
N VAL A 433 -73.62 -46.25 17.48
CA VAL A 433 -73.00 -44.92 17.49
C VAL A 433 -73.45 -44.18 16.24
N LEU A 434 -74.13 -43.05 16.42
CA LEU A 434 -74.59 -42.20 15.34
C LEU A 434 -73.80 -40.89 15.38
N LEU A 435 -73.25 -40.43 14.26
CA LEU A 435 -72.58 -39.14 14.15
C LEU A 435 -73.40 -38.16 13.31
N LEU A 436 -73.35 -36.89 13.70
CA LEU A 436 -73.90 -35.79 12.92
C LEU A 436 -72.98 -35.51 11.74
N ALA A 437 -73.48 -35.72 10.52
CA ALA A 437 -72.75 -35.40 9.30
C ALA A 437 -73.01 -33.96 8.84
N ASP A 438 -72.22 -33.49 7.87
CA ASP A 438 -72.31 -32.13 7.32
C ASP A 438 -73.63 -31.86 6.58
N ASP A 439 -74.37 -32.90 6.19
CA ASP A 439 -75.71 -32.81 5.60
C ASP A 439 -76.83 -32.52 6.62
N GLY A 440 -76.48 -32.44 7.91
CA GLY A 440 -77.40 -32.15 9.01
C GLY A 440 -78.19 -33.35 9.53
N ALA A 441 -77.87 -34.58 9.10
CA ALA A 441 -78.52 -35.80 9.55
C ALA A 441 -77.60 -36.69 10.42
N LEU A 442 -78.19 -37.63 11.16
CA LEU A 442 -77.47 -38.59 11.98
C LEU A 442 -77.22 -39.87 11.20
N HIS A 443 -75.95 -40.17 10.95
CA HIS A 443 -75.50 -41.38 10.24
C HIS A 443 -75.02 -42.42 11.23
N ILE A 444 -75.47 -43.67 11.08
CA ILE A 444 -74.98 -44.77 11.91
C ILE A 444 -73.56 -45.12 11.48
N MET A 445 -72.60 -44.87 12.36
CA MET A 445 -71.17 -45.12 12.13
C MET A 445 -70.75 -46.50 12.64
N ALA A 446 -71.31 -46.96 13.75
CA ALA A 446 -71.08 -48.29 14.29
C ALA A 446 -72.38 -48.87 14.84
N SER A 447 -72.56 -50.18 14.68
CA SER A 447 -73.73 -50.90 15.18
C SER A 447 -73.33 -52.28 15.69
N CYS A 448 -73.71 -52.59 16.92
CA CYS A 448 -73.60 -53.91 17.52
C CYS A 448 -75.01 -54.45 17.76
N VAL A 449 -75.26 -55.68 17.31
CA VAL A 449 -76.53 -56.40 17.51
C VAL A 449 -76.23 -57.82 18.00
N ARG A 450 -76.90 -58.25 19.07
CA ARG A 450 -76.78 -59.57 19.69
C ARG A 450 -78.13 -60.27 19.68
N GLY A 451 -78.18 -61.50 19.17
CA GLY A 451 -79.41 -62.30 19.05
C GLY A 451 -80.13 -62.12 17.71
N ASP A 452 -81.33 -62.70 17.60
CA ASP A 452 -82.12 -62.74 16.36
C ASP A 452 -83.03 -61.50 16.25
N LEU A 453 -82.41 -60.33 16.00
CA LEU A 453 -83.09 -59.05 15.82
C LEU A 453 -82.99 -58.57 14.37
N PRO A 454 -83.94 -57.73 13.88
CA PRO A 454 -83.86 -57.17 12.54
C PRO A 454 -82.60 -56.32 12.37
N ALA A 455 -81.76 -56.66 11.38
CA ALA A 455 -80.55 -55.91 11.07
C ALA A 455 -80.90 -54.52 10.50
N ILE A 456 -80.15 -53.50 10.91
CA ILE A 456 -80.28 -52.14 10.35
C ILE A 456 -79.46 -52.07 9.05
N PRO A 457 -80.06 -51.62 7.93
CA PRO A 457 -79.33 -51.50 6.67
C PRO A 457 -78.12 -50.56 6.78
N PRO A 458 -76.99 -50.87 6.11
CA PRO A 458 -75.89 -49.91 5.95
C PRO A 458 -76.37 -48.61 5.30
N GLY A 459 -75.94 -47.46 5.82
CA GLY A 459 -76.35 -46.14 5.30
C GLY A 459 -77.75 -45.70 5.75
N TYR A 460 -78.34 -46.34 6.77
CA TYR A 460 -79.58 -45.88 7.36
C TYR A 460 -79.36 -44.54 8.08
N VAL A 461 -80.05 -43.49 7.61
CA VAL A 461 -79.94 -42.12 8.12
C VAL A 461 -81.12 -41.83 9.05
N VAL A 462 -80.81 -41.18 10.17
CA VAL A 462 -81.78 -40.75 11.16
C VAL A 462 -81.93 -39.23 11.11
N ALA A 463 -83.16 -38.75 11.05
CA ALA A 463 -83.45 -37.32 11.04
C ALA A 463 -83.01 -36.65 12.36
N LEU A 464 -82.42 -35.47 12.26
CA LEU A 464 -82.07 -34.63 13.40
C LEU A 464 -83.27 -33.74 13.79
N ASP A 465 -84.25 -34.31 14.47
CA ASP A 465 -85.42 -33.59 14.98
C ASP A 465 -85.76 -33.97 16.43
N ARG A 466 -86.51 -33.09 17.12
CA ARG A 466 -86.91 -33.31 18.52
C ARG A 466 -87.96 -34.41 18.70
N GLY A 467 -88.63 -34.87 17.65
CA GLY A 467 -89.58 -35.99 17.66
C GLY A 467 -88.89 -37.36 17.54
N MET A 468 -87.61 -37.41 17.20
CA MET A 468 -86.77 -38.60 17.22
C MET A 468 -85.97 -38.68 18.54
N ILE A 469 -85.86 -39.87 19.13
CA ILE A 469 -85.20 -40.06 20.45
C ILE A 469 -83.70 -39.68 20.37
N THR A 470 -83.02 -40.16 19.33
CA THR A 470 -81.61 -39.85 19.05
C THR A 470 -81.41 -38.39 18.63
N GLY A 471 -82.34 -37.82 17.86
CA GLY A 471 -82.31 -36.41 17.45
C GLY A 471 -82.49 -35.46 18.64
N ARG A 472 -83.45 -35.73 19.53
CA ARG A 472 -83.66 -34.97 20.77
C ARG A 472 -82.44 -35.01 21.69
N CYS A 473 -81.84 -36.18 21.87
CA CYS A 473 -80.61 -36.35 22.64
C CYS A 473 -79.48 -35.41 22.16
N VAL A 474 -79.25 -35.36 20.85
CA VAL A 474 -78.22 -34.50 20.22
C VAL A 474 -78.57 -33.02 20.34
N LEU A 475 -79.83 -32.64 20.06
CA LEU A 475 -80.27 -31.24 20.05
C LEU A 475 -80.36 -30.63 21.45
N ASP A 476 -80.76 -31.41 22.45
CA ASP A 476 -80.85 -30.94 23.84
C ASP A 476 -79.52 -31.09 24.58
N GLY A 477 -78.56 -31.85 24.03
CA GLY A 477 -77.26 -32.11 24.65
C GLY A 477 -77.37 -32.85 25.98
N ARG A 478 -78.44 -33.65 26.16
CA ARG A 478 -78.76 -34.36 27.41
C ARG A 478 -79.13 -35.81 27.12
N THR A 479 -78.79 -36.69 28.05
CA THR A 479 -79.16 -38.10 28.04
C THR A 479 -80.68 -38.25 28.06
N VAL A 480 -81.22 -39.03 27.11
CA VAL A 480 -82.65 -39.34 26.98
C VAL A 480 -82.83 -40.83 27.24
N HIS A 481 -83.60 -41.21 28.27
CA HIS A 481 -83.84 -42.62 28.58
C HIS A 481 -85.26 -42.86 29.06
N HIS A 482 -85.88 -43.93 28.56
CA HIS A 482 -87.25 -44.30 28.90
C HIS A 482 -87.37 -45.81 29.05
N ALA A 483 -88.06 -46.25 30.11
CA ALA A 483 -88.24 -47.67 30.42
C ALA A 483 -89.23 -48.36 29.47
N ASP A 484 -90.18 -47.60 28.92
CA ASP A 484 -91.05 -48.02 27.82
C ASP A 484 -91.39 -46.81 26.96
N VAL A 485 -91.01 -46.83 25.68
CA VAL A 485 -91.20 -45.70 24.76
C VAL A 485 -92.53 -45.75 24.01
N VAL A 486 -93.22 -46.91 24.00
CA VAL A 486 -94.48 -47.10 23.27
C VAL A 486 -95.59 -46.12 23.69
N PRO A 487 -95.80 -45.83 24.99
CA PRO A 487 -96.80 -44.84 25.41
C PRO A 487 -96.46 -43.40 24.99
N LEU A 488 -95.20 -43.13 24.65
CA LEU A 488 -94.67 -41.80 24.34
C LEU A 488 -94.63 -41.50 22.83
N LEU A 489 -94.95 -42.48 21.98
CA LEU A 489 -94.88 -42.32 20.52
C LEU A 489 -95.89 -41.31 19.99
N ASP A 490 -97.09 -41.26 20.57
CA ASP A 490 -98.15 -40.36 20.08
C ASP A 490 -98.08 -38.95 20.70
N THR A 491 -97.19 -38.74 21.68
CA THR A 491 -97.07 -37.48 22.44
C THR A 491 -95.68 -36.86 22.29
N GLU A 492 -94.63 -37.55 22.73
CA GLU A 492 -93.28 -37.00 22.80
C GLU A 492 -92.40 -37.38 21.61
N PHE A 493 -92.56 -38.58 21.04
CA PHE A 493 -91.67 -39.11 19.99
C PHE A 493 -92.41 -39.59 18.73
N PRO A 494 -93.18 -38.72 18.05
CA PRO A 494 -93.95 -39.10 16.86
C PRO A 494 -93.08 -39.54 15.69
N ALA A 495 -91.87 -38.98 15.53
CA ALA A 495 -90.95 -39.35 14.46
C ALA A 495 -90.24 -40.70 14.73
N ALA A 496 -90.21 -41.17 15.98
CA ALA A 496 -89.66 -42.47 16.32
C ALA A 496 -90.63 -43.64 16.09
N ARG A 497 -91.93 -43.38 15.84
CA ARG A 497 -92.99 -44.40 15.75
C ARG A 497 -92.67 -45.49 14.72
N GLU A 498 -92.25 -45.10 13.53
CA GLU A 498 -91.89 -46.05 12.47
C GLU A 498 -90.72 -46.94 12.90
N ASN A 499 -89.68 -46.35 13.49
CA ASN A 499 -88.49 -47.08 13.93
C ASN A 499 -88.81 -48.03 15.09
N VAL A 500 -89.63 -47.59 16.04
CA VAL A 500 -90.04 -48.38 17.19
C VAL A 500 -90.90 -49.58 16.76
N LEU A 501 -91.82 -49.40 15.79
CA LEU A 501 -92.62 -50.50 15.22
C LEU A 501 -91.78 -51.46 14.37
N LYS A 502 -90.81 -50.93 13.62
CA LYS A 502 -89.96 -51.70 12.70
C LYS A 502 -88.92 -52.55 13.43
N PHE A 503 -88.33 -52.01 14.49
CA PHE A 503 -87.21 -52.64 15.20
C PHE A 503 -87.57 -53.13 16.61
N GLY A 504 -88.78 -52.81 17.12
CA GLY A 504 -89.31 -53.36 18.36
C GLY A 504 -88.76 -52.71 19.63
N PHE A 505 -88.37 -51.43 19.59
CA PHE A 505 -87.79 -50.76 20.76
C PHE A 505 -88.81 -50.63 21.90
N ARG A 506 -88.45 -51.04 23.12
CA ARG A 506 -89.27 -50.82 24.31
C ARG A 506 -88.56 -49.93 25.30
N ALA A 507 -87.45 -50.40 25.87
CA ALA A 507 -86.58 -49.55 26.68
C ALA A 507 -85.50 -48.91 25.80
N VAL A 508 -85.24 -47.61 25.98
CA VAL A 508 -84.26 -46.86 25.18
C VAL A 508 -83.38 -45.98 26.07
N LEU A 509 -82.12 -45.82 25.68
CA LEU A 509 -81.13 -44.94 26.30
C LEU A 509 -80.25 -44.33 25.21
N ALA A 510 -80.41 -43.03 24.97
CA ALA A 510 -79.61 -42.23 24.05
C ALA A 510 -78.75 -41.25 24.87
N VAL A 511 -77.45 -41.26 24.62
CA VAL A 511 -76.46 -40.44 25.33
C VAL A 511 -75.67 -39.61 24.32
N PRO A 512 -75.56 -38.28 24.48
CA PRO A 512 -74.93 -37.42 23.49
C PRO A 512 -73.39 -37.53 23.56
N LEU A 513 -72.76 -37.58 22.39
CA LEU A 513 -71.29 -37.53 22.26
C LEU A 513 -70.85 -36.06 22.34
N MET A 514 -70.57 -35.58 23.55
CA MET A 514 -70.33 -34.16 23.83
C MET A 514 -68.85 -33.82 24.04
N ARG A 515 -68.37 -32.74 23.42
CA ARG A 515 -67.10 -32.07 23.75
C ARG A 515 -67.24 -30.56 23.59
N GLU A 516 -66.77 -29.79 24.57
CA GLU A 516 -66.82 -28.32 24.58
C GLU A 516 -68.20 -27.72 24.22
N GLN A 517 -69.27 -28.31 24.74
CA GLN A 517 -70.68 -27.98 24.46
C GLN A 517 -71.18 -28.25 23.03
N LYS A 518 -70.38 -28.90 22.18
CA LYS A 518 -70.80 -29.39 20.86
C LYS A 518 -71.16 -30.87 20.92
N ALA A 519 -72.32 -31.24 20.37
CA ALA A 519 -72.74 -32.62 20.16
C ALA A 519 -72.20 -33.12 18.81
N TYR A 520 -71.37 -34.16 18.83
CA TYR A 520 -70.84 -34.82 17.63
C TYR A 520 -71.78 -35.92 17.12
N GLY A 521 -72.72 -36.36 17.95
CA GLY A 521 -73.57 -37.51 17.69
C GLY A 521 -74.22 -38.07 18.95
N THR A 522 -74.70 -39.30 18.89
CA THR A 522 -75.30 -40.00 20.03
C THR A 522 -74.89 -41.48 20.07
N LEU A 523 -74.68 -42.00 21.27
CA LEU A 523 -74.62 -43.43 21.56
C LEU A 523 -76.03 -43.89 21.95
N PHE A 524 -76.60 -44.84 21.21
CA PHE A 524 -77.98 -45.28 21.36
C PHE A 524 -78.04 -46.76 21.70
N VAL A 525 -78.66 -47.09 22.83
CA VAL A 525 -78.81 -48.45 23.36
C VAL A 525 -80.29 -48.72 23.62
N TRP A 526 -80.78 -49.91 23.30
CA TRP A 526 -82.20 -50.24 23.48
C TRP A 526 -82.45 -51.73 23.75
N ARG A 527 -83.59 -52.05 24.36
CA ARG A 527 -84.06 -53.42 24.65
C ARG A 527 -85.50 -53.64 24.12
N PRO A 528 -85.86 -54.85 23.67
CA PRO A 528 -87.19 -55.17 23.12
C PRO A 528 -88.26 -55.43 24.19
N VAL A 529 -87.92 -55.32 25.47
CA VAL A 529 -88.82 -55.45 26.61
C VAL A 529 -88.77 -54.19 27.48
N PRO A 530 -89.88 -53.81 28.14
CA PRO A 530 -89.86 -52.71 29.10
C PRO A 530 -88.90 -52.98 30.25
N GLY A 531 -88.20 -51.94 30.69
CA GLY A 531 -87.28 -52.03 31.82
C GLY A 531 -86.45 -50.77 32.00
N HIS A 532 -86.11 -50.44 33.24
CA HIS A 532 -85.25 -49.30 33.54
C HIS A 532 -83.78 -49.66 33.29
N PHE A 533 -83.04 -48.71 32.72
CA PHE A 533 -81.58 -48.69 32.87
C PHE A 533 -81.26 -48.19 34.27
N SER A 534 -80.40 -48.90 34.98
CA SER A 534 -79.91 -48.51 36.30
C SER A 534 -79.09 -47.21 36.22
N PRO A 535 -79.01 -46.43 37.31
CA PRO A 535 -78.16 -45.23 37.35
C PRO A 535 -76.69 -45.51 36.98
N ASP A 536 -76.18 -46.70 37.32
CA ASP A 536 -74.82 -47.12 37.02
C ASP A 536 -74.62 -47.39 35.51
N GLU A 537 -75.60 -47.98 34.84
CA GLU A 537 -75.58 -48.18 33.37
C GLU A 537 -75.62 -46.84 32.62
N VAL A 538 -76.44 -45.89 33.09
CA VAL A 538 -76.52 -44.54 32.50
C VAL A 538 -75.20 -43.80 32.66
N ALA A 539 -74.63 -43.76 33.87
CA ALA A 539 -73.36 -43.09 34.15
C ALA A 539 -72.18 -43.73 33.38
N LEU A 540 -72.21 -45.05 33.18
CA LEU A 540 -71.21 -45.77 32.40
C LEU A 540 -71.28 -45.40 30.91
N LEU A 541 -72.48 -45.35 30.31
CA LEU A 541 -72.64 -44.93 28.92
C LEU A 541 -72.33 -43.45 28.71
N GLU A 542 -72.65 -42.57 29.65
CA GLU A 542 -72.18 -41.17 29.66
C GLU A 542 -70.66 -41.07 29.66
N THR A 543 -69.99 -41.97 30.37
CA THR A 543 -68.54 -42.05 30.37
C THR A 543 -68.01 -42.53 29.01
N PHE A 544 -68.60 -43.55 28.39
CA PHE A 544 -68.22 -44.03 27.06
C PHE A 544 -68.47 -43.00 25.97
N ALA A 545 -69.63 -42.35 25.99
CA ALA A 545 -69.98 -41.27 25.07
C ALA A 545 -68.99 -40.10 25.17
N ARG A 546 -68.59 -39.74 26.40
CA ARG A 546 -67.53 -38.74 26.61
C ARG A 546 -66.22 -39.19 25.97
N GLN A 547 -65.74 -40.40 26.26
CA GLN A 547 -64.46 -40.90 25.70
C GLN A 547 -64.48 -40.99 24.17
N ALA A 548 -65.59 -41.45 23.58
CA ALA A 548 -65.77 -41.48 22.14
C ALA A 548 -65.71 -40.07 21.54
N ALA A 549 -66.35 -39.07 22.17
CA ALA A 549 -66.27 -37.68 21.73
C ALA A 549 -64.83 -37.11 21.79
N ILE A 550 -64.05 -37.46 22.82
CA ILE A 550 -62.62 -37.10 22.90
C ILE A 550 -61.84 -37.73 21.74
N ALA A 551 -62.09 -39.00 21.44
CA ALA A 551 -61.38 -39.70 20.37
C ALA A 551 -61.71 -39.12 18.98
N ILE A 552 -62.98 -38.83 18.71
CA ILE A 552 -63.43 -38.20 17.47
C ILE A 552 -62.72 -36.85 17.26
N ASP A 553 -62.70 -36.02 18.30
CA ASP A 553 -62.08 -34.70 18.27
C ASP A 553 -60.54 -34.78 18.11
N ASN A 554 -59.90 -35.74 18.79
CA ASN A 554 -58.47 -35.98 18.68
C ASN A 554 -58.05 -36.46 17.29
N VAL A 555 -58.78 -37.41 16.69
CA VAL A 555 -58.48 -37.90 15.33
C VAL A 555 -58.61 -36.76 14.32
N ARG A 556 -59.64 -35.91 14.46
CA ARG A 556 -59.82 -34.71 13.64
C ARG A 556 -58.64 -33.74 13.80
N LEU A 557 -58.30 -33.34 15.03
CA LEU A 557 -57.20 -32.42 15.32
C LEU A 557 -55.85 -32.96 14.84
N PHE A 558 -55.62 -34.27 15.01
CA PHE A 558 -54.41 -34.93 14.52
C PHE A 558 -54.28 -34.83 13.01
N ASN A 559 -55.37 -35.11 12.28
CA ASN A 559 -55.39 -34.98 10.82
C ASN A 559 -55.20 -33.54 10.36
N GLU A 560 -55.86 -32.55 10.99
CA GLU A 560 -55.67 -31.12 10.69
C GLU A 560 -54.21 -30.66 10.94
N THR A 561 -53.59 -31.15 12.02
CA THR A 561 -52.19 -30.84 12.36
C THR A 561 -51.22 -31.46 11.35
N ARG A 562 -51.48 -32.71 10.93
CA ARG A 562 -50.67 -33.40 9.93
C ARG A 562 -50.70 -32.66 8.59
N GLU A 563 -51.90 -32.26 8.13
CA GLU A 563 -52.06 -31.48 6.90
C GLU A 563 -51.30 -30.15 6.96
N ALA A 564 -51.39 -29.42 8.09
CA ALA A 564 -50.65 -28.17 8.27
C ALA A 564 -49.13 -28.39 8.24
N LEU A 565 -48.63 -29.48 8.86
CA LEU A 565 -47.22 -29.84 8.85
C LEU A 565 -46.73 -30.18 7.44
N GLU A 566 -47.50 -30.94 6.66
CA GLU A 566 -47.16 -31.28 5.27
C GLU A 566 -47.09 -30.02 4.38
N GLN A 567 -48.00 -29.07 4.56
CA GLN A 567 -47.97 -27.77 3.85
C GLN A 567 -46.73 -26.95 4.24
N GLN A 568 -46.43 -26.87 5.54
CA GLN A 568 -45.26 -26.14 6.03
C GLN A 568 -43.95 -26.76 5.55
N GLN A 569 -43.86 -28.10 5.55
CA GLN A 569 -42.70 -28.83 5.06
C GLN A 569 -42.47 -28.58 3.57
N ALA A 570 -43.53 -28.63 2.74
CA ALA A 570 -43.41 -28.35 1.31
C ALA A 570 -42.93 -26.91 1.03
N SER A 571 -43.45 -25.93 1.78
CA SER A 571 -42.98 -24.54 1.71
C SER A 571 -41.51 -24.41 2.13
N GLY A 572 -41.11 -25.10 3.19
CA GLY A 572 -39.72 -25.14 3.66
C GLY A 572 -38.76 -25.76 2.64
N GLU A 573 -39.16 -26.85 1.97
CA GLU A 573 -38.37 -27.51 0.93
C GLU A 573 -38.16 -26.62 -0.30
N VAL A 574 -39.19 -25.86 -0.72
CA VAL A 574 -39.06 -24.86 -1.80
C VAL A 574 -38.08 -23.76 -1.40
N LEU A 575 -38.22 -23.19 -0.19
CA LEU A 575 -37.29 -22.17 0.32
C LEU A 575 -35.84 -22.68 0.44
N ALA A 576 -35.65 -23.91 0.91
CA ALA A 576 -34.32 -24.54 0.96
C ALA A 576 -33.72 -24.70 -0.45
N THR A 577 -34.54 -25.07 -1.43
CA THR A 577 -34.11 -25.17 -2.83
C THR A 577 -33.70 -23.80 -3.38
N ILE A 578 -34.46 -22.74 -3.09
CA ILE A 578 -34.12 -21.35 -3.45
C ILE A 578 -32.76 -20.96 -2.87
N SER A 579 -32.50 -21.29 -1.60
CA SER A 579 -31.22 -20.98 -0.96
C SER A 579 -30.05 -21.75 -1.59
N SER A 580 -30.28 -22.97 -2.08
CA SER A 580 -29.24 -23.81 -2.68
C SER A 580 -28.97 -23.52 -4.16
N SER A 581 -29.94 -22.95 -4.88
CA SER A 581 -29.87 -22.69 -6.33
C SER A 581 -30.08 -21.21 -6.63
N ILE A 582 -29.08 -20.40 -6.30
CA ILE A 582 -29.16 -18.94 -6.40
C ILE A 582 -29.15 -18.47 -7.85
N SER A 583 -28.39 -19.13 -8.73
CA SER A 583 -28.17 -18.70 -10.12
C SER A 583 -29.07 -19.35 -11.16
N ASN A 584 -29.89 -20.34 -10.78
CA ASN A 584 -30.74 -21.11 -11.69
C ASN A 584 -32.13 -21.33 -11.10
N THR A 585 -33.17 -21.01 -11.86
CA THR A 585 -34.57 -21.11 -11.44
C THR A 585 -35.18 -22.50 -11.68
N THR A 586 -34.61 -23.31 -12.58
CA THR A 586 -35.18 -24.62 -12.95
C THR A 586 -35.36 -25.57 -11.76
N PRO A 587 -34.38 -25.75 -10.84
CA PRO A 587 -34.55 -26.66 -9.70
C PRO A 587 -35.67 -26.21 -8.76
N VAL A 588 -35.84 -24.89 -8.60
CA VAL A 588 -36.91 -24.33 -7.78
C VAL A 588 -38.27 -24.57 -8.44
N PHE A 589 -38.38 -24.35 -9.75
CA PHE A 589 -39.61 -24.62 -10.47
C PHE A 589 -40.01 -26.09 -10.41
N GLU A 590 -39.08 -27.02 -10.62
CA GLU A 590 -39.36 -28.45 -10.50
C GLU A 590 -39.84 -28.83 -9.09
N ARG A 591 -39.23 -28.28 -8.04
CA ARG A 591 -39.67 -28.50 -6.65
C ARG A 591 -41.06 -27.93 -6.38
N ILE A 592 -41.37 -26.75 -6.91
CA ILE A 592 -42.71 -26.15 -6.81
C ILE A 592 -43.73 -27.03 -7.54
N LEU A 593 -43.44 -27.50 -8.75
CA LEU A 593 -44.31 -28.39 -9.51
C LEU A 593 -44.55 -29.71 -8.78
N GLU A 594 -43.51 -30.30 -8.18
CA GLU A 594 -43.61 -31.52 -7.37
C GLU A 594 -44.50 -31.32 -6.14
N SER A 595 -44.32 -30.20 -5.43
CA SER A 595 -45.11 -29.85 -4.24
C SER A 595 -46.57 -29.61 -4.59
N CYS A 596 -46.84 -28.89 -5.69
CA CYS A 596 -48.19 -28.65 -6.19
C CYS A 596 -48.88 -29.95 -6.64
N ALA A 597 -48.18 -30.84 -7.34
CA ALA A 597 -48.74 -32.13 -7.76
C ALA A 597 -49.09 -33.02 -6.56
N ARG A 598 -48.30 -32.97 -5.48
CA ARG A 598 -48.53 -33.75 -4.24
C ARG A 598 -49.69 -33.20 -3.40
N LEU A 599 -49.82 -31.88 -3.26
CA LEU A 599 -50.72 -31.26 -2.27
C LEU A 599 -52.12 -30.90 -2.79
N PHE A 600 -52.33 -30.81 -4.10
CA PHE A 600 -53.58 -30.33 -4.69
C PHE A 600 -54.40 -31.43 -5.42
N ASP A 601 -54.01 -32.70 -5.29
CA ASP A 601 -54.58 -33.83 -6.05
C ASP A 601 -54.66 -33.53 -7.57
N GLY A 602 -53.73 -32.71 -8.05
CA GLY A 602 -53.72 -32.09 -9.37
C GLY A 602 -52.75 -32.79 -10.30
N LYS A 603 -53.23 -33.21 -11.48
CA LYS A 603 -52.42 -33.91 -12.48
C LYS A 603 -51.71 -32.98 -13.46
N VAL A 604 -52.08 -31.70 -13.48
CA VAL A 604 -51.56 -30.71 -14.42
C VAL A 604 -51.12 -29.47 -13.68
N VAL A 605 -49.82 -29.17 -13.70
CA VAL A 605 -49.23 -27.99 -13.07
C VAL A 605 -48.26 -27.34 -14.05
N GLY A 606 -48.26 -26.01 -14.14
CA GLY A 606 -47.31 -25.30 -14.99
C GLY A 606 -47.02 -23.88 -14.54
N ILE A 607 -45.87 -23.38 -15.00
CA ILE A 607 -45.35 -22.04 -14.70
C ILE A 607 -45.08 -21.31 -16.02
N PRO A 608 -46.06 -20.57 -16.58
CA PRO A 608 -45.80 -19.61 -17.64
C PRO A 608 -45.07 -18.36 -17.13
N LEU A 609 -44.01 -17.96 -17.81
CA LEU A 609 -43.18 -16.78 -17.55
C LEU A 609 -43.48 -15.69 -18.59
N LEU A 610 -43.72 -14.47 -18.14
CA LEU A 610 -43.95 -13.31 -19.00
C LEU A 610 -42.61 -12.68 -19.39
N GLY A 611 -42.32 -12.63 -20.69
CA GLY A 611 -41.18 -11.92 -21.27
C GLY A 611 -41.43 -10.42 -21.39
N GLU A 612 -40.36 -9.66 -21.64
CA GLU A 612 -40.42 -8.19 -21.82
C GLU A 612 -41.19 -7.77 -23.10
N ASP A 613 -41.34 -8.70 -24.06
CA ASP A 613 -42.13 -8.55 -25.28
C ASP A 613 -43.64 -8.74 -25.07
N GLY A 614 -44.07 -8.97 -23.82
CA GLY A 614 -45.47 -9.24 -23.46
C GLY A 614 -45.94 -10.66 -23.81
N GLN A 615 -45.05 -11.53 -24.28
CA GLN A 615 -45.35 -12.93 -24.55
C GLN A 615 -45.06 -13.79 -23.32
N MET A 616 -45.96 -14.71 -23.01
CA MET A 616 -45.72 -15.77 -22.03
C MET A 616 -45.03 -16.95 -22.71
N SER A 617 -43.99 -17.48 -22.08
CA SER A 617 -43.31 -18.73 -22.43
C SER A 617 -43.49 -19.75 -21.31
N LEU A 618 -43.45 -21.04 -21.62
CA LEU A 618 -43.60 -22.08 -20.60
C LEU A 618 -42.26 -22.33 -19.90
N GLY A 619 -42.12 -21.87 -18.65
CA GLY A 619 -40.89 -22.02 -17.87
C GLY A 619 -40.72 -23.42 -17.28
N ALA A 620 -41.82 -24.04 -16.82
CA ALA A 620 -41.83 -25.43 -16.36
C ALA A 620 -43.24 -26.03 -16.45
N TYR A 621 -43.35 -27.34 -16.64
CA TYR A 621 -44.63 -28.04 -16.74
C TYR A 621 -44.54 -29.49 -16.28
N ARG A 622 -45.56 -29.93 -15.52
CA ARG A 622 -45.77 -31.30 -15.08
C ARG A 622 -47.22 -31.71 -15.34
N GLY A 623 -47.41 -32.63 -16.27
CA GLY A 623 -48.71 -33.17 -16.64
C GLY A 623 -48.64 -34.02 -17.92
N PRO A 624 -49.76 -34.63 -18.35
CA PRO A 624 -49.83 -35.36 -19.61
C PRO A 624 -49.57 -34.43 -20.81
N GLU A 625 -49.21 -35.02 -21.96
CA GLU A 625 -49.04 -34.33 -23.25
C GLU A 625 -48.18 -33.04 -23.22
N ARG A 626 -46.99 -33.07 -22.59
CA ARG A 626 -46.05 -31.92 -22.54
C ARG A 626 -45.82 -31.25 -23.90
N ALA A 627 -45.65 -32.03 -24.97
CA ALA A 627 -45.45 -31.50 -26.33
C ALA A 627 -46.68 -30.78 -26.91
N ALA A 628 -47.90 -31.09 -26.44
CA ALA A 628 -49.09 -30.32 -26.78
C ALA A 628 -49.12 -29.00 -26.00
N MET A 629 -48.69 -29.02 -24.74
CA MET A 629 -48.58 -27.81 -23.91
C MET A 629 -47.52 -26.84 -24.43
N GLU A 630 -46.34 -27.32 -24.81
CA GLU A 630 -45.26 -26.49 -25.36
C GLU A 630 -45.66 -25.81 -26.69
N ARG A 631 -46.54 -26.44 -27.51
CA ARG A 631 -47.07 -25.84 -28.75
C ARG A 631 -48.01 -24.65 -28.54
N ILE A 632 -48.52 -24.47 -27.33
CA ILE A 632 -49.41 -23.35 -26.97
C ILE A 632 -48.61 -22.07 -26.67
N TYR A 633 -47.31 -22.20 -26.39
CA TYR A 633 -46.40 -21.11 -26.06
C TYR A 633 -45.35 -20.92 -27.18
N PRO A 634 -44.82 -19.70 -27.40
CA PRO A 634 -45.17 -18.46 -26.70
C PRO A 634 -46.53 -17.90 -27.13
N ARG A 635 -47.22 -17.21 -26.21
CA ARG A 635 -48.52 -16.57 -26.45
C ARG A 635 -48.69 -15.28 -25.64
N PRO A 636 -49.51 -14.31 -26.06
CA PRO A 636 -49.67 -13.05 -25.32
C PRO A 636 -50.40 -13.26 -23.98
N ALA A 637 -50.07 -12.41 -22.99
CA ALA A 637 -50.82 -12.30 -21.74
C ALA A 637 -52.13 -11.51 -21.94
N ASP A 638 -53.16 -12.20 -22.42
CA ASP A 638 -54.50 -11.66 -22.66
C ASP A 638 -55.59 -12.37 -21.82
N GLU A 639 -56.80 -11.78 -21.78
CA GLU A 639 -57.96 -12.36 -21.07
C GLU A 639 -58.48 -13.65 -21.73
N THR A 640 -57.89 -14.11 -22.84
CA THR A 640 -58.35 -15.33 -23.51
C THR A 640 -57.84 -16.59 -22.79
N SER A 641 -56.84 -16.48 -21.91
CA SER A 641 -56.27 -17.58 -21.10
C SER A 641 -56.44 -17.38 -19.59
N GLY A 642 -56.49 -18.47 -18.83
CA GLY A 642 -56.55 -18.42 -17.37
C GLY A 642 -55.32 -17.75 -16.74
N ALA A 643 -54.12 -18.05 -17.26
CA ALA A 643 -52.86 -17.43 -16.81
C ALA A 643 -52.78 -15.94 -17.18
N GLY A 644 -53.13 -15.56 -18.41
CA GLY A 644 -53.15 -14.16 -18.85
C GLY A 644 -54.18 -13.33 -18.08
N THR A 645 -55.37 -13.88 -17.82
CA THR A 645 -56.39 -13.23 -16.97
C THR A 645 -55.88 -13.00 -15.55
N ALA A 646 -55.20 -13.99 -14.94
CA ALA A 646 -54.63 -13.85 -13.61
C ALA A 646 -53.53 -12.76 -13.56
N ILE A 647 -52.68 -12.70 -14.58
CA ILE A 647 -51.61 -11.70 -14.74
C ILE A 647 -52.20 -10.29 -14.89
N LEU A 648 -53.16 -10.10 -15.79
CA LEU A 648 -53.77 -8.80 -16.08
C LEU A 648 -54.60 -8.27 -14.92
N ARG A 649 -55.41 -9.15 -14.29
CA ARG A 649 -56.25 -8.78 -13.14
C ARG A 649 -55.49 -8.74 -11.82
N ARG A 650 -54.26 -9.27 -11.80
CA ARG A 650 -53.40 -9.37 -10.59
C ARG A 650 -54.07 -10.11 -9.43
N GLU A 651 -54.96 -11.04 -9.75
CA GLU A 651 -55.77 -11.80 -8.80
C GLU A 651 -55.77 -13.29 -9.13
N ILE A 652 -55.90 -14.12 -8.11
CA ILE A 652 -56.00 -15.56 -8.29
C ILE A 652 -57.32 -15.88 -8.99
N GLN A 653 -57.25 -16.57 -10.12
CA GLN A 653 -58.44 -17.02 -10.85
C GLN A 653 -58.76 -18.45 -10.44
N HIS A 654 -59.94 -18.62 -9.85
CA HIS A 654 -60.43 -19.90 -9.35
C HIS A 654 -61.64 -20.34 -10.19
N TYR A 655 -61.50 -21.50 -10.84
CA TYR A 655 -62.55 -22.11 -11.64
C TYR A 655 -62.92 -23.48 -11.05
N PRO A 656 -64.00 -23.56 -10.22
CA PRO A 656 -64.51 -24.80 -9.64
C PRO A 656 -64.99 -25.82 -10.70
N ASP A 657 -65.44 -25.32 -11.84
CA ASP A 657 -65.69 -26.13 -13.04
C ASP A 657 -65.28 -25.32 -14.28
N ILE A 658 -64.40 -25.88 -15.12
CA ILE A 658 -63.95 -25.24 -16.36
C ILE A 658 -65.08 -25.12 -17.39
N GLU A 659 -66.17 -25.88 -17.25
CA GLU A 659 -67.35 -25.81 -18.12
C GLU A 659 -68.35 -24.70 -17.69
N ALA A 660 -68.11 -24.03 -16.57
CA ALA A 660 -68.99 -22.99 -16.05
C ALA A 660 -69.01 -21.71 -16.94
N PRO A 661 -70.12 -20.95 -16.96
CA PRO A 661 -70.16 -19.64 -17.60
C PRO A 661 -69.12 -18.69 -16.99
N GLY A 662 -68.28 -18.06 -17.83
CA GLY A 662 -67.25 -17.11 -17.39
C GLY A 662 -65.79 -17.59 -17.52
N VAL A 663 -65.56 -18.87 -17.85
CA VAL A 663 -64.22 -19.41 -18.10
C VAL A 663 -63.72 -19.00 -19.50
N PRO A 664 -62.49 -18.46 -19.66
CA PRO A 664 -61.96 -18.06 -20.97
C PRO A 664 -61.96 -19.21 -22.00
N PRO A 665 -62.35 -18.96 -23.27
CA PRO A 665 -62.47 -20.01 -24.28
C PRO A 665 -61.21 -20.83 -24.51
N SER A 666 -60.01 -20.22 -24.47
CA SER A 666 -58.76 -20.97 -24.65
C SER A 666 -58.42 -21.86 -23.45
N ALA A 667 -58.79 -21.43 -22.23
CA ALA A 667 -58.64 -22.27 -21.04
C ALA A 667 -59.55 -23.52 -21.14
N ARG A 668 -60.80 -23.34 -21.59
CA ARG A 668 -61.73 -24.46 -21.82
C ARG A 668 -61.17 -25.50 -22.81
N THR A 669 -60.65 -25.07 -23.95
CA THR A 669 -60.11 -25.98 -24.98
C THR A 669 -58.87 -26.73 -24.52
N ILE A 670 -57.92 -26.03 -23.87
CA ILE A 670 -56.63 -26.60 -23.46
C ILE A 670 -56.79 -27.60 -22.30
N PHE A 671 -57.63 -27.29 -21.32
CA PHE A 671 -57.83 -28.14 -20.15
C PHE A 671 -58.77 -29.31 -20.41
N ARG A 672 -59.72 -29.18 -21.36
CA ARG A 672 -60.59 -30.28 -21.80
C ARG A 672 -59.81 -31.43 -22.45
N VAL A 673 -58.80 -31.13 -23.28
CA VAL A 673 -57.93 -32.15 -23.89
C VAL A 673 -57.09 -32.88 -22.84
N ASN A 674 -56.76 -32.22 -21.73
CA ASN A 674 -55.95 -32.77 -20.64
C ASN A 674 -56.79 -33.38 -19.49
N GLY A 675 -58.12 -33.48 -19.66
CA GLY A 675 -59.04 -34.08 -18.68
C GLY A 675 -59.23 -33.27 -17.38
N VAL A 676 -58.82 -32.00 -17.36
CA VAL A 676 -58.94 -31.12 -16.19
C VAL A 676 -60.36 -30.55 -16.11
N ARG A 677 -60.99 -30.64 -14.93
CA ARG A 677 -62.35 -30.15 -14.65
C ARG A 677 -62.39 -28.95 -13.73
N ALA A 678 -61.38 -28.74 -12.87
CA ALA A 678 -61.24 -27.55 -12.04
C ALA A 678 -59.81 -27.01 -12.13
N ALA A 679 -59.64 -25.69 -12.11
CA ALA A 679 -58.33 -25.06 -12.26
C ALA A 679 -58.16 -23.80 -11.40
N LEU A 680 -56.93 -23.58 -10.94
CA LEU A 680 -56.51 -22.44 -10.14
C LEU A 680 -55.29 -21.78 -10.77
N PHE A 681 -55.30 -20.46 -10.95
CA PHE A 681 -54.20 -19.67 -11.52
C PHE A 681 -53.78 -18.58 -10.54
N ALA A 682 -52.54 -18.60 -10.07
CA ALA A 682 -51.97 -17.58 -9.22
C ALA A 682 -50.96 -16.72 -9.99
N PRO A 683 -51.10 -15.38 -10.01
CA PRO A 683 -50.12 -14.52 -10.66
C PRO A 683 -48.84 -14.41 -9.84
N MET A 684 -47.70 -14.36 -10.52
CA MET A 684 -46.39 -14.09 -9.95
C MET A 684 -46.10 -12.60 -10.05
N LEU A 685 -46.33 -11.88 -8.96
CA LEU A 685 -46.28 -10.41 -8.92
C LEU A 685 -44.97 -9.90 -8.34
N TRP A 686 -44.40 -8.85 -8.96
CA TRP A 686 -43.23 -8.15 -8.45
C TRP A 686 -43.36 -6.65 -8.66
N LYS A 687 -43.31 -5.89 -7.56
CA LYS A 687 -43.61 -4.45 -7.54
C LYS A 687 -44.95 -4.16 -8.25
N ASP A 688 -44.93 -3.34 -9.29
CA ASP A 688 -46.11 -2.92 -10.06
C ASP A 688 -46.40 -3.81 -11.28
N GLY A 689 -45.55 -4.80 -11.56
CA GLY A 689 -45.67 -5.70 -12.71
C GLY A 689 -45.93 -7.17 -12.33
N ALA A 690 -46.16 -8.00 -13.34
CA ALA A 690 -46.26 -9.44 -13.22
C ALA A 690 -45.14 -10.10 -14.02
N ILE A 691 -44.52 -11.15 -13.48
CA ILE A 691 -43.42 -11.89 -14.11
C ILE A 691 -43.92 -13.21 -14.72
N GLY A 692 -45.15 -13.61 -14.41
CA GLY A 692 -45.77 -14.84 -14.92
C GLY A 692 -46.94 -15.30 -14.07
N ALA A 693 -47.27 -16.58 -14.15
CA ALA A 693 -48.27 -17.21 -13.30
C ALA A 693 -47.88 -18.65 -12.95
N ILE A 694 -48.53 -19.22 -11.95
CA ILE A 694 -48.52 -20.66 -11.64
C ILE A 694 -49.95 -21.16 -11.76
N PHE A 695 -50.15 -22.31 -12.39
CA PHE A 695 -51.47 -22.93 -12.45
C PHE A 695 -51.46 -24.38 -11.99
N VAL A 696 -52.58 -24.81 -11.40
CA VAL A 696 -52.85 -26.18 -10.96
C VAL A 696 -54.23 -26.59 -11.47
N GLY A 697 -54.35 -27.81 -11.99
CA GLY A 697 -55.62 -28.38 -12.45
C GLY A 697 -55.84 -29.82 -11.97
N ARG A 698 -57.09 -30.16 -11.66
CA ARG A 698 -57.52 -31.51 -11.23
C ARG A 698 -58.68 -32.04 -12.07
N MET A 699 -58.88 -33.35 -12.08
CA MET A 699 -59.83 -34.04 -12.98
C MET A 699 -61.29 -34.04 -12.48
N ASN A 700 -61.52 -33.70 -11.21
CA ASN A 700 -62.85 -33.63 -10.62
C ASN A 700 -63.33 -32.17 -10.54
N ALA A 701 -64.62 -31.94 -10.79
CA ALA A 701 -65.24 -30.64 -10.57
C ALA A 701 -65.44 -30.40 -9.05
N GLY A 702 -65.28 -29.16 -8.62
CA GLY A 702 -65.44 -28.73 -7.23
C GLY A 702 -64.50 -27.57 -6.88
N PRO A 703 -64.85 -26.74 -5.88
CA PRO A 703 -64.02 -25.61 -5.47
C PRO A 703 -62.73 -26.06 -4.78
N PHE A 704 -61.64 -25.33 -5.01
CA PHE A 704 -60.45 -25.35 -4.15
C PHE A 704 -60.77 -24.65 -2.82
N SER A 705 -60.25 -25.18 -1.72
CA SER A 705 -60.36 -24.61 -0.39
C SER A 705 -59.54 -23.33 -0.24
N ASP A 706 -59.89 -22.49 0.73
CA ASP A 706 -59.13 -21.26 1.04
C ASP A 706 -57.67 -21.57 1.40
N LYS A 707 -57.41 -22.71 2.05
CA LYS A 707 -56.06 -23.18 2.38
C LYS A 707 -55.24 -23.50 1.12
N GLU A 708 -55.82 -24.20 0.15
CA GLU A 708 -55.19 -24.49 -1.15
C GLU A 708 -54.89 -23.20 -1.93
N ILE A 709 -55.84 -22.25 -1.94
CA ILE A 709 -55.66 -20.95 -2.61
C ILE A 709 -54.51 -20.15 -1.97
N ALA A 710 -54.45 -20.11 -0.63
CA ALA A 710 -53.37 -19.45 0.10
C ALA A 710 -52.00 -20.12 -0.13
N LEU A 711 -51.97 -21.45 -0.21
CA LEU A 711 -50.75 -22.20 -0.50
C LEU A 711 -50.21 -21.90 -1.90
N LEU A 712 -51.07 -21.90 -2.92
CA LEU A 712 -50.63 -21.59 -4.30
C LEU A 712 -50.13 -20.14 -4.40
N ARG A 713 -50.74 -19.19 -3.67
CA ARG A 713 -50.24 -17.81 -3.54
C ARG A 713 -48.83 -17.77 -2.95
N THR A 714 -48.57 -18.60 -1.95
CA THR A 714 -47.27 -18.71 -1.29
C THR A 714 -46.21 -19.23 -2.27
N PHE A 715 -46.51 -20.29 -3.01
CA PHE A 715 -45.60 -20.80 -4.05
C PHE A 715 -45.37 -19.80 -5.19
N ALA A 716 -46.39 -19.07 -5.63
CA ALA A 716 -46.23 -18.00 -6.62
C ALA A 716 -45.28 -16.90 -6.10
N SER A 717 -45.40 -16.52 -4.83
CA SER A 717 -44.50 -15.54 -4.20
C SER A 717 -43.06 -16.06 -4.10
N GLN A 718 -42.88 -17.34 -3.78
CA GLN A 718 -41.56 -17.97 -3.71
C GLN A 718 -40.88 -18.12 -5.08
N ALA A 719 -41.64 -18.45 -6.11
CA ALA A 719 -41.15 -18.49 -7.49
C ALA A 719 -40.64 -17.10 -7.94
N VAL A 720 -41.33 -16.02 -7.57
CA VAL A 720 -40.85 -14.64 -7.83
C VAL A 720 -39.49 -14.39 -7.17
N ILE A 721 -39.34 -14.77 -5.90
CA ILE A 721 -38.06 -14.61 -5.17
C ILE A 721 -36.93 -15.34 -5.90
N ALA A 722 -37.17 -16.59 -6.31
CA ALA A 722 -36.19 -17.40 -7.03
C ALA A 722 -35.76 -16.74 -8.36
N ILE A 723 -36.73 -16.24 -9.14
CA ILE A 723 -36.46 -15.58 -10.42
C ILE A 723 -35.63 -14.30 -10.22
N GLN A 724 -35.97 -13.48 -9.22
CA GLN A 724 -35.24 -12.25 -8.94
C GLN A 724 -33.83 -12.53 -8.41
N ASN A 725 -33.66 -13.55 -7.57
CA ASN A 725 -32.33 -13.95 -7.09
C ASN A 725 -31.44 -14.40 -8.24
N ALA A 726 -31.94 -15.24 -9.14
CA ALA A 726 -31.17 -15.70 -10.30
C ALA A 726 -30.84 -14.55 -11.26
N ARG A 727 -31.80 -13.65 -11.52
CA ARG A 727 -31.59 -12.45 -12.33
C ARG A 727 -30.50 -11.56 -11.72
N LEU A 728 -30.66 -11.17 -10.46
CA LEU A 728 -29.72 -10.28 -9.76
C LEU A 728 -28.33 -10.89 -9.68
N PHE A 729 -28.23 -12.19 -9.38
CA PHE A 729 -26.96 -12.89 -9.33
C PHE A 729 -26.25 -12.87 -10.69
N ASN A 730 -26.96 -13.19 -11.77
CA ASN A 730 -26.39 -13.19 -13.11
C ASN A 730 -26.00 -11.77 -13.56
N GLU A 731 -26.83 -10.76 -13.31
CA GLU A 731 -26.50 -9.35 -13.58
C GLU A 731 -25.26 -8.88 -12.79
N THR A 732 -25.16 -9.28 -11.51
CA THR A 732 -24.00 -8.95 -10.67
C THR A 732 -22.73 -9.64 -11.16
N ARG A 733 -22.83 -10.91 -11.56
CA ARG A 733 -21.69 -11.66 -12.12
C ARG A 733 -21.20 -11.03 -13.42
N GLU A 734 -22.10 -10.71 -14.34
CA GLU A 734 -21.77 -10.02 -15.60
C GLU A 734 -21.11 -8.65 -15.33
N ALA A 735 -21.64 -7.87 -14.39
CA ALA A 735 -21.05 -6.59 -14.00
C ALA A 735 -19.65 -6.75 -13.39
N LEU A 736 -19.43 -7.79 -12.57
CA LEU A 736 -18.14 -8.11 -11.98
C LEU A 736 -17.12 -8.53 -13.04
N GLU A 737 -17.51 -9.36 -14.00
CA GLU A 737 -16.65 -9.76 -15.13
C GLU A 737 -16.21 -8.54 -15.95
N GLN A 738 -17.14 -7.61 -16.24
CA GLN A 738 -16.83 -6.35 -16.93
C GLN A 738 -15.89 -5.44 -16.12
N GLN A 739 -16.13 -5.28 -14.82
CA GLN A 739 -15.28 -4.48 -13.93
C GLN A 739 -13.88 -5.08 -13.80
N THR A 740 -13.77 -6.41 -13.70
CA THR A 740 -12.49 -7.12 -13.60
C THR A 740 -11.66 -6.91 -14.85
N ALA A 741 -12.25 -7.10 -16.04
CA ALA A 741 -11.57 -6.85 -17.30
C ALA A 741 -11.08 -5.40 -17.44
N THR A 742 -11.93 -4.44 -17.04
CA THR A 742 -11.59 -3.00 -17.05
C THR A 742 -10.44 -2.68 -16.09
N ALA A 743 -10.43 -3.29 -14.90
CA ALA A 743 -9.39 -3.11 -13.89
C ALA A 743 -8.06 -3.73 -14.30
N GLU A 744 -8.08 -4.93 -14.89
CA GLU A 744 -6.86 -5.59 -15.39
C GLU A 744 -6.20 -4.78 -16.53
N VAL A 745 -6.99 -4.19 -17.44
CA VAL A 745 -6.47 -3.27 -18.46
C VAL A 745 -5.81 -2.05 -17.81
N LEU A 746 -6.47 -1.42 -16.82
CA LEU A 746 -5.90 -0.28 -16.09
C LEU A 746 -4.60 -0.66 -15.35
N GLN A 747 -4.53 -1.87 -14.79
CA GLN A 747 -3.33 -2.38 -14.13
C GLN A 747 -2.17 -2.51 -15.12
N VAL A 748 -2.41 -3.00 -16.33
CA VAL A 748 -1.39 -3.07 -17.39
C VAL A 748 -0.98 -1.67 -17.87
N ILE A 749 -1.91 -0.73 -17.95
CA ILE A 749 -1.60 0.69 -18.26
C ILE A 749 -0.66 1.28 -17.21
N SER A 750 -0.88 0.97 -15.93
CA SER A 750 -0.04 1.46 -14.84
C SER A 750 1.35 0.83 -14.82
N SER A 751 1.50 -0.42 -15.26
CA SER A 751 2.80 -1.12 -15.26
C SER A 751 3.60 -0.90 -16.55
N SER A 752 2.94 -0.60 -17.68
CA SER A 752 3.57 -0.40 -18.98
C SER A 752 3.61 1.09 -19.38
N VAL A 753 4.49 1.85 -18.72
CA VAL A 753 4.56 3.32 -18.88
C VAL A 753 5.23 3.75 -20.21
N ALA A 754 6.05 2.88 -20.81
CA ALA A 754 6.89 3.23 -21.96
C ALA A 754 6.44 2.59 -23.30
N ASP A 755 5.51 1.64 -23.27
CA ASP A 755 5.05 0.89 -24.44
C ASP A 755 3.53 0.65 -24.41
N THR A 756 2.86 0.84 -25.53
CA THR A 756 1.42 0.63 -25.69
C THR A 756 1.06 -0.82 -26.05
N ALA A 757 2.01 -1.62 -26.58
CA ALA A 757 1.70 -2.96 -27.08
C ALA A 757 1.09 -3.91 -26.03
N PRO A 758 1.62 -4.01 -24.79
CA PRO A 758 1.05 -4.90 -23.77
C PRO A 758 -0.39 -4.51 -23.38
N VAL A 759 -0.69 -3.20 -23.39
CA VAL A 759 -2.03 -2.70 -23.12
C VAL A 759 -2.99 -3.09 -24.24
N PHE A 760 -2.57 -2.93 -25.50
CA PHE A 760 -3.37 -3.32 -26.66
C PHE A 760 -3.68 -4.81 -26.67
N ASP A 761 -2.70 -5.67 -26.39
CA ASP A 761 -2.92 -7.11 -26.27
C ASP A 761 -3.94 -7.43 -25.17
N LYS A 762 -3.82 -6.81 -23.99
CA LYS A 762 -4.76 -7.05 -22.89
C LYS A 762 -6.18 -6.57 -23.21
N ILE A 763 -6.32 -5.43 -23.91
CA ILE A 763 -7.62 -4.94 -24.39
C ILE A 763 -8.23 -5.94 -25.38
N LEU A 764 -7.45 -6.44 -26.33
CA LEU A 764 -7.93 -7.43 -27.29
C LEU A 764 -8.34 -8.75 -26.61
N ASP A 765 -7.57 -9.25 -25.65
CA ASP A 765 -7.91 -10.46 -24.90
C ASP A 765 -9.21 -10.29 -24.10
N SER A 766 -9.40 -9.11 -23.49
CA SER A 766 -10.62 -8.77 -22.75
C SER A 766 -11.84 -8.69 -23.68
N CYS A 767 -11.68 -8.04 -24.84
CA CYS A 767 -12.70 -8.00 -25.88
C CYS A 767 -13.05 -9.39 -26.41
N GLN A 768 -12.06 -10.28 -26.58
CA GLN A 768 -12.28 -11.64 -27.07
C GLN A 768 -13.17 -12.45 -26.12
N HIS A 769 -12.93 -12.32 -24.82
CA HIS A 769 -13.74 -12.97 -23.80
C HIS A 769 -15.16 -12.38 -23.71
N LEU A 770 -15.27 -11.05 -23.62
CA LEU A 770 -16.55 -10.37 -23.35
C LEU A 770 -17.48 -10.30 -24.57
N PHE A 771 -16.94 -10.19 -25.79
CA PHE A 771 -17.76 -10.13 -27.01
C PHE A 771 -17.94 -11.49 -27.68
N ALA A 772 -17.34 -12.55 -27.13
CA ALA A 772 -17.34 -13.91 -27.65
C ALA A 772 -16.98 -13.98 -29.15
N THR A 773 -15.97 -13.22 -29.56
CA THR A 773 -15.47 -13.19 -30.95
C THR A 773 -13.96 -13.16 -31.00
N GLY A 774 -13.39 -13.86 -31.97
CA GLY A 774 -11.95 -13.83 -32.25
C GLY A 774 -11.51 -12.75 -33.23
N GLN A 775 -12.41 -11.93 -33.79
CA GLN A 775 -12.10 -10.94 -34.83
C GLN A 775 -12.08 -9.52 -34.25
N LEU A 776 -10.90 -9.02 -33.89
CA LEU A 776 -10.74 -7.79 -33.09
C LEU A 776 -9.52 -6.99 -33.51
N GLY A 777 -9.61 -5.67 -33.60
CA GLY A 777 -8.49 -4.85 -34.08
C GLY A 777 -8.42 -3.46 -33.46
N ILE A 778 -7.20 -2.97 -33.27
CA ILE A 778 -6.90 -1.59 -32.86
C ILE A 778 -6.17 -0.91 -34.00
N PHE A 779 -6.69 0.23 -34.43
CA PHE A 779 -6.16 1.02 -35.53
C PHE A 779 -5.82 2.42 -35.05
N LEU A 780 -4.60 2.89 -35.31
CA LEU A 780 -4.12 4.22 -34.92
C LEU A 780 -4.07 5.14 -36.13
N ALA A 781 -4.48 6.39 -35.95
CA ALA A 781 -4.38 7.45 -36.95
C ALA A 781 -3.18 8.34 -36.59
N ASP A 782 -2.11 8.24 -37.35
CA ASP A 782 -0.90 9.03 -37.14
C ASP A 782 -1.07 10.47 -37.64
N GLY A 783 -0.14 11.34 -37.26
CA GLY A 783 -0.16 12.75 -37.64
C GLY A 783 0.05 13.02 -39.14
N ASP A 784 0.34 11.99 -39.92
CA ASP A 784 0.58 11.99 -41.37
C ASP A 784 -0.71 11.78 -42.20
N GLY A 785 -1.86 11.56 -41.54
CA GLY A 785 -3.13 11.31 -42.20
C GLY A 785 -3.34 9.86 -42.66
N MET A 786 -2.47 8.95 -42.24
CA MET A 786 -2.57 7.52 -42.49
C MET A 786 -3.09 6.77 -41.25
N VAL A 787 -3.73 5.63 -41.50
CA VAL A 787 -4.18 4.71 -40.45
C VAL A 787 -3.30 3.47 -40.49
N HIS A 788 -2.82 3.05 -39.32
CA HIS A 788 -2.00 1.86 -39.11
C HIS A 788 -2.74 0.87 -38.22
N ALA A 789 -2.58 -0.44 -38.48
CA ALA A 789 -3.04 -1.46 -37.55
C ALA A 789 -2.00 -1.61 -36.43
N ALA A 790 -2.40 -1.34 -35.19
CA ALA A 790 -1.50 -1.42 -34.03
C ALA A 790 -1.52 -2.79 -33.35
N ALA A 791 -2.68 -3.45 -33.33
CA ALA A 791 -2.84 -4.81 -32.81
C ALA A 791 -4.10 -5.46 -33.39
N TRP A 792 -4.11 -6.78 -33.56
CA TRP A 792 -5.28 -7.51 -34.04
C TRP A 792 -5.34 -8.98 -33.59
N ARG A 793 -6.53 -9.58 -33.69
CA ARG A 793 -6.83 -11.00 -33.51
C ARG A 793 -7.76 -11.49 -34.61
N GLY A 794 -7.61 -12.77 -34.97
CA GLY A 794 -8.51 -13.48 -35.87
C GLY A 794 -8.12 -13.47 -37.35
N ALA A 795 -8.37 -14.58 -38.03
CA ALA A 795 -7.98 -14.79 -39.42
C ALA A 795 -8.68 -13.85 -40.42
N ALA A 796 -9.97 -13.54 -40.19
CA ALA A 796 -10.70 -12.61 -41.06
C ALA A 796 -10.13 -11.19 -40.94
N LEU A 797 -9.81 -10.75 -39.72
CA LEU A 797 -9.22 -9.44 -39.51
C LEU A 797 -7.76 -9.34 -39.99
N ALA A 798 -6.97 -10.41 -39.83
CA ALA A 798 -5.61 -10.48 -40.37
C ALA A 798 -5.59 -10.18 -41.88
N ALA A 799 -6.60 -10.71 -42.59
CA ALA A 799 -6.79 -10.44 -44.01
C ALA A 799 -7.04 -8.93 -44.28
N ILE A 800 -7.81 -8.25 -43.43
CA ILE A 800 -8.08 -6.81 -43.57
C ILE A 800 -6.80 -6.00 -43.27
N VAL A 801 -6.03 -6.40 -42.25
CA VAL A 801 -4.83 -5.69 -41.78
C VAL A 801 -3.72 -5.66 -42.84
N GLU A 802 -3.57 -6.70 -43.68
CA GLU A 802 -2.61 -6.70 -44.80
C GLU A 802 -2.75 -5.52 -45.77
N SER A 803 -3.93 -4.90 -45.80
CA SER A 803 -4.19 -3.75 -46.66
C SER A 803 -3.80 -2.40 -46.05
N PHE A 804 -3.31 -2.35 -44.81
CA PHE A 804 -2.87 -1.13 -44.11
C PHE A 804 -1.35 -0.94 -44.26
N PRO A 805 -0.83 0.31 -44.26
CA PRO A 805 -1.53 1.55 -43.93
C PRO A 805 -2.41 2.11 -45.06
N LYS A 806 -3.48 2.82 -44.69
CA LYS A 806 -4.43 3.45 -45.63
C LYS A 806 -4.70 4.91 -45.28
N PRO A 807 -5.00 5.79 -46.26
CA PRO A 807 -5.42 7.15 -45.99
C PRO A 807 -6.67 7.17 -45.11
N LEU A 808 -6.70 8.05 -44.10
CA LEU A 808 -7.79 8.14 -43.12
C LEU A 808 -9.19 8.19 -43.77
N ALA A 809 -9.33 8.98 -44.83
CA ALA A 809 -10.58 9.16 -45.58
C ALA A 809 -11.11 7.87 -46.26
N GLN A 810 -10.27 6.85 -46.43
CA GLN A 810 -10.61 5.57 -47.06
C GLN A 810 -10.82 4.44 -46.03
N THR A 811 -10.96 4.78 -44.75
CA THR A 811 -11.09 3.78 -43.67
C THR A 811 -12.35 3.99 -42.86
N VAL A 812 -12.89 2.92 -42.27
CA VAL A 812 -13.99 3.03 -41.29
C VAL A 812 -13.54 3.84 -40.08
N THR A 813 -12.26 3.70 -39.67
CA THR A 813 -11.63 4.57 -38.65
C THR A 813 -11.84 6.05 -38.94
N GLY A 814 -11.68 6.49 -40.18
CA GLY A 814 -11.91 7.89 -40.58
C GLY A 814 -13.36 8.34 -40.39
N THR A 815 -14.33 7.51 -40.75
CA THR A 815 -15.77 7.79 -40.54
C THR A 815 -16.13 7.85 -39.06
N VAL A 816 -15.63 6.91 -38.25
CA VAL A 816 -15.93 6.86 -36.82
C VAL A 816 -15.30 8.04 -36.08
N LEU A 817 -14.09 8.46 -36.49
CA LEU A 817 -13.42 9.63 -35.95
C LEU A 817 -14.09 10.95 -36.36
N SER A 818 -14.64 11.06 -37.58
CA SER A 818 -15.37 12.25 -38.02
C SER A 818 -16.73 12.39 -37.33
N GLU A 819 -17.45 11.29 -37.18
CA GLU A 819 -18.77 11.26 -36.52
C GLU A 819 -18.69 11.29 -34.99
N ARG A 820 -17.51 11.00 -34.41
CA ARG A 820 -17.24 11.01 -32.97
C ARG A 820 -18.19 10.14 -32.14
N ARG A 821 -18.70 9.06 -32.72
CA ARG A 821 -19.60 8.11 -32.07
C ARG A 821 -19.24 6.69 -32.46
N THR A 822 -19.59 5.73 -31.61
CA THR A 822 -19.49 4.31 -31.97
C THR A 822 -20.42 4.03 -33.14
N ILE A 823 -19.89 3.43 -34.22
CA ILE A 823 -20.67 3.00 -35.38
C ILE A 823 -20.89 1.49 -35.24
N HIS A 824 -22.15 1.06 -35.30
CA HIS A 824 -22.53 -0.35 -35.27
C HIS A 824 -23.33 -0.68 -36.54
N ILE A 825 -22.91 -1.75 -37.21
CA ILE A 825 -23.57 -2.29 -38.40
C ILE A 825 -24.01 -3.72 -38.06
N PRO A 826 -25.31 -3.96 -37.85
CA PRO A 826 -25.82 -5.26 -37.38
C PRO A 826 -25.75 -6.36 -38.44
N ASP A 827 -25.79 -5.99 -39.72
CA ASP A 827 -25.57 -6.88 -40.86
C ASP A 827 -24.96 -6.05 -42.00
N VAL A 828 -23.73 -6.37 -42.37
CA VAL A 828 -23.01 -5.62 -43.41
C VAL A 828 -23.57 -5.90 -44.79
N ALA A 829 -24.06 -7.10 -45.09
CA ALA A 829 -24.68 -7.41 -46.38
C ALA A 829 -26.00 -6.65 -46.60
N ALA A 830 -26.72 -6.31 -45.54
CA ALA A 830 -27.98 -5.57 -45.59
C ALA A 830 -27.82 -4.04 -45.68
N MET A 831 -26.60 -3.52 -45.81
CA MET A 831 -26.33 -2.08 -45.73
C MET A 831 -26.72 -1.33 -47.03
N ALA A 832 -27.63 -0.36 -46.91
CA ALA A 832 -28.22 0.34 -48.06
C ALA A 832 -27.22 1.16 -48.90
N ALA A 833 -26.15 1.70 -48.29
CA ALA A 833 -25.11 2.49 -48.95
C ALA A 833 -23.72 1.98 -48.55
N MET A 834 -23.22 0.94 -49.23
CA MET A 834 -21.96 0.27 -48.90
C MET A 834 -20.73 0.96 -49.52
N PRO A 835 -19.80 1.50 -48.71
CA PRO A 835 -18.53 2.01 -49.21
C PRO A 835 -17.73 0.90 -49.92
N ALA A 836 -16.98 1.26 -50.97
CA ALA A 836 -16.14 0.31 -51.70
C ALA A 836 -15.14 -0.44 -50.81
N THR A 837 -14.68 0.22 -49.74
CA THR A 837 -13.74 -0.33 -48.76
C THR A 837 -14.39 -1.38 -47.86
N VAL A 838 -15.68 -1.23 -47.52
CA VAL A 838 -16.45 -2.23 -46.78
C VAL A 838 -16.85 -3.40 -47.68
N ARG A 839 -17.18 -3.12 -48.96
CA ARG A 839 -17.48 -4.14 -49.97
C ARG A 839 -16.30 -5.10 -50.20
N SER A 840 -15.10 -4.55 -50.37
CA SER A 840 -13.88 -5.36 -50.52
C SER A 840 -13.61 -6.27 -49.32
N VAL A 841 -14.02 -5.87 -48.11
CA VAL A 841 -13.91 -6.71 -46.92
C VAL A 841 -14.98 -7.79 -46.93
N LEU A 842 -16.25 -7.43 -47.21
CA LEU A 842 -17.37 -8.38 -47.33
C LEU A 842 -17.09 -9.50 -48.34
N ASP A 843 -16.53 -9.16 -49.51
CA ASP A 843 -16.17 -10.14 -50.55
C ASP A 843 -15.08 -11.12 -50.11
N ARG A 844 -14.22 -10.69 -49.18
CA ARG A 844 -13.03 -11.44 -48.75
C ARG A 844 -13.29 -12.33 -47.53
N ILE A 845 -14.17 -11.91 -46.62
CA ILE A 845 -14.41 -12.63 -45.36
C ILE A 845 -15.85 -13.14 -45.20
N GLY A 846 -16.76 -12.86 -46.14
CA GLY A 846 -18.18 -13.23 -46.04
C GLY A 846 -18.98 -12.30 -45.13
N ASN A 847 -20.28 -12.55 -44.94
CA ASN A 847 -21.15 -11.64 -44.16
C ASN A 847 -20.79 -11.59 -42.67
N PHE A 848 -20.89 -10.41 -42.06
CA PHE A 848 -20.53 -10.14 -40.67
C PHE A 848 -21.33 -8.96 -40.09
N SER A 849 -21.34 -8.86 -38.76
CA SER A 849 -21.71 -7.64 -38.05
C SER A 849 -20.45 -6.98 -37.48
N CYS A 850 -20.44 -5.66 -37.32
CA CYS A 850 -19.29 -4.97 -36.75
C CYS A 850 -19.65 -3.75 -35.91
N ALA A 851 -18.80 -3.46 -34.93
CA ALA A 851 -18.82 -2.22 -34.19
C ALA A 851 -17.43 -1.59 -34.14
N TRP A 852 -17.38 -0.28 -34.27
CA TRP A 852 -16.16 0.52 -34.25
C TRP A 852 -16.32 1.66 -33.25
N ALA A 853 -15.48 1.69 -32.23
CA ALA A 853 -15.45 2.75 -31.24
C ALA A 853 -14.28 3.73 -31.52
N PRO A 854 -14.53 5.05 -31.52
CA PRO A 854 -13.48 6.03 -31.73
C PRO A 854 -12.61 6.19 -30.48
N MET A 855 -11.31 6.31 -30.69
CA MET A 855 -10.33 6.76 -29.71
C MET A 855 -10.12 8.27 -29.91
N ILE A 856 -10.61 9.09 -28.99
CA ILE A 856 -10.59 10.55 -29.10
C ILE A 856 -9.86 11.14 -27.90
N TRP A 857 -8.91 12.03 -28.16
CA TRP A 857 -8.21 12.81 -27.15
C TRP A 857 -8.39 14.30 -27.42
N GLU A 858 -8.98 15.05 -26.48
CA GLU A 858 -9.21 16.50 -26.59
C GLU A 858 -9.85 16.94 -27.92
N GLY A 859 -10.79 16.15 -28.43
CA GLY A 859 -11.48 16.42 -29.70
C GLY A 859 -10.71 16.02 -30.97
N ARG A 860 -9.48 15.53 -30.85
CA ARG A 860 -8.69 14.94 -31.94
C ARG A 860 -8.85 13.42 -31.97
N GLY A 861 -9.07 12.86 -33.16
CA GLY A 861 -9.10 11.41 -33.35
C GLY A 861 -7.71 10.80 -33.32
N VAL A 862 -7.49 9.85 -32.40
CA VAL A 862 -6.25 9.10 -32.21
C VAL A 862 -6.31 7.75 -32.93
N GLY A 863 -7.50 7.18 -33.09
CA GLY A 863 -7.69 5.89 -33.77
C GLY A 863 -9.06 5.28 -33.51
N SER A 864 -9.19 3.97 -33.65
CA SER A 864 -10.41 3.23 -33.30
C SER A 864 -10.14 1.78 -32.87
N ILE A 865 -11.09 1.21 -32.14
CA ILE A 865 -11.14 -0.22 -31.82
C ILE A 865 -12.32 -0.84 -32.58
N ALA A 866 -12.09 -1.98 -33.22
CA ALA A 866 -13.04 -2.71 -34.03
C ALA A 866 -13.33 -4.10 -33.46
N VAL A 867 -14.61 -4.47 -33.43
CA VAL A 867 -15.09 -5.81 -33.08
C VAL A 867 -15.98 -6.31 -34.22
N LEU A 868 -15.66 -7.49 -34.75
CA LEU A 868 -16.40 -8.13 -35.83
C LEU A 868 -16.99 -9.46 -35.34
N ARG A 869 -18.19 -9.84 -35.76
CA ARG A 869 -18.80 -11.15 -35.48
C ARG A 869 -19.23 -11.86 -36.78
N GLN A 870 -18.90 -13.15 -36.86
CA GLN A 870 -19.25 -14.04 -37.98
C GLN A 870 -19.74 -15.38 -37.41
N PRO A 871 -20.97 -15.83 -37.70
CA PRO A 871 -22.02 -15.17 -38.51
C PRO A 871 -22.51 -13.83 -37.91
N PRO A 872 -23.19 -12.96 -38.70
CA PRO A 872 -23.64 -11.65 -38.22
C PRO A 872 -24.61 -11.78 -37.05
N HIS A 873 -24.29 -11.12 -35.94
CA HIS A 873 -25.15 -11.02 -34.77
C HIS A 873 -25.13 -9.58 -34.22
N PRO A 874 -26.28 -8.90 -34.05
CA PRO A 874 -26.32 -7.53 -33.54
C PRO A 874 -25.67 -7.40 -32.16
N MET A 875 -24.90 -6.33 -31.97
CA MET A 875 -24.38 -5.95 -30.65
C MET A 875 -25.42 -5.15 -29.86
N THR A 876 -25.47 -5.41 -28.55
CA THR A 876 -26.38 -4.70 -27.65
C THR A 876 -25.86 -3.29 -27.35
N GLY A 877 -26.71 -2.40 -26.82
CA GLY A 877 -26.27 -1.08 -26.35
C GLY A 877 -25.18 -1.16 -25.26
N LYS A 878 -25.22 -2.20 -24.42
CA LYS A 878 -24.19 -2.47 -23.40
C LYS A 878 -22.85 -2.85 -24.04
N ASP A 879 -22.87 -3.70 -25.07
CA ASP A 879 -21.67 -4.09 -25.83
C ASP A 879 -20.97 -2.86 -26.43
N LEU A 880 -21.74 -1.94 -27.03
CA LEU A 880 -21.20 -0.73 -27.65
C LEU A 880 -20.60 0.25 -26.63
N ALA A 881 -21.22 0.37 -25.45
CA ALA A 881 -20.71 1.21 -24.36
C ALA A 881 -19.41 0.63 -23.76
N LEU A 882 -19.34 -0.69 -23.61
CA LEU A 882 -18.14 -1.38 -23.14
C LEU A 882 -16.98 -1.23 -24.14
N LEU A 883 -17.25 -1.41 -25.43
CA LEU A 883 -16.26 -1.20 -26.49
C LEU A 883 -15.73 0.24 -26.48
N LYS A 884 -16.61 1.22 -26.25
CA LYS A 884 -16.22 2.63 -26.09
C LYS A 884 -15.33 2.84 -24.86
N THR A 885 -15.61 2.14 -23.75
CA THR A 885 -14.78 2.20 -22.54
C THR A 885 -13.37 1.69 -22.81
N PHE A 886 -13.21 0.56 -23.51
CA PHE A 886 -11.89 0.07 -23.91
C PHE A 886 -11.17 1.03 -24.88
N ALA A 887 -11.91 1.68 -25.78
CA ALA A 887 -11.34 2.71 -26.65
C ALA A 887 -10.80 3.91 -25.85
N ASP A 888 -11.52 4.35 -24.80
CA ASP A 888 -11.06 5.43 -23.93
C ASP A 888 -9.83 5.02 -23.12
N GLN A 889 -9.74 3.78 -22.66
CA GLN A 889 -8.56 3.26 -21.96
C GLN A 889 -7.33 3.17 -22.87
N ALA A 890 -7.52 2.75 -24.13
CA ALA A 890 -6.44 2.76 -25.12
C ALA A 890 -5.92 4.19 -25.36
N VAL A 891 -6.78 5.22 -25.35
CA VAL A 891 -6.34 6.63 -25.41
C VAL A 891 -5.45 6.99 -24.23
N ILE A 892 -5.85 6.61 -23.01
CA ILE A 892 -5.06 6.89 -21.79
C ILE A 892 -3.66 6.28 -21.92
N ALA A 893 -3.56 5.02 -22.35
CA ALA A 893 -2.29 4.33 -22.55
C ALA A 893 -1.38 5.06 -23.55
N ILE A 894 -1.93 5.47 -24.69
CA ILE A 894 -1.19 6.20 -25.73
C ILE A 894 -0.68 7.55 -25.21
N GLN A 895 -1.50 8.28 -24.45
CA GLN A 895 -1.08 9.57 -23.89
C GLN A 895 -0.04 9.42 -22.79
N ASN A 896 -0.15 8.40 -21.93
CA ASN A 896 0.83 8.12 -20.89
C ASN A 896 2.22 7.91 -21.50
N VAL A 897 2.32 7.07 -22.54
CA VAL A 897 3.59 6.82 -23.25
C VAL A 897 4.11 8.10 -23.90
N ARG A 898 3.24 8.92 -24.49
CA ARG A 898 3.63 10.19 -25.12
C ARG A 898 4.17 11.20 -24.09
N GLN A 899 3.47 11.39 -22.97
CA GLN A 899 3.87 12.30 -21.91
C GLN A 899 5.18 11.87 -21.26
N PHE A 900 5.34 10.57 -21.01
CA PHE A 900 6.58 10.02 -20.47
C PHE A 900 7.78 10.35 -21.37
N ARG A 901 7.64 10.17 -22.69
CA ARG A 901 8.70 10.53 -23.66
C ARG A 901 9.01 12.03 -23.66
N GLU A 902 8.00 12.90 -23.57
CA GLU A 902 8.19 14.35 -23.53
C GLU A 902 8.92 14.82 -22.26
N ILE A 903 8.56 14.26 -21.10
CA ILE A 903 9.23 14.56 -19.82
C ILE A 903 10.70 14.15 -19.88
N GLN A 904 11.00 12.96 -20.39
CA GLN A 904 12.37 12.47 -20.53
C GLN A 904 13.21 13.39 -21.41
N GLN A 905 12.63 13.89 -22.52
CA GLN A 905 13.32 14.84 -23.39
C GLN A 905 13.59 16.19 -22.69
N LYS A 906 12.57 16.79 -22.06
CA LYS A 906 12.71 18.08 -21.37
C LYS A 906 13.69 18.03 -20.20
N SER A 907 13.73 16.91 -19.47
CA SER A 907 14.70 16.72 -18.38
C SER A 907 16.13 16.76 -18.90
N ARG A 908 16.39 16.10 -20.03
CA ARG A 908 17.71 16.06 -20.65
C ARG A 908 18.13 17.44 -21.19
N GLU A 909 17.21 18.20 -21.78
CA GLU A 909 17.48 19.58 -22.23
C GLU A 909 17.81 20.53 -21.06
N LEU A 910 17.10 20.42 -19.94
CA LEU A 910 17.32 21.25 -18.76
C LEU A 910 18.69 20.96 -18.10
N GLU A 911 19.08 19.69 -18.04
CA GLU A 911 20.37 19.28 -17.49
C GLU A 911 21.54 19.86 -18.29
N ILE A 912 21.47 19.77 -19.62
CA ILE A 912 22.45 20.37 -20.53
C ILE A 912 22.53 21.89 -20.33
N ALA A 913 21.39 22.58 -20.21
CA ALA A 913 21.36 24.03 -19.98
C ALA A 913 21.97 24.44 -18.64
N SER A 914 21.73 23.68 -17.57
CA SER A 914 22.28 23.93 -16.24
C SER A 914 23.80 23.78 -16.18
N GLN A 915 24.33 22.77 -16.88
CA GLN A 915 25.77 22.54 -17.01
C GLN A 915 26.45 23.71 -17.76
N HIS A 916 25.90 24.14 -18.90
CA HIS A 916 26.44 25.27 -19.66
C HIS A 916 26.45 26.59 -18.87
N LYS A 917 25.40 26.89 -18.09
CA LYS A 917 25.33 28.11 -17.26
C LYS A 917 26.47 28.17 -16.23
N SER A 918 26.76 27.04 -15.60
CA SER A 918 27.77 26.98 -14.56
C SER A 918 29.20 27.05 -15.11
N GLU A 919 29.43 26.39 -16.24
CA GLU A 919 30.73 26.42 -16.94
C GLU A 919 31.05 27.84 -17.45
N PHE A 920 30.05 28.55 -17.99
CA PHE A 920 30.19 29.94 -18.42
C PHE A 920 30.65 30.88 -17.29
N LEU A 921 30.03 30.80 -16.10
CA LEU A 921 30.37 31.67 -14.96
C LEU A 921 31.78 31.38 -14.40
N ALA A 922 32.19 30.11 -14.39
CA ALA A 922 33.52 29.71 -13.94
C ALA A 922 34.62 30.22 -14.90
N ASN A 923 34.41 30.11 -16.21
CA ASN A 923 35.36 30.58 -17.22
C ASN A 923 35.48 32.12 -17.20
N MET A 924 34.36 32.84 -17.08
CA MET A 924 34.37 34.32 -17.02
C MET A 924 35.10 34.88 -15.80
N SER A 925 35.06 34.20 -14.64
CA SER A 925 35.86 34.58 -13.47
C SER A 925 37.35 34.69 -13.77
N HIS A 926 37.88 33.65 -14.42
CA HIS A 926 39.31 33.51 -14.63
C HIS A 926 39.82 34.52 -15.67
N GLU A 927 39.02 34.75 -16.72
CA GLU A 927 39.27 35.76 -17.75
C GLU A 927 39.23 37.19 -17.20
N LEU A 928 38.41 37.48 -16.18
CA LEU A 928 38.36 38.80 -15.55
C LEU A 928 39.45 39.00 -14.48
N ARG A 929 39.82 37.94 -13.75
CA ARG A 929 40.82 38.01 -12.66
C ARG A 929 42.23 38.26 -13.18
N THR A 930 42.58 37.66 -14.31
CA THR A 930 43.92 37.74 -14.91
C THR A 930 44.33 39.18 -15.28
N PRO A 931 43.54 39.95 -16.07
CA PRO A 931 43.90 41.35 -16.38
C PRO A 931 43.84 42.25 -15.13
N LEU A 932 42.92 41.97 -14.20
CA LEU A 932 42.76 42.77 -12.99
C LEU A 932 43.93 42.63 -12.02
N ASN A 933 44.46 41.40 -11.85
CA ASN A 933 45.65 41.15 -11.05
C ASN A 933 46.89 41.84 -11.63
N ALA A 934 47.01 41.90 -12.96
CA ALA A 934 48.09 42.64 -13.62
C ALA A 934 47.98 44.16 -13.36
N ILE A 935 46.78 44.74 -13.45
CA ILE A 935 46.52 46.16 -13.13
C ILE A 935 46.88 46.46 -11.66
N ILE A 936 46.48 45.59 -10.73
CA ILE A 936 46.83 45.72 -9.31
C ILE A 936 48.34 45.62 -9.11
N GLY A 937 49.01 44.65 -9.74
CA GLY A 937 50.45 44.44 -9.62
C GLY A 937 51.28 45.59 -10.18
N PHE A 938 50.94 46.09 -11.39
CA PHE A 938 51.65 47.23 -11.98
C PHE A 938 51.42 48.52 -11.19
N SER A 939 50.19 48.75 -10.71
CA SER A 939 49.93 49.92 -9.85
C SER A 939 50.68 49.83 -8.52
N GLU A 940 50.80 48.64 -7.92
CA GLU A 940 51.55 48.42 -6.67
C GLU A 940 53.05 48.66 -6.86
N VAL A 941 53.65 48.11 -7.92
CA VAL A 941 55.08 48.32 -8.24
C VAL A 941 55.40 49.79 -8.51
N LEU A 942 54.51 50.52 -9.16
CA LEU A 942 54.66 51.96 -9.36
C LEU A 942 54.55 52.73 -8.04
N LEU A 943 53.58 52.39 -7.18
CA LEU A 943 53.43 52.98 -5.83
C LEU A 943 54.63 52.73 -4.92
N GLU A 944 55.32 51.59 -5.09
CA GLU A 944 56.58 51.29 -4.37
C GLU A 944 57.79 52.08 -4.90
N ARG A 945 57.62 52.93 -5.92
CA ARG A 945 58.66 53.78 -6.53
C ARG A 945 59.83 52.99 -7.11
N MET A 946 59.57 51.75 -7.53
CA MET A 946 60.61 50.85 -8.05
C MET A 946 61.20 51.31 -9.39
N PHE A 947 60.54 52.23 -10.11
CA PHE A 947 60.95 52.75 -11.40
C PHE A 947 61.08 54.29 -11.44
N GLY A 948 61.40 54.92 -10.31
CA GLY A 948 61.64 56.37 -10.20
C GLY A 948 60.71 57.08 -9.20
N GLU A 949 60.95 58.37 -8.95
CA GLU A 949 60.09 59.16 -8.07
C GLU A 949 58.76 59.52 -8.75
N LEU A 950 57.65 59.27 -8.06
CA LEU A 950 56.32 59.69 -8.47
C LEU A 950 56.05 61.13 -8.01
N ASN A 951 55.45 61.94 -8.89
CA ASN A 951 54.87 63.21 -8.44
C ASN A 951 53.56 62.99 -7.67
N GLU A 952 53.12 63.97 -6.87
CA GLU A 952 51.93 63.83 -6.01
C GLU A 952 50.68 63.40 -6.77
N LYS A 953 50.46 63.91 -7.99
CA LYS A 953 49.29 63.52 -8.81
C LYS A 953 49.38 62.08 -9.33
N GLN A 954 50.57 61.61 -9.70
CA GLN A 954 50.80 60.23 -10.13
C GLN A 954 50.60 59.25 -8.97
N ASP A 955 51.07 59.61 -7.78
CA ASP A 955 50.90 58.82 -6.56
C ASP A 955 49.41 58.67 -6.19
N ASP A 956 48.63 59.76 -6.28
CA ASP A 956 47.18 59.72 -6.05
C ASP A 956 46.44 58.89 -7.11
N TYR A 957 46.72 59.07 -8.41
CA TYR A 957 46.08 58.27 -9.46
C TYR A 957 46.41 56.77 -9.35
N LEU A 958 47.64 56.43 -8.98
CA LEU A 958 48.03 55.04 -8.79
C LEU A 958 47.35 54.41 -7.58
N LYS A 959 47.16 55.17 -6.49
CA LYS A 959 46.37 54.71 -5.32
C LYS A 959 44.93 54.44 -5.72
N ASP A 960 44.32 55.31 -6.52
CA ASP A 960 42.94 55.16 -6.99
C ASP A 960 42.77 53.95 -7.93
N ILE A 961 43.71 53.73 -8.85
CA ILE A 961 43.70 52.55 -9.74
C ILE A 961 43.85 51.27 -8.91
N HIS A 962 44.76 51.29 -7.94
CA HIS A 962 45.05 50.15 -7.10
C HIS A 962 43.86 49.79 -6.18
N SER A 963 43.22 50.78 -5.55
CA SER A 963 42.02 50.57 -4.73
C SER A 963 40.84 50.10 -5.57
N SER A 964 40.62 50.68 -6.75
CA SER A 964 39.54 50.30 -7.67
C SER A 964 39.73 48.88 -8.20
N GLY A 965 40.96 48.49 -8.54
CA GLY A 965 41.31 47.14 -8.97
C GLY A 965 41.04 46.11 -7.88
N ARG A 966 41.46 46.37 -6.63
CA ARG A 966 41.17 45.48 -5.49
C ARG A 966 39.66 45.39 -5.19
N HIS A 967 38.92 46.48 -5.36
CA HIS A 967 37.46 46.48 -5.16
C HIS A 967 36.72 45.62 -6.21
N LEU A 968 37.06 45.76 -7.50
CA LEU A 968 36.49 44.91 -8.56
C LEU A 968 36.78 43.41 -8.33
N LEU A 969 37.97 43.09 -7.83
CA LEU A 969 38.37 41.71 -7.59
C LEU A 969 37.54 41.10 -6.47
N SER A 970 37.25 41.86 -5.41
CA SER A 970 36.34 41.45 -4.34
C SER A 970 34.93 41.19 -4.86
N LEU A 971 34.43 42.08 -5.73
CA LEU A 971 33.11 41.98 -6.35
C LEU A 971 32.93 40.69 -7.17
N ILE A 972 33.92 40.38 -8.00
CA ILE A 972 33.93 39.14 -8.80
C ILE A 972 33.92 37.92 -7.88
N ASN A 973 34.74 37.94 -6.82
CA ASN A 973 34.78 36.84 -5.86
C ASN A 973 33.44 36.66 -5.11
N ASP A 974 32.76 37.74 -4.73
CA ASP A 974 31.46 37.66 -4.04
C ASP A 974 30.37 37.05 -4.94
N ILE A 975 30.32 37.42 -6.23
CA ILE A 975 29.37 36.86 -7.22
C ILE A 975 29.63 35.37 -7.45
N LEU A 976 30.89 34.96 -7.47
CA LEU A 976 31.28 33.57 -7.66
C LEU A 976 31.01 32.73 -6.44
N ASP A 977 31.28 33.26 -5.25
CA ASP A 977 30.95 32.60 -4.01
C ASP A 977 29.43 32.37 -3.92
N LEU A 978 28.62 33.35 -4.31
CA LEU A 978 27.17 33.20 -4.42
C LEU A 978 26.76 32.13 -5.44
N SER A 979 27.30 32.18 -6.65
CA SER A 979 27.00 31.19 -7.71
C SER A 979 27.39 29.76 -7.30
N LYS A 980 28.48 29.60 -6.55
CA LYS A 980 28.92 28.32 -5.98
C LYS A 980 27.99 27.83 -4.89
N VAL A 981 27.43 28.72 -4.07
CA VAL A 981 26.42 28.36 -3.08
C VAL A 981 25.12 27.90 -3.76
N GLU A 982 24.59 28.64 -4.73
CA GLU A 982 23.35 28.27 -5.46
C GLU A 982 23.47 26.93 -6.17
N ALA A 983 24.65 26.64 -6.74
CA ALA A 983 24.93 25.38 -7.42
C ALA A 983 25.22 24.22 -6.45
N GLY A 984 25.15 24.42 -5.12
CA GLY A 984 25.48 23.42 -4.10
C GLY A 984 26.96 23.00 -4.09
N ARG A 985 27.84 23.81 -4.68
CA ARG A 985 29.28 23.53 -4.86
C ARG A 985 30.17 24.18 -3.80
N MET A 986 29.62 24.99 -2.89
CA MET A 986 30.39 25.57 -1.79
C MET A 986 30.45 24.61 -0.60
N GLU A 987 31.66 24.20 -0.25
CA GLU A 987 31.96 23.47 0.99
C GLU A 987 32.46 24.42 2.08
N LEU A 988 32.14 24.07 3.32
CA LEU A 988 32.77 24.65 4.50
C LEU A 988 34.00 23.82 4.84
N GLU A 989 35.09 24.47 5.25
CA GLU A 989 36.32 23.85 5.75
C GLU A 989 36.32 23.93 7.29
N PRO A 990 35.56 23.08 8.01
CA PRO A 990 35.46 23.19 9.47
C PRO A 990 36.82 22.93 10.12
N ALA A 991 37.30 23.90 10.88
CA ALA A 991 38.49 23.80 11.71
C ALA A 991 38.11 23.94 13.18
N ARG A 992 38.84 23.28 14.08
CA ARG A 992 38.84 23.71 15.48
C ARG A 992 39.62 24.99 15.57
N PHE A 993 38.96 26.04 16.04
CA PHE A 993 39.63 27.29 16.35
C PHE A 993 39.04 27.91 17.61
N ASP A 994 39.90 28.66 18.30
CA ASP A 994 39.52 29.43 19.46
C ASP A 994 38.73 30.68 19.02
N VAL A 995 37.43 30.71 19.36
CA VAL A 995 36.52 31.80 19.01
C VAL A 995 36.98 33.15 19.57
N PRO A 996 37.40 33.27 20.84
CA PRO A 996 37.98 34.51 21.37
C PRO A 996 39.14 35.04 20.51
N THR A 997 40.07 34.17 20.10
CA THR A 997 41.21 34.52 19.25
C THR A 997 40.76 34.98 17.85
N ALA A 998 39.82 34.27 17.24
CA ALA A 998 39.27 34.65 15.93
C ALA A 998 38.55 36.01 15.97
N ILE A 999 37.76 36.28 17.01
CA ILE A 999 37.13 37.58 17.24
C ILE A 999 38.19 38.67 17.43
N GLY A 1000 39.23 38.41 18.23
CA GLY A 1000 40.34 39.34 18.45
C GLY A 1000 41.09 39.71 17.18
N ASN A 1001 41.31 38.74 16.29
CA ASN A 1001 41.94 38.93 15.00
C ASN A 1001 41.08 39.81 14.07
N ALA A 1002 39.79 39.53 13.96
CA ALA A 1002 38.86 40.32 13.15
C ALA A 1002 38.76 41.78 13.65
N MET A 1003 38.73 41.97 14.97
CA MET A 1003 38.72 43.29 15.60
C MET A 1003 40.00 44.09 15.37
N THR A 1004 41.14 43.41 15.20
CA THR A 1004 42.41 44.05 14.87
C THR A 1004 42.41 44.62 13.45
N LEU A 1005 41.80 43.91 12.50
CA LEU A 1005 41.72 44.35 11.10
C LEU A 1005 40.89 45.62 10.91
N VAL A 1006 39.81 45.80 11.70
CA VAL A 1006 38.95 47.00 11.61
C VAL A 1006 39.41 48.16 12.51
N ARG A 1007 40.45 47.95 13.34
CA ARG A 1007 40.93 48.92 14.33
C ARG A 1007 41.43 50.21 13.70
N GLU A 1008 42.18 50.13 12.60
CA GLU A 1008 42.73 51.32 11.94
C GLU A 1008 41.61 52.20 11.38
N ARG A 1009 40.65 51.57 10.70
CA ARG A 1009 39.48 52.26 10.12
C ARG A 1009 38.60 52.88 11.20
N ALA A 1010 38.32 52.15 12.28
CA ALA A 1010 37.59 52.68 13.43
C ALA A 1010 38.32 53.86 14.10
N GLN A 1011 39.66 53.81 14.23
CA GLN A 1011 40.46 54.89 14.80
C GLN A 1011 40.46 56.16 13.95
N ARG A 1012 40.48 56.05 12.61
CA ARG A 1012 40.38 57.22 11.71
C ARG A 1012 39.07 57.99 11.93
N HIS A 1013 38.00 57.30 12.28
CA HIS A 1013 36.68 57.84 12.59
C HIS A 1013 36.41 58.03 14.09
N GLY A 1014 37.40 57.80 14.96
CA GLY A 1014 37.21 57.93 16.42
C GLY A 1014 36.19 56.96 17.04
N ILE A 1015 35.86 55.85 16.37
CA ILE A 1015 34.91 54.83 16.82
C ILE A 1015 35.59 53.92 17.85
N ALA A 1016 34.94 53.73 19.01
CA ALA A 1016 35.43 52.84 20.06
C ALA A 1016 35.05 51.37 19.76
N LEU A 1017 35.98 50.45 20.04
CA LEU A 1017 35.83 49.01 19.81
C LEU A 1017 35.85 48.25 21.13
N GLY A 1018 34.89 47.34 21.36
CA GLY A 1018 34.79 46.50 22.56
C GLY A 1018 34.58 45.02 22.24
N ILE A 1019 35.03 44.15 23.14
CA ILE A 1019 34.88 42.68 23.04
C ILE A 1019 34.36 42.16 24.39
N ASP A 1020 33.27 41.40 24.37
CA ASP A 1020 32.64 40.78 25.54
C ASP A 1020 32.34 39.29 25.24
N VAL A 1021 33.25 38.41 25.64
CA VAL A 1021 33.14 36.97 25.37
C VAL A 1021 32.95 36.22 26.69
N ALA A 1022 31.87 35.44 26.78
CA ALA A 1022 31.57 34.69 28.00
C ALA A 1022 32.65 33.61 28.26
N PRO A 1023 33.03 33.31 29.52
CA PRO A 1023 34.11 32.36 29.85
C PRO A 1023 33.87 30.93 29.31
N GLU A 1024 32.62 30.58 29.06
CA GLU A 1024 32.19 29.28 28.53
C GLU A 1024 32.38 29.14 27.01
N VAL A 1025 32.74 30.23 26.33
CA VAL A 1025 33.05 30.26 24.89
C VAL A 1025 34.52 29.91 24.72
N GLY A 1026 34.78 28.66 24.37
CA GLY A 1026 36.11 28.17 23.99
C GLY A 1026 36.19 27.86 22.50
N GLU A 1027 36.81 26.73 22.18
CA GLU A 1027 36.95 26.26 20.80
C GLU A 1027 35.63 25.79 20.21
N ILE A 1028 35.41 26.09 18.92
CA ILE A 1028 34.31 25.52 18.13
C ILE A 1028 34.86 24.81 16.90
N VAL A 1029 34.05 23.91 16.35
CA VAL A 1029 34.29 23.31 15.03
C VAL A 1029 33.41 24.05 14.03
N ALA A 1030 34.00 24.94 13.26
CA ALA A 1030 33.34 25.68 12.17
C ALA A 1030 34.40 26.14 11.16
N ASP A 1031 34.01 26.61 9.98
CA ASP A 1031 34.98 27.13 9.04
C ASP A 1031 35.50 28.48 9.55
N GLU A 1032 36.73 28.51 10.06
CA GLU A 1032 37.33 29.72 10.65
C GLU A 1032 37.41 30.86 9.63
N ARG A 1033 37.63 30.56 8.34
CA ARG A 1033 37.77 31.57 7.29
C ARG A 1033 36.41 32.19 6.98
N LYS A 1034 35.38 31.36 6.80
CA LYS A 1034 34.00 31.81 6.57
C LYS A 1034 33.39 32.46 7.81
N PHE A 1035 33.73 31.98 9.01
CA PHE A 1035 33.40 32.63 10.28
C PHE A 1035 34.05 34.02 10.38
N LYS A 1036 35.35 34.15 10.09
CA LYS A 1036 36.04 35.44 10.01
C LYS A 1036 35.42 36.34 8.95
N GLN A 1037 34.98 35.79 7.82
CA GLN A 1037 34.35 36.56 6.74
C GLN A 1037 32.96 37.06 7.12
N ILE A 1038 32.13 36.23 7.77
CA ILE A 1038 30.86 36.65 8.40
C ILE A 1038 31.13 37.81 9.36
N LEU A 1039 32.08 37.63 10.28
CA LEU A 1039 32.38 38.61 11.31
C LEU A 1039 32.96 39.91 10.72
N LEU A 1040 33.83 39.82 9.71
CA LEU A 1040 34.40 40.97 9.01
C LEU A 1040 33.32 41.73 8.21
N ASN A 1041 32.39 41.02 7.55
CA ASN A 1041 31.28 41.66 6.83
C ASN A 1041 30.36 42.42 7.80
N LEU A 1042 30.06 41.83 8.96
CA LEU A 1042 29.27 42.49 10.00
C LEU A 1042 30.03 43.68 10.63
N LEU A 1043 31.32 43.53 10.95
CA LEU A 1043 32.14 44.56 11.57
C LEU A 1043 32.44 45.74 10.64
N THR A 1044 32.74 45.47 9.37
CA THR A 1044 32.99 46.53 8.38
C THR A 1044 31.72 47.32 8.10
N ASN A 1045 30.55 46.67 8.03
CA ASN A 1045 29.25 47.35 7.99
C ASN A 1045 29.02 48.18 9.27
N ALA A 1046 29.23 47.59 10.45
CA ALA A 1046 29.07 48.29 11.73
C ALA A 1046 29.95 49.55 11.83
N VAL A 1047 31.22 49.47 11.44
CA VAL A 1047 32.15 50.62 11.43
C VAL A 1047 31.77 51.64 10.35
N LYS A 1048 31.30 51.20 9.19
CA LYS A 1048 30.87 52.08 8.09
C LYS A 1048 29.63 52.90 8.44
N PHE A 1049 28.65 52.30 9.13
CA PHE A 1049 27.37 52.94 9.43
C PHE A 1049 27.29 53.57 10.83
N THR A 1050 28.35 53.47 11.62
CA THR A 1050 28.49 54.18 12.90
C THR A 1050 29.12 55.55 12.67
N PRO A 1051 28.48 56.65 13.12
CA PRO A 1051 29.06 57.99 12.99
C PRO A 1051 30.31 58.17 13.86
N ASP A 1052 31.13 59.17 13.52
CA ASP A 1052 32.38 59.47 14.22
C ASP A 1052 32.16 59.63 15.74
N GLY A 1053 33.04 59.03 16.56
CA GLY A 1053 32.88 59.00 18.02
C GLY A 1053 31.92 57.93 18.57
N GLY A 1054 31.33 57.11 17.70
CA GLY A 1054 30.44 56.01 18.07
C GLY A 1054 31.15 54.76 18.64
N ARG A 1055 30.44 53.63 18.66
CA ARG A 1055 30.90 52.38 19.29
C ARG A 1055 30.47 51.15 18.53
N VAL A 1056 31.36 50.15 18.47
CA VAL A 1056 31.07 48.81 17.97
C VAL A 1056 31.60 47.78 18.95
N ASP A 1057 30.73 46.91 19.44
CA ASP A 1057 31.04 45.84 20.39
C ASP A 1057 30.76 44.47 19.76
N VAL A 1058 31.60 43.47 20.06
CA VAL A 1058 31.35 42.07 19.68
C VAL A 1058 31.06 41.25 20.93
N LEU A 1059 29.92 40.55 20.94
CA LEU A 1059 29.52 39.66 22.02
C LEU A 1059 29.51 38.22 21.53
N ALA A 1060 30.00 37.29 22.34
CA ALA A 1060 29.88 35.86 22.08
C ALA A 1060 29.42 35.10 23.32
N ARG A 1061 28.41 34.24 23.17
CA ARG A 1061 27.83 33.42 24.25
C ARG A 1061 27.58 32.00 23.77
N ARG A 1062 27.80 31.04 24.66
CA ARG A 1062 27.44 29.64 24.42
C ARG A 1062 26.05 29.39 25.01
N THR A 1063 25.19 28.74 24.25
CA THR A 1063 23.88 28.22 24.69
C THR A 1063 23.92 26.69 24.65
N ALA A 1064 22.85 26.01 25.11
CA ALA A 1064 22.80 24.55 25.15
C ALA A 1064 23.10 23.89 23.79
N ASP A 1065 22.65 24.51 22.69
CA ASP A 1065 22.71 23.91 21.35
C ASP A 1065 23.49 24.76 20.32
N ALA A 1066 23.96 25.96 20.66
CA ALA A 1066 24.59 26.87 19.70
C ALA A 1066 25.57 27.88 20.29
N LEU A 1067 26.48 28.38 19.45
CA LEU A 1067 27.24 29.61 19.70
C LEU A 1067 26.48 30.79 19.13
N GLU A 1068 26.18 31.78 19.97
CA GLU A 1068 25.62 33.07 19.54
C GLU A 1068 26.75 34.12 19.46
N VAL A 1069 26.92 34.74 18.29
CA VAL A 1069 27.84 35.86 18.08
C VAL A 1069 27.04 37.08 17.61
N ALA A 1070 27.14 38.18 18.33
CA ALA A 1070 26.45 39.42 18.03
C ALA A 1070 27.45 40.56 17.82
N VAL A 1071 27.32 41.28 16.69
CA VAL A 1071 28.01 42.55 16.45
C VAL A 1071 27.04 43.68 16.73
N ARG A 1072 27.48 44.63 17.54
CA ARG A 1072 26.61 45.57 18.22
C ARG A 1072 27.13 46.99 18.00
N ASP A 1073 26.49 47.75 17.13
CA ASP A 1073 26.91 49.10 16.78
C ASP A 1073 25.98 50.19 17.33
N THR A 1074 26.42 51.44 17.24
CA THR A 1074 25.58 52.62 17.57
C THR A 1074 25.40 53.57 16.42
N GLY A 1075 25.33 53.01 15.22
CA GLY A 1075 24.96 53.69 14.00
C GLY A 1075 23.47 53.97 13.90
N ILE A 1076 23.04 54.23 12.67
CA ILE A 1076 21.68 54.69 12.32
C ILE A 1076 20.57 53.65 12.59
N GLY A 1077 20.94 52.38 12.77
CA GLY A 1077 20.00 51.26 12.89
C GLY A 1077 19.32 50.90 11.56
N ILE A 1078 18.66 49.73 11.52
CA ILE A 1078 17.93 49.23 10.34
C ILE A 1078 16.43 49.25 10.67
N ALA A 1079 15.62 49.89 9.82
CA ALA A 1079 14.16 49.94 9.96
C ALA A 1079 13.56 48.53 9.98
N LYS A 1080 12.50 48.31 10.76
CA LYS A 1080 11.97 46.95 11.03
C LYS A 1080 11.46 46.27 9.76
N GLU A 1081 10.95 47.05 8.81
CA GLU A 1081 10.47 46.55 7.51
C GLU A 1081 11.63 46.13 6.60
N ASP A 1082 12.82 46.71 6.78
CA ASP A 1082 14.00 46.50 5.95
C ASP A 1082 14.93 45.37 6.46
N GLN A 1083 14.68 44.82 7.66
CA GLN A 1083 15.54 43.82 8.30
C GLN A 1083 15.62 42.48 7.57
N ALA A 1084 14.55 42.05 6.87
CA ALA A 1084 14.58 40.85 6.04
C ALA A 1084 15.23 41.13 4.68
N ALA A 1085 14.94 42.31 4.11
CA ALA A 1085 15.36 42.74 2.79
C ALA A 1085 16.88 42.99 2.68
N VAL A 1086 17.57 43.36 3.77
CA VAL A 1086 19.03 43.56 3.78
C VAL A 1086 19.84 42.28 3.48
N PHE A 1087 19.22 41.10 3.59
CA PHE A 1087 19.84 39.82 3.29
C PHE A 1087 19.53 39.30 1.87
N GLU A 1088 18.78 40.05 1.07
CA GLU A 1088 18.54 39.73 -0.35
C GLU A 1088 19.69 40.23 -1.22
N GLU A 1089 19.96 39.52 -2.32
CA GLU A 1089 21.07 39.83 -3.22
C GLU A 1089 20.87 41.18 -3.91
N PHE A 1090 21.95 41.98 -4.01
CA PHE A 1090 21.98 43.30 -4.64
C PHE A 1090 21.06 44.36 -4.01
N ARG A 1091 20.48 44.12 -2.84
CA ARG A 1091 19.53 45.02 -2.19
C ARG A 1091 20.24 45.98 -1.21
N GLN A 1092 19.97 47.29 -1.35
CA GLN A 1092 20.43 48.36 -0.45
C GLN A 1092 19.22 49.11 0.10
N VAL A 1093 19.21 49.46 1.39
CA VAL A 1093 18.06 50.09 2.08
C VAL A 1093 18.47 51.41 2.76
N GLY A 1094 17.57 52.41 2.69
CA GLY A 1094 17.72 53.75 3.30
C GLY A 1094 17.26 54.90 2.37
N ARG A 1095 16.45 55.83 2.89
CA ARG A 1095 16.09 57.12 2.24
C ARG A 1095 16.93 58.23 2.89
N HIS A 1096 17.68 58.98 2.06
CA HIS A 1096 18.68 60.02 2.39
C HIS A 1096 20.12 59.50 2.60
N TYR A 1097 21.02 59.80 1.65
CA TYR A 1097 22.35 60.42 1.85
C TYR A 1097 23.06 60.55 0.49
N THR A 1098 23.43 61.79 0.14
CA THR A 1098 23.93 62.27 -1.16
C THR A 1098 25.44 62.13 -1.37
N ASN A 1099 26.10 61.19 -0.70
CA ASN A 1099 27.49 60.83 -1.00
C ASN A 1099 27.53 59.37 -1.44
N LYS A 1100 28.05 59.10 -2.65
CA LYS A 1100 28.29 57.76 -3.19
C LYS A 1100 29.02 56.90 -2.15
N GLN A 1101 28.31 56.02 -1.46
CA GLN A 1101 28.92 55.08 -0.50
C GLN A 1101 29.07 53.72 -1.16
N GLU A 1102 30.32 53.25 -1.25
CA GLU A 1102 30.75 51.97 -1.83
C GLU A 1102 30.08 50.76 -1.16
N GLY A 1103 29.46 49.88 -1.95
CA GLY A 1103 28.92 48.61 -1.47
C GLY A 1103 28.11 47.90 -2.56
N THR A 1104 28.16 46.57 -2.58
CA THR A 1104 27.68 45.72 -3.68
C THR A 1104 26.30 45.11 -3.41
N GLY A 1105 25.83 45.20 -2.16
CA GLY A 1105 24.61 44.54 -1.68
C GLY A 1105 24.76 43.03 -1.47
N LEU A 1106 25.96 42.45 -1.67
CA LEU A 1106 26.17 41.00 -1.62
C LEU A 1106 26.65 40.48 -0.25
N GLY A 1107 27.33 41.30 0.55
CA GLY A 1107 27.99 40.85 1.78
C GLY A 1107 27.06 40.26 2.84
N LEU A 1108 25.84 40.80 3.00
CA LEU A 1108 24.85 40.27 3.95
C LEU A 1108 24.13 39.03 3.40
N ALA A 1109 23.78 39.01 2.11
CA ALA A 1109 23.25 37.81 1.44
C ALA A 1109 24.21 36.62 1.58
N LEU A 1110 25.50 36.86 1.33
CA LEU A 1110 26.56 35.86 1.50
C LEU A 1110 26.73 35.44 2.97
N THR A 1111 26.63 36.38 3.92
CA THR A 1111 26.64 36.09 5.36
C THR A 1111 25.51 35.14 5.74
N ARG A 1112 24.29 35.38 5.24
CA ARG A 1112 23.15 34.50 5.47
C ARG A 1112 23.40 33.10 4.92
N ARG A 1113 23.92 32.99 3.70
CA ARG A 1113 24.25 31.71 3.08
C ARG A 1113 25.33 30.95 3.84
N PHE A 1114 26.38 31.63 4.31
CA PHE A 1114 27.39 30.97 5.14
C PHE A 1114 26.82 30.50 6.47
N VAL A 1115 25.94 31.27 7.11
CA VAL A 1115 25.26 30.88 8.36
C VAL A 1115 24.33 29.68 8.13
N GLU A 1116 23.56 29.66 7.04
CA GLU A 1116 22.71 28.53 6.63
C GLU A 1116 23.56 27.27 6.37
N LEU A 1117 24.69 27.39 5.69
CA LEU A 1117 25.64 26.29 5.46
C LEU A 1117 26.25 25.76 6.78
N HIS A 1118 26.44 26.62 7.79
CA HIS A 1118 26.89 26.22 9.13
C HIS A 1118 25.75 25.66 10.02
N GLY A 1119 24.50 25.61 9.53
CA GLY A 1119 23.35 25.08 10.28
C GLY A 1119 22.75 26.03 11.32
N ALA A 1120 23.05 27.35 11.29
CA ALA A 1120 22.61 28.33 12.28
C ALA A 1120 21.52 29.32 11.78
N ARG A 1121 20.83 30.04 12.67
CA ARG A 1121 19.85 31.11 12.36
C ARG A 1121 20.40 32.49 12.76
N SER A 1122 20.26 33.52 11.91
CA SER A 1122 20.78 34.89 12.15
C SER A 1122 19.70 35.93 12.54
N GLY A 1123 20.05 36.89 13.42
CA GLY A 1123 19.23 38.06 13.83
C GLY A 1123 20.05 39.14 14.59
N SER A 1124 19.67 40.43 14.56
CA SER A 1124 20.50 41.58 15.07
C SER A 1124 19.93 42.33 16.31
N ARG A 1125 20.78 42.82 17.25
CA ARG A 1125 20.43 43.66 18.45
C ARG A 1125 21.62 44.54 18.98
N ALA A 1126 21.38 45.82 19.37
CA ALA A 1126 22.36 46.96 19.51
C ALA A 1126 22.67 47.53 20.95
N SER A 1127 23.89 48.11 21.21
CA SER A 1127 24.51 48.90 22.36
C SER A 1127 26.04 48.79 22.73
N ARG A 1128 26.54 49.94 23.23
CA ARG A 1128 27.85 50.62 23.52
C ARG A 1128 28.86 50.15 24.66
N ALA A 1129 30.21 49.95 24.44
CA ALA A 1129 31.38 49.96 25.43
C ALA A 1129 32.89 50.37 24.93
N ARG A 1130 33.83 51.04 25.71
CA ARG A 1130 34.68 52.32 25.38
C ARG A 1130 36.20 52.07 25.16
N ALA A 1131 36.88 53.06 24.56
CA ALA A 1131 38.29 53.19 24.05
C ALA A 1131 39.53 53.11 25.00
N ARG A 1132 40.72 52.76 24.44
CA ARG A 1132 42.01 53.57 24.44
C ARG A 1132 43.18 52.95 23.61
N ARG A 1133 44.13 53.80 23.20
CA ARG A 1133 45.21 53.69 22.16
C ARG A 1133 46.60 53.24 22.68
N SER A 1134 47.48 52.71 21.81
CA SER A 1134 48.91 53.13 21.64
C SER A 1134 49.60 52.49 20.40
N ARG A 1135 50.68 53.11 19.88
CA ARG A 1135 51.32 52.99 18.54
C ARG A 1135 52.77 52.43 18.57
N SER A 1136 53.28 52.05 17.36
CA SER A 1136 54.64 52.32 16.78
C SER A 1136 55.43 51.05 16.38
N ARG A 1137 55.65 50.73 15.08
CA ARG A 1137 56.80 51.05 14.14
C ARG A 1137 58.18 50.57 14.64
N SER A 1138 59.17 50.10 13.86
CA SER A 1138 59.39 49.62 12.47
C SER A 1138 60.92 49.44 12.28
N ARG A 1139 61.37 48.69 11.25
CA ARG A 1139 62.67 48.80 10.50
C ARG A 1139 63.95 48.21 11.14
N THR A 1140 65.03 47.81 10.43
CA THR A 1140 65.40 47.31 9.08
C THR A 1140 66.94 47.11 9.08
N GLY A 1141 67.47 46.11 8.37
CA GLY A 1141 68.61 46.28 7.43
C GLY A 1141 70.06 46.01 7.89
N HIS A 1142 70.82 45.31 7.01
CA HIS A 1142 72.18 45.56 6.44
C HIS A 1142 72.84 44.21 6.02
N GLU A 1143 73.24 43.93 4.77
CA GLU A 1143 74.35 44.40 3.88
C GLU A 1143 75.71 43.64 4.03
N GLY A 1144 76.10 42.93 2.94
CA GLY A 1144 77.41 43.07 2.26
C GLY A 1144 78.56 42.06 2.52
N ARG A 1145 78.82 41.13 1.58
CA ARG A 1145 80.14 40.52 1.28
C ARG A 1145 80.22 40.04 -0.19
N ASP A 1146 81.46 39.93 -0.69
CA ASP A 1146 81.99 39.64 -2.05
C ASP A 1146 81.09 38.92 -3.06
N MET A 1147 81.22 39.27 -4.35
CA MET A 1147 80.32 38.91 -5.47
C MET A 1147 80.31 37.39 -5.76
N ASP A 1148 79.60 36.65 -4.92
CA ASP A 1148 79.26 35.25 -5.09
C ASP A 1148 78.54 35.04 -6.44
N THR A 1149 79.08 34.14 -7.27
CA THR A 1149 78.43 33.80 -8.55
C THR A 1149 77.27 32.85 -8.26
N ILE A 1150 76.05 33.30 -8.54
CA ILE A 1150 74.80 32.57 -8.30
C ILE A 1150 74.30 31.98 -9.62
N LEU A 1151 74.07 30.68 -9.65
CA LEU A 1151 73.43 30.02 -10.77
C LEU A 1151 71.90 30.06 -10.59
N ILE A 1152 71.19 30.64 -11.56
CA ILE A 1152 69.73 30.68 -11.61
C ILE A 1152 69.27 29.61 -12.59
N VAL A 1153 68.41 28.72 -12.12
CA VAL A 1153 67.77 27.69 -12.94
C VAL A 1153 66.26 27.92 -12.93
N GLU A 1154 65.71 28.47 -14.01
CA GLU A 1154 64.29 28.83 -14.19
C GLU A 1154 63.89 28.74 -15.68
N ASP A 1155 62.73 28.17 -15.98
CA ASP A 1155 62.30 27.89 -17.35
C ASP A 1155 61.46 29.03 -17.97
N ASN A 1156 60.80 29.83 -17.13
CA ASN A 1156 60.00 30.96 -17.56
C ASN A 1156 60.87 32.21 -17.75
N GLU A 1157 61.04 32.61 -19.00
CA GLU A 1157 61.85 33.77 -19.40
C GLU A 1157 61.49 35.08 -18.65
N LYS A 1158 60.22 35.29 -18.30
CA LYS A 1158 59.79 36.49 -17.55
C LYS A 1158 60.23 36.44 -16.08
N ASN A 1159 60.18 35.27 -15.47
CA ASN A 1159 60.63 35.07 -14.08
C ASN A 1159 62.15 35.08 -13.99
N MET A 1160 62.83 34.41 -14.93
CA MET A 1160 64.29 34.42 -15.06
C MET A 1160 64.80 35.87 -15.16
N LYS A 1161 64.18 36.66 -16.05
CA LYS A 1161 64.49 38.09 -16.19
C LYS A 1161 64.27 38.86 -14.88
N LEU A 1162 63.15 38.66 -14.20
CA LEU A 1162 62.86 39.32 -12.91
C LEU A 1162 63.89 38.97 -11.82
N VAL A 1163 64.22 37.68 -11.65
CA VAL A 1163 65.14 37.20 -10.61
C VAL A 1163 66.57 37.67 -10.88
N ARG A 1164 67.02 37.57 -12.14
CA ARG A 1164 68.31 38.07 -12.61
C ARG A 1164 68.46 39.57 -12.40
N ASP A 1165 67.47 40.36 -12.81
CA ASP A 1165 67.52 41.82 -12.67
C ASP A 1165 67.59 42.22 -11.17
N VAL A 1166 66.88 41.51 -10.29
CA VAL A 1166 66.92 41.74 -8.82
C VAL A 1166 68.28 41.40 -8.22
N LEU A 1167 68.92 40.30 -8.64
CA LEU A 1167 70.23 39.86 -8.10
C LEU A 1167 71.40 40.69 -8.62
N GLN A 1168 71.37 41.10 -9.89
CA GLN A 1168 72.40 41.98 -10.48
C GLN A 1168 72.40 43.36 -9.82
N VAL A 1169 71.22 43.92 -9.51
CA VAL A 1169 71.08 45.19 -8.75
C VAL A 1169 71.69 45.08 -7.35
N LYS A 1170 71.75 43.88 -6.76
CA LYS A 1170 72.33 43.63 -5.43
C LYS A 1170 73.80 43.26 -5.43
N GLY A 1171 74.45 43.25 -6.59
CA GLY A 1171 75.87 42.93 -6.70
C GLY A 1171 76.14 41.42 -6.59
N TYR A 1172 75.39 40.60 -7.32
CA TYR A 1172 75.75 39.19 -7.53
C TYR A 1172 75.98 38.92 -9.02
N ALA A 1173 76.98 38.10 -9.35
CA ALA A 1173 77.17 37.63 -10.72
C ALA A 1173 76.23 36.45 -10.98
N THR A 1174 75.54 36.43 -12.12
CA THR A 1174 74.51 35.41 -12.39
C THR A 1174 74.91 34.52 -13.56
N LEU A 1175 74.81 33.19 -13.38
CA LEU A 1175 74.80 32.21 -14.47
C LEU A 1175 73.34 31.77 -14.69
N GLU A 1176 72.95 31.54 -15.93
CA GLU A 1176 71.55 31.22 -16.29
C GLU A 1176 71.49 29.83 -16.91
N ALA A 1177 70.53 29.04 -16.43
CA ALA A 1177 70.17 27.75 -17.01
C ALA A 1177 68.64 27.68 -17.11
N VAL A 1178 68.13 27.21 -18.24
CA VAL A 1178 66.69 27.05 -18.47
C VAL A 1178 66.20 25.62 -18.23
N THR A 1179 67.15 24.70 -18.04
CA THR A 1179 66.91 23.28 -17.73
C THR A 1179 67.72 22.88 -16.50
N GLY A 1180 67.25 21.87 -15.78
CA GLY A 1180 67.98 21.33 -14.63
C GLY A 1180 69.34 20.76 -15.01
N GLU A 1181 69.48 20.16 -16.20
CA GLU A 1181 70.71 19.53 -16.69
C GLU A 1181 71.77 20.57 -17.02
N ASP A 1182 71.37 21.67 -17.68
CA ASP A 1182 72.26 22.81 -17.86
C ASP A 1182 72.66 23.40 -16.51
N GLY A 1183 71.74 23.40 -15.55
CA GLY A 1183 72.02 23.77 -14.16
C GLY A 1183 73.10 22.89 -13.52
N VAL A 1184 72.98 21.57 -13.60
CA VAL A 1184 73.97 20.63 -13.06
C VAL A 1184 75.31 20.76 -13.78
N ARG A 1185 75.29 20.80 -15.11
CA ARG A 1185 76.48 20.93 -15.95
C ARG A 1185 77.25 22.21 -15.63
N LEU A 1186 76.57 23.36 -15.61
CA LEU A 1186 77.18 24.64 -15.29
C LEU A 1186 77.67 24.70 -13.84
N ALA A 1187 76.93 24.11 -12.89
CA ALA A 1187 77.38 24.05 -11.52
C ALA A 1187 78.64 23.19 -11.35
N LYS A 1188 78.81 22.11 -12.13
CA LYS A 1188 80.04 21.30 -12.15
C LYS A 1188 81.21 21.98 -12.85
N GLU A 1189 80.96 22.66 -13.96
CA GLU A 1189 81.99 23.35 -14.73
C GLU A 1189 82.47 24.64 -14.06
N ARG A 1190 81.57 25.36 -13.37
CA ARG A 1190 81.81 26.73 -12.88
C ARG A 1190 81.83 26.87 -11.36
N LEU A 1191 81.41 25.85 -10.61
CA LEU A 1191 81.42 25.81 -9.15
C LEU A 1191 80.87 27.11 -8.51
N PRO A 1192 79.60 27.48 -8.77
CA PRO A 1192 78.97 28.69 -8.24
C PRO A 1192 78.87 28.66 -6.71
N ALA A 1193 78.74 29.83 -6.11
CA ALA A 1193 78.63 30.01 -4.66
C ALA A 1193 77.23 29.70 -4.11
N LEU A 1194 76.18 29.77 -4.96
CA LEU A 1194 74.80 29.39 -4.63
C LEU A 1194 74.05 29.01 -5.90
N VAL A 1195 73.13 28.06 -5.80
CA VAL A 1195 72.17 27.73 -6.87
C VAL A 1195 70.75 28.13 -6.42
N LEU A 1196 70.09 28.99 -7.20
CA LEU A 1196 68.65 29.24 -7.11
C LEU A 1196 67.95 28.37 -8.13
N MET A 1197 67.04 27.53 -7.66
CA MET A 1197 66.48 26.49 -8.50
C MET A 1197 64.97 26.42 -8.34
N ASP A 1198 64.24 26.74 -9.41
CA ASP A 1198 62.79 26.64 -9.46
C ASP A 1198 62.34 25.19 -9.34
N ILE A 1199 61.40 24.82 -8.46
CA ILE A 1199 60.91 23.43 -8.31
C ILE A 1199 60.05 22.94 -9.49
N GLN A 1200 59.91 23.67 -10.60
CA GLN A 1200 59.38 23.11 -11.84
C GLN A 1200 60.20 23.43 -13.10
N LEU A 1201 61.32 22.73 -13.32
CA LEU A 1201 62.17 22.85 -14.52
C LEU A 1201 61.86 21.77 -15.57
N PRO A 1202 62.06 22.04 -16.87
CA PRO A 1202 62.16 21.04 -17.93
C PRO A 1202 63.47 20.25 -17.86
N GLY A 1203 63.43 18.98 -18.27
CA GLY A 1203 64.62 18.13 -18.44
C GLY A 1203 64.95 17.24 -17.25
N ILE A 1204 65.62 17.75 -16.23
CA ILE A 1204 65.67 17.07 -14.94
C ILE A 1204 64.95 17.92 -13.95
N SER A 1205 64.28 17.17 -13.07
CA SER A 1205 63.86 17.74 -11.85
C SER A 1205 65.04 18.36 -11.14
N GLY A 1206 64.86 19.41 -10.39
CA GLY A 1206 65.98 20.10 -9.72
C GLY A 1206 66.01 19.82 -8.23
N ILE A 1207 65.00 19.09 -7.73
CA ILE A 1207 65.28 18.13 -6.66
C ILE A 1207 66.26 17.07 -7.20
N GLU A 1208 66.10 16.63 -8.46
CA GLU A 1208 67.02 15.67 -9.09
C GLU A 1208 68.38 16.31 -9.47
N ALA A 1209 68.41 17.56 -9.92
CA ALA A 1209 69.62 18.35 -10.14
C ALA A 1209 70.35 18.55 -8.81
N LEU A 1210 69.65 18.87 -7.72
CA LEU A 1210 70.23 18.94 -6.39
C LEU A 1210 70.88 17.61 -5.99
N LYS A 1211 70.23 16.47 -6.23
CA LYS A 1211 70.83 15.16 -5.94
C LYS A 1211 72.07 14.90 -6.79
N GLN A 1212 72.06 15.25 -8.07
CA GLN A 1212 73.23 15.11 -8.94
C GLN A 1212 74.39 16.04 -8.53
N LEU A 1213 74.08 17.22 -8.00
CA LEU A 1213 75.06 18.11 -7.39
C LEU A 1213 75.58 17.59 -6.06
N ARG A 1214 74.73 16.95 -5.24
CA ARG A 1214 75.11 16.36 -3.96
C ARG A 1214 75.89 15.04 -4.11
N ALA A 1215 75.69 14.31 -5.19
CA ALA A 1215 76.38 13.05 -5.49
C ALA A 1215 77.81 13.25 -6.04
N ASP A 1216 78.13 14.45 -6.54
CA ASP A 1216 79.45 14.77 -7.07
C ASP A 1216 80.28 15.50 -5.99
N PRO A 1217 81.45 14.95 -5.57
CA PRO A 1217 82.27 15.57 -4.52
C PRO A 1217 82.65 17.02 -4.81
N ALA A 1218 82.74 17.42 -6.09
CA ALA A 1218 83.10 18.78 -6.46
C ALA A 1218 81.97 19.79 -6.22
N THR A 1219 80.71 19.39 -6.31
CA THR A 1219 79.54 20.29 -6.17
C THR A 1219 78.71 20.03 -4.91
N ALA A 1220 79.01 18.97 -4.16
CA ALA A 1220 78.25 18.55 -2.99
C ALA A 1220 78.18 19.61 -1.87
N ALA A 1221 79.14 20.52 -1.80
CA ALA A 1221 79.19 21.58 -0.79
C ALA A 1221 78.46 22.89 -1.18
N ILE A 1222 77.99 23.04 -2.43
CA ILE A 1222 77.37 24.29 -2.92
C ILE A 1222 75.94 24.46 -2.35
N PRO A 1223 75.59 25.56 -1.66
CA PRO A 1223 74.23 25.80 -1.17
C PRO A 1223 73.19 25.86 -2.30
N VAL A 1224 71.97 25.37 -2.07
CA VAL A 1224 70.88 25.41 -3.05
C VAL A 1224 69.55 25.86 -2.42
N ILE A 1225 68.93 26.92 -2.96
CA ILE A 1225 67.63 27.44 -2.51
C ILE A 1225 66.55 27.17 -3.56
N ALA A 1226 65.38 26.68 -3.12
CA ALA A 1226 64.25 26.40 -3.98
C ALA A 1226 63.33 27.62 -4.21
N VAL A 1227 62.83 27.81 -5.43
CA VAL A 1227 61.78 28.81 -5.74
C VAL A 1227 60.48 28.06 -6.11
N THR A 1228 59.33 28.36 -5.50
CA THR A 1228 58.11 27.52 -5.64
C THR A 1228 56.79 28.30 -5.63
N ALA A 1229 55.75 27.85 -6.36
CA ALA A 1229 54.44 28.50 -6.47
C ALA A 1229 53.44 28.24 -5.31
N SER A 1230 53.79 27.39 -4.35
CA SER A 1230 52.93 27.05 -3.21
C SER A 1230 53.69 27.16 -1.89
N VAL A 1231 53.19 27.99 -0.97
CA VAL A 1231 53.74 28.16 0.39
C VAL A 1231 52.77 27.53 1.41
N MET A 1232 52.32 26.30 1.16
CA MET A 1232 51.57 25.51 2.15
C MET A 1232 52.52 24.75 3.09
N VAL A 1233 52.06 24.44 4.30
CA VAL A 1233 52.86 23.78 5.36
C VAL A 1233 53.41 22.41 4.91
N SER A 1234 52.66 21.70 4.06
CA SER A 1234 53.07 20.42 3.47
C SER A 1234 54.27 20.59 2.54
N ASP A 1235 54.34 21.63 1.71
CA ASP A 1235 55.42 21.84 0.73
C ASP A 1235 56.76 22.24 1.39
N ARG A 1236 56.70 22.89 2.56
CA ARG A 1236 57.91 23.27 3.33
C ARG A 1236 58.73 22.06 3.79
N ARG A 1237 58.09 20.98 4.27
CA ARG A 1237 58.78 19.75 4.71
C ARG A 1237 59.51 19.07 3.56
N ASN A 1238 58.85 18.96 2.39
CA ASN A 1238 59.43 18.32 1.19
C ASN A 1238 60.72 19.00 0.71
N ILE A 1239 60.83 20.31 0.85
CA ILE A 1239 61.99 21.06 0.37
C ILE A 1239 63.19 20.84 1.31
N THR A 1240 62.97 20.87 2.63
CA THR A 1240 64.02 20.54 3.61
C THR A 1240 64.45 19.07 3.56
N ASP A 1241 63.51 18.13 3.41
CA ASP A 1241 63.82 16.69 3.37
C ASP A 1241 64.57 16.30 2.08
N ALA A 1242 64.41 17.08 1.00
CA ALA A 1242 65.14 16.91 -0.26
C ALA A 1242 66.59 17.41 -0.22
N GLY A 1243 67.02 18.08 0.87
CA GLY A 1243 68.38 18.55 1.07
C GLY A 1243 68.66 19.96 0.53
N PHE A 1244 67.62 20.77 0.24
CA PHE A 1244 67.78 22.19 -0.08
C PHE A 1244 68.14 22.98 1.18
N ASP A 1245 68.97 23.99 1.01
CA ASP A 1245 69.42 24.87 2.09
C ASP A 1245 68.41 25.99 2.41
N GLY A 1246 67.35 26.19 1.59
CA GLY A 1246 66.27 27.16 1.83
C GLY A 1246 65.18 27.17 0.74
N TYR A 1247 64.12 27.99 0.91
CA TYR A 1247 63.05 28.15 -0.10
C TYR A 1247 62.40 29.55 -0.13
N VAL A 1248 61.76 29.90 -1.27
CA VAL A 1248 61.01 31.15 -1.49
C VAL A 1248 59.74 30.91 -2.32
N GLY A 1249 58.63 31.58 -1.98
CA GLY A 1249 57.33 31.45 -2.66
C GLY A 1249 57.09 32.36 -3.88
N LYS A 1250 56.30 31.91 -4.86
CA LYS A 1250 55.75 32.67 -6.00
C LYS A 1250 54.26 33.01 -5.72
N PRO A 1251 53.76 34.23 -5.98
CA PRO A 1251 54.48 35.37 -6.55
C PRO A 1251 55.56 35.89 -5.58
N LEU A 1252 56.73 36.21 -6.14
CA LEU A 1252 57.96 36.55 -5.39
C LEU A 1252 57.74 37.78 -4.50
N ASN A 1253 57.75 37.56 -3.18
CA ASN A 1253 57.88 38.66 -2.22
C ASN A 1253 59.35 39.08 -2.12
N LEU A 1254 59.69 40.23 -2.71
CA LEU A 1254 61.07 40.72 -2.83
C LEU A 1254 61.84 40.80 -1.51
N LYS A 1255 61.17 41.11 -0.39
CA LYS A 1255 61.83 41.17 0.93
C LYS A 1255 62.20 39.80 1.47
N GLU A 1256 61.31 38.82 1.32
CA GLU A 1256 61.55 37.45 1.79
C GLU A 1256 62.60 36.75 0.91
N PHE A 1257 62.54 36.97 -0.41
CA PHE A 1257 63.50 36.44 -1.37
C PHE A 1257 64.96 36.86 -1.07
N LEU A 1258 65.22 38.16 -0.90
CA LEU A 1258 66.57 38.66 -0.65
C LEU A 1258 67.14 38.22 0.70
N ALA A 1259 66.29 38.05 1.71
CA ALA A 1259 66.71 37.54 3.02
C ALA A 1259 67.18 36.08 2.96
N ALA A 1260 66.52 35.24 2.16
CA ALA A 1260 66.90 33.84 1.97
C ALA A 1260 68.26 33.70 1.27
N VAL A 1261 68.50 34.48 0.20
CA VAL A 1261 69.78 34.49 -0.54
C VAL A 1261 70.95 34.89 0.35
N ALA A 1262 70.81 35.98 1.11
CA ALA A 1262 71.87 36.47 2.00
C ALA A 1262 72.21 35.46 3.12
N SER A 1263 71.22 34.70 3.61
CA SER A 1263 71.43 33.69 4.64
C SER A 1263 72.20 32.47 4.16
N ALA A 1264 72.09 32.08 2.89
CA ALA A 1264 72.75 30.88 2.36
C ALA A 1264 74.23 31.09 2.00
N LEU A 1265 74.66 32.34 1.79
CA LEU A 1265 76.03 32.72 1.43
C LEU A 1265 76.92 33.04 2.65
N ALA A 1266 76.41 32.94 3.88
CA ALA A 1266 77.20 33.18 5.10
C ALA A 1266 78.12 31.97 5.44
N PRO A 1267 79.40 32.18 5.85
CA PRO A 1267 80.34 31.07 6.10
C PRO A 1267 79.93 30.20 7.30
N ARG A 1268 79.82 28.88 7.10
CA ARG A 1268 79.52 27.88 8.16
C ARG A 1268 80.80 27.53 8.95
N GLY A 1269 80.83 27.87 10.25
CA GLY A 1269 81.92 27.53 11.17
C GLY A 1269 81.90 26.06 11.62
N SER A 1270 83.11 25.52 11.83
CA SER A 1270 83.49 24.14 12.21
C SER A 1270 82.68 23.48 13.33
#